data_AF-A0A4P5WSI9-F1
#
_entry.id   AF-A0A4P5WSI9-F1
#
_cell.length_a   1.000
_cell.length_b   1.000
_cell.length_c   1.000
_cell.angle_alpha   90.00
_cell.angle_beta   90.00
_cell.angle_gamma   90.00
#
_symmetry.space_group_name_H-M   'P 1'
#
loop_
_entity.id
_entity.type
_entity.pdbx_description
1 polymer ?
#
loop_
_entity_poly.entity_id
_entity_poly.type
_entity_poly.pdbx_seq_one_letter_code
_entity_poly.pdbx_strand_id
1 'polypeptide(L)'
;MTPAIPRITLALLLLTSLLPAAAQQPDSAQPASTSAAAARPIRALLITGGCCHEYDRQKLILTRGISARANVVWTVVHQGGTSTDTKIPFYNDPNWADGFDIVVHNECFADVKDPDFVDGILRPHRQGVPAILIHCAMHCYRVGDDRWFEFCGIQSPGHGPHYSYTIDNLQPENPIMAGFGERFVVPKGELYHTAKVFDTATPLASARRQDNNEPQVCVWTNNYRGTKVFATTVGHYSETMAEPVYLDMLTRGLLWATGRSPDQHFAPATPEQDQQVRALITAPLNDNSPVLTQGCCGEGNLVFNRKATASSEETSKNNFAPNAVDGRLDTRWCAAGPAADETLTIDMETPQSIRNIRVHWEQPQTAYRYRIAASPDGTDWSTLADHAENRSRNGLSTDAVKADNVRWLRITFLGSSSGGWGSIREVEATAGDLPPLPPGISAGTEASASAADVKSPAGFRSVVFAAPPEVTYPVCLTTSPAGEVFVGVDEQGSLGKDPGRGKVVRCIDTDGDGRADRFNDFARMDHPRGLVWDNGSLWVLHPPLLSVFRDLNNDGTADESQVLIEGISTAEVEKRGADHTTNGIRLGIDGWIYIAVGDFGFQKAVGRDGTTLGRRGGGVVRVRPDGTEMEFFSWGQRNIVDIAIDPYLNVFTRDNTNDGGGWDIRLSHVMQTANYGYPSQYINFTQEIMPPLADYGGGSGCGALYFQDARWPQSHSDMLLTCDWGRSEVFSHRLPRHGATFDAQQDTFLNIPRPTDADADASGRLFVSSWKNGGFSFDRPDVGFVALITPEDYIPRPAPVFSELTDEQLVAALAHPADAGRLHAQREILRRPSITAAALLAAARHTTSPAYARVAALWTLRQKDWDGFRSAFATLLIDPLLREHAVRAATDRRTQLDKSLFAPIFSKLDDPDPRVQAATIVALGRCGDLRAAQGLLQAAQRTEAAPAGHADAWRNPDPGRVLQHLAVQALADLQAVDTCLAAIGTPLEQHALAALQRIHQPATVDGLFRKLGSTWDPRRRSELWTALIRLYHREGEFTADSPQWWGTRPDTSGPYYDRQKWAESDRIAAAVKTALQDGNEAQKAELQAILKRHVVNLEGVSDQAAAMVADKPIELPKADPGDPNLIANLPWEQVLARTIAAGAGDPEKGRLLFRQQACINCHSFANGQQPRGPHLVDITKRYKREELIESIVQPSRRIAQGFDTWAIAMQSGQVHTGFIVLESAETVTLRDTTGIARDLIQDEIEDRVRQEISVMPAGVVGNLTPQQLADLLAWLETLH
;
A
#
# COMPACT_ATOMS: atom_id res chain seq x y z
N MET A 1 55.95 5.16 -28.84
CA MET A 1 56.32 6.42 -29.53
C MET A 1 55.11 6.89 -30.34
N THR A 2 54.58 8.06 -29.98
CA THR A 2 54.00 9.17 -30.79
C THR A 2 53.94 9.09 -32.34
N PRO A 3 53.10 9.92 -33.06
CA PRO A 3 51.75 10.47 -32.73
C PRO A 3 50.77 10.78 -33.94
N ALA A 4 49.56 11.30 -33.62
CA ALA A 4 48.74 12.37 -34.30
C ALA A 4 47.93 12.21 -35.63
N ILE A 5 46.56 12.21 -35.52
CA ILE A 5 45.53 13.23 -35.95
C ILE A 5 45.81 14.10 -37.22
N PRO A 6 44.92 14.29 -38.25
CA PRO A 6 43.65 15.08 -38.15
C PRO A 6 42.40 14.87 -39.10
N ARG A 7 41.23 15.17 -38.52
CA ARG A 7 39.97 15.91 -38.92
C ARG A 7 39.58 16.44 -40.35
N ILE A 8 38.30 16.17 -40.73
CA ILE A 8 37.14 17.09 -41.10
C ILE A 8 36.81 17.59 -42.56
N THR A 9 35.48 17.61 -42.87
CA THR A 9 34.60 18.38 -43.85
C THR A 9 34.42 18.07 -45.35
N LEU A 10 33.21 17.56 -45.69
CA LEU A 10 32.05 18.20 -46.38
C LEU A 10 32.16 18.91 -47.76
N ALA A 11 31.43 18.38 -48.76
CA ALA A 11 30.81 19.05 -49.92
C ALA A 11 29.82 18.11 -50.69
N LEU A 12 29.07 18.47 -51.76
CA LEU A 12 27.99 19.49 -51.88
C LEU A 12 27.16 19.32 -53.21
N LEU A 13 25.82 19.44 -53.15
CA LEU A 13 24.86 19.86 -54.22
C LEU A 13 24.49 18.97 -55.47
N LEU A 14 23.27 19.27 -55.99
CA LEU A 14 22.64 19.05 -57.33
C LEU A 14 22.07 17.66 -57.71
N LEU A 15 21.11 17.48 -58.67
CA LEU A 15 19.81 18.13 -59.06
C LEU A 15 19.14 17.29 -60.21
N THR A 16 17.85 17.53 -60.57
CA THR A 16 17.10 17.12 -61.82
C THR A 16 16.68 15.62 -62.00
N SER A 17 15.57 15.20 -62.67
CA SER A 17 14.37 15.86 -63.28
C SER A 17 13.23 14.89 -63.74
N LEU A 18 11.95 15.31 -63.60
CA LEU A 18 10.74 15.14 -64.48
C LEU A 18 10.28 13.80 -65.15
N LEU A 19 9.12 13.25 -64.69
CA LEU A 19 7.82 12.84 -65.33
C LEU A 19 7.74 12.19 -66.77
N PRO A 20 6.63 11.49 -67.21
CA PRO A 20 5.23 11.42 -66.67
C PRO A 20 4.46 10.05 -66.71
N ALA A 21 3.26 10.01 -66.07
CA ALA A 21 1.97 9.34 -66.42
C ALA A 21 1.84 7.83 -66.80
N ALA A 22 0.68 7.14 -66.70
CA ALA A 22 -0.52 7.20 -65.83
C ALA A 22 -1.50 6.05 -66.22
N ALA A 23 -2.10 5.33 -65.24
CA ALA A 23 -3.36 4.57 -65.41
C ALA A 23 -3.96 4.17 -64.04
N GLN A 24 -5.23 4.52 -63.78
CA GLN A 24 -6.01 4.20 -62.56
C GLN A 24 -6.78 2.86 -62.79
N GLN A 25 -7.40 2.15 -61.83
CA GLN A 25 -8.28 2.50 -60.68
C GLN A 25 -8.44 1.27 -59.74
N PRO A 26 -9.15 1.34 -58.60
CA PRO A 26 -9.61 2.52 -57.84
C PRO A 26 -9.16 2.52 -56.36
N ASP A 27 -8.99 3.71 -55.78
CA ASP A 27 -8.87 3.87 -54.33
C ASP A 27 -10.22 3.67 -53.63
N SER A 28 -10.18 2.95 -52.51
CA SER A 28 -11.16 3.08 -51.42
C SER A 28 -10.44 3.35 -50.09
N ALA A 29 -9.54 4.34 -50.10
CA ALA A 29 -9.00 4.90 -48.87
C ALA A 29 -10.11 5.67 -48.15
N GLN A 30 -10.58 5.17 -47.01
CA GLN A 30 -11.35 6.00 -46.08
C GLN A 30 -10.47 7.17 -45.62
N PRO A 31 -10.98 8.41 -45.57
CA PRO A 31 -10.22 9.52 -45.03
C PRO A 31 -9.93 9.25 -43.54
N ALA A 32 -8.68 9.45 -43.13
CA ALA A 32 -8.28 9.36 -41.74
C ALA A 32 -9.17 10.29 -40.88
N SER A 33 -9.70 9.76 -39.78
CA SER A 33 -10.75 10.42 -39.02
C SER A 33 -10.25 11.64 -38.25
N THR A 34 -10.68 12.83 -38.68
CA THR A 34 -10.54 14.09 -37.92
C THR A 34 -11.42 14.15 -36.65
N SER A 35 -11.93 13.01 -36.19
CA SER A 35 -12.89 12.88 -35.10
C SER A 35 -12.26 12.73 -33.70
N ALA A 36 -10.99 12.35 -33.60
CA ALA A 36 -10.39 11.94 -32.32
C ALA A 36 -10.16 13.11 -31.34
N ALA A 37 -9.63 14.24 -31.83
CA ALA A 37 -9.24 15.38 -30.99
C ALA A 37 -10.43 16.09 -30.30
N ALA A 38 -11.66 15.91 -30.80
CA ALA A 38 -12.85 16.54 -30.22
C ALA A 38 -13.32 15.87 -28.91
N ALA A 39 -13.04 14.59 -28.72
CA ALA A 39 -13.59 13.81 -27.60
C ALA A 39 -12.80 13.98 -26.29
N ARG A 40 -11.47 14.12 -26.35
CA ARG A 40 -10.64 14.18 -25.13
C ARG A 40 -10.84 15.49 -24.34
N PRO A 41 -10.59 15.50 -23.01
CA PRO A 41 -10.64 16.71 -22.21
C PRO A 41 -9.66 17.80 -22.69
N ILE A 42 -10.00 19.04 -22.41
CA ILE A 42 -9.11 20.21 -22.52
C ILE A 42 -8.23 20.25 -21.28
N ARG A 43 -6.92 20.29 -21.45
CA ARG A 43 -5.95 20.44 -20.36
C ARG A 43 -5.70 21.92 -20.13
N ALA A 44 -6.34 22.49 -19.12
CA ALA A 44 -6.31 23.91 -18.82
C ALA A 44 -5.42 24.21 -17.61
N LEU A 45 -4.54 25.19 -17.75
CA LEU A 45 -3.66 25.68 -16.67
C LEU A 45 -4.23 26.97 -16.09
N LEU A 46 -4.69 26.96 -14.84
CA LEU A 46 -5.10 28.16 -14.12
C LEU A 46 -3.90 28.71 -13.32
N ILE A 47 -3.46 29.93 -13.65
CA ILE A 47 -2.53 30.70 -12.83
C ILE A 47 -3.33 31.68 -11.98
N THR A 48 -3.14 31.64 -10.66
CA THR A 48 -3.92 32.44 -9.71
C THR A 48 -3.09 32.90 -8.51
N GLY A 49 -3.42 34.07 -7.95
CA GLY A 49 -2.73 34.65 -6.78
C GLY A 49 -2.41 36.14 -6.90
N GLY A 50 -1.94 36.73 -5.79
CA GLY A 50 -1.63 38.16 -5.67
C GLY A 50 -2.53 38.90 -4.66
N CYS A 51 -2.39 40.23 -4.62
CA CYS A 51 -2.88 41.08 -3.54
C CYS A 51 -4.39 41.17 -3.29
N CYS A 52 -5.20 41.08 -4.34
CA CYS A 52 -6.37 41.95 -4.43
C CYS A 52 -7.72 41.24 -4.58
N HIS A 53 -7.74 39.89 -4.55
CA HIS A 53 -8.95 39.09 -4.71
C HIS A 53 -8.98 37.85 -3.81
N GLU A 54 -10.15 37.26 -3.64
CA GLU A 54 -10.38 36.00 -2.91
C GLU A 54 -9.95 34.79 -3.76
N TYR A 55 -8.68 34.71 -4.15
CA TYR A 55 -8.19 33.71 -5.10
C TYR A 55 -8.44 32.25 -4.69
N ASP A 56 -8.51 31.96 -3.39
CA ASP A 56 -8.89 30.64 -2.88
C ASP A 56 -10.36 30.25 -3.15
N ARG A 57 -11.29 31.22 -3.25
CA ARG A 57 -12.66 30.97 -3.73
C ARG A 57 -12.71 30.94 -5.24
N GLN A 58 -12.11 31.96 -5.88
CA GLN A 58 -12.20 32.16 -7.31
C GLN A 58 -11.64 30.96 -8.09
N LYS A 59 -10.54 30.36 -7.62
CA LYS A 59 -9.99 29.15 -8.26
C LYS A 59 -11.04 28.03 -8.31
N LEU A 60 -11.72 27.73 -7.20
CA LEU A 60 -12.73 26.67 -7.11
C LEU A 60 -13.99 26.99 -7.92
N ILE A 61 -14.42 28.26 -7.92
CA ILE A 61 -15.57 28.73 -8.70
C ILE A 61 -15.29 28.61 -10.21
N LEU A 62 -14.11 29.04 -10.66
CA LEU A 62 -13.71 28.98 -12.07
C LEU A 62 -13.56 27.55 -12.55
N THR A 63 -12.81 26.71 -11.84
CA THR A 63 -12.54 25.33 -12.25
C THR A 63 -13.82 24.50 -12.29
N ARG A 64 -14.58 24.45 -11.19
CA ARG A 64 -15.83 23.67 -11.11
C ARG A 64 -16.93 24.24 -12.00
N GLY A 65 -17.06 25.57 -12.03
CA GLY A 65 -18.06 26.26 -12.84
C GLY A 65 -17.89 26.03 -14.33
N ILE A 66 -16.65 25.99 -14.82
CA ILE A 66 -16.32 25.67 -16.23
C ILE A 66 -16.39 24.16 -16.49
N SER A 67 -15.89 23.31 -15.59
CA SER A 67 -15.93 21.84 -15.77
C SER A 67 -17.36 21.28 -15.72
N ALA A 68 -18.31 21.97 -15.09
CA ALA A 68 -19.73 21.66 -15.19
C ALA A 68 -20.33 21.94 -16.60
N ARG A 69 -19.61 22.69 -17.46
CA ARG A 69 -20.09 23.21 -18.75
C ARG A 69 -19.29 22.72 -19.96
N ALA A 70 -18.06 22.26 -19.76
CA ALA A 70 -17.20 21.72 -20.81
C ALA A 70 -16.27 20.63 -20.25
N ASN A 71 -15.83 19.72 -21.13
CA ASN A 71 -14.88 18.66 -20.76
C ASN A 71 -13.47 19.26 -20.56
N VAL A 72 -13.16 19.67 -19.32
CA VAL A 72 -11.90 20.30 -18.92
C VAL A 72 -11.28 19.56 -17.74
N VAL A 73 -9.95 19.35 -17.78
CA VAL A 73 -9.13 18.89 -16.66
C VAL A 73 -8.17 20.02 -16.30
N TRP A 74 -8.14 20.38 -15.03
CA TRP A 74 -7.39 21.54 -14.55
C TRP A 74 -6.03 21.19 -13.98
N THR A 75 -5.13 22.15 -14.08
CA THR A 75 -3.94 22.28 -13.24
C THR A 75 -3.98 23.66 -12.64
N VAL A 76 -3.88 23.78 -11.31
CA VAL A 76 -3.95 25.07 -10.61
C VAL A 76 -2.61 25.43 -9.99
N VAL A 77 -2.01 26.50 -10.48
CA VAL A 77 -0.84 27.14 -9.87
C VAL A 77 -1.33 28.32 -9.04
N HIS A 78 -1.55 28.08 -7.75
CA HIS A 78 -1.80 29.16 -6.78
C HIS A 78 -0.48 29.53 -6.09
N GLN A 79 0.15 30.63 -6.53
CA GLN A 79 1.44 31.11 -6.03
C GLN A 79 1.42 32.64 -5.84
N GLY A 80 2.42 33.20 -5.16
CA GLY A 80 2.62 34.65 -5.03
C GLY A 80 1.95 35.34 -3.83
N GLY A 81 1.13 34.61 -3.06
CA GLY A 81 0.52 35.13 -1.83
C GLY A 81 -0.30 36.39 -2.07
N THR A 82 -0.15 37.40 -1.21
CA THR A 82 -0.91 38.66 -1.24
C THR A 82 -0.08 39.88 -1.69
N SER A 83 1.03 39.69 -2.40
CA SER A 83 1.87 40.80 -2.91
C SER A 83 1.59 41.15 -4.37
N THR A 84 1.94 42.38 -4.78
CA THR A 84 1.92 42.84 -6.18
C THR A 84 3.24 42.63 -6.93
N ASP A 85 4.34 42.38 -6.23
CA ASP A 85 5.71 42.38 -6.77
C ASP A 85 6.33 40.99 -6.98
N THR A 86 5.59 39.93 -6.62
CA THR A 86 6.14 38.58 -6.58
C THR A 86 6.23 37.94 -7.96
N LYS A 87 7.45 37.56 -8.35
CA LYS A 87 7.70 36.66 -9.49
C LYS A 87 7.42 35.23 -9.03
N ILE A 88 6.32 34.62 -9.48
CA ILE A 88 5.98 33.27 -9.05
C ILE A 88 7.02 32.24 -9.57
N PRO A 89 7.52 31.31 -8.73
CA PRO A 89 8.56 30.36 -9.13
C PRO A 89 8.22 29.51 -10.35
N PHE A 90 6.94 29.20 -10.58
CA PHE A 90 6.48 28.38 -11.69
C PHE A 90 6.95 28.87 -13.07
N TYR A 91 6.97 30.19 -13.30
CA TYR A 91 7.40 30.77 -14.59
C TYR A 91 8.92 30.72 -14.84
N ASN A 92 9.73 30.27 -13.87
CA ASN A 92 11.17 30.06 -14.08
C ASN A 92 11.47 28.83 -14.96
N ASP A 93 10.52 27.90 -15.10
CA ASP A 93 10.64 26.78 -16.03
C ASP A 93 10.43 27.27 -17.48
N PRO A 94 11.42 27.15 -18.39
CA PRO A 94 11.23 27.54 -19.78
C PRO A 94 10.17 26.70 -20.50
N ASN A 95 9.70 25.59 -19.93
CA ASN A 95 8.73 24.69 -20.53
C ASN A 95 7.42 24.62 -19.70
N TRP A 96 7.12 25.65 -18.90
CA TRP A 96 5.96 25.71 -17.99
C TRP A 96 4.60 25.47 -18.69
N ALA A 97 4.47 25.85 -19.96
CA ALA A 97 3.24 25.73 -20.74
C ALA A 97 3.13 24.40 -21.53
N ASP A 98 4.16 23.54 -21.50
CA ASP A 98 4.21 22.35 -22.34
C ASP A 98 3.11 21.35 -21.95
N GLY A 99 2.30 20.97 -22.95
CA GLY A 99 1.22 20.00 -22.77
C GLY A 99 -0.13 20.59 -22.35
N PHE A 100 -0.23 21.90 -22.13
CA PHE A 100 -1.53 22.56 -21.92
C PHE A 100 -2.17 22.97 -23.24
N ASP A 101 -3.49 22.86 -23.33
CA ASP A 101 -4.27 23.30 -24.49
C ASP A 101 -4.69 24.78 -24.36
N ILE A 102 -4.70 25.33 -23.14
CA ILE A 102 -4.95 26.76 -22.83
C ILE A 102 -4.42 27.15 -21.44
N VAL A 103 -4.06 28.43 -21.27
CA VAL A 103 -3.73 29.04 -19.96
C VAL A 103 -4.80 30.05 -19.56
N VAL A 104 -5.24 30.02 -18.32
CA VAL A 104 -6.18 30.98 -17.72
C VAL A 104 -5.42 31.79 -16.67
N HIS A 105 -5.25 33.08 -16.95
CA HIS A 105 -4.63 34.02 -16.02
C HIS A 105 -5.70 34.71 -15.18
N ASN A 106 -5.74 34.40 -13.89
CA ASN A 106 -6.52 35.08 -12.87
C ASN A 106 -5.59 35.51 -11.73
N GLU A 107 -4.61 36.35 -12.04
CA GLU A 107 -3.51 36.73 -11.14
C GLU A 107 -3.36 38.26 -11.08
N CYS A 108 -2.70 38.79 -10.03
CA CYS A 108 -2.41 40.22 -9.94
C CYS A 108 -1.02 40.55 -9.38
N PHE A 109 -0.05 40.66 -10.30
CA PHE A 109 1.35 40.98 -10.06
C PHE A 109 1.75 42.28 -10.76
N ALA A 110 1.09 43.38 -10.39
CA ALA A 110 1.21 44.69 -11.04
C ALA A 110 2.60 45.36 -10.91
N ASP A 111 3.35 45.04 -9.86
CA ASP A 111 4.68 45.62 -9.58
C ASP A 111 5.86 44.78 -10.08
N VAL A 112 5.60 43.62 -10.69
CA VAL A 112 6.61 42.86 -11.43
C VAL A 112 6.99 43.63 -12.71
N LYS A 113 8.17 44.25 -12.69
CA LYS A 113 8.67 45.17 -13.74
C LYS A 113 9.89 44.64 -14.49
N ASP A 114 10.16 43.34 -14.39
CA ASP A 114 11.28 42.68 -15.08
C ASP A 114 10.88 42.29 -16.52
N PRO A 115 11.50 42.87 -17.56
CA PRO A 115 11.16 42.58 -18.95
C PRO A 115 11.47 41.15 -19.37
N ASP A 116 12.56 40.54 -18.87
CA ASP A 116 13.00 39.21 -19.26
C ASP A 116 12.09 38.14 -18.67
N PHE A 117 11.66 38.34 -17.41
CA PHE A 117 10.66 37.48 -16.75
C PHE A 117 9.33 37.48 -17.53
N VAL A 118 8.84 38.67 -17.92
CA VAL A 118 7.57 38.83 -18.67
C VAL A 118 7.69 38.29 -20.10
N ASP A 119 8.86 38.39 -20.74
CA ASP A 119 9.12 37.70 -22.01
C ASP A 119 9.12 36.16 -21.86
N GLY A 120 9.52 35.64 -20.69
CA GLY A 120 9.39 34.22 -20.33
C GLY A 120 7.94 33.73 -20.29
N ILE A 121 7.01 34.55 -19.79
CA ILE A 121 5.56 34.31 -19.77
C ILE A 121 4.96 34.44 -21.18
N LEU A 122 5.31 35.50 -21.91
CA LEU A 122 4.72 35.77 -23.23
C LEU A 122 5.22 34.81 -24.33
N ARG A 123 6.38 34.17 -24.17
CA ARG A 123 6.98 33.26 -25.17
C ARG A 123 6.06 32.12 -25.63
N PRO A 124 5.47 31.27 -24.77
CA PRO A 124 4.54 30.21 -25.22
C PRO A 124 3.30 30.77 -25.94
N HIS A 125 2.76 31.91 -25.50
CA HIS A 125 1.66 32.56 -26.20
C HIS A 125 2.05 33.10 -27.58
N ARG A 126 3.29 33.59 -27.75
CA ARG A 126 3.87 33.94 -29.06
C ARG A 126 4.13 32.71 -29.96
N GLN A 127 4.15 31.52 -29.37
CA GLN A 127 4.36 30.23 -30.06
C GLN A 127 3.06 29.46 -30.35
N GLY A 128 1.90 30.00 -29.94
CA GLY A 128 0.58 29.47 -30.30
C GLY A 128 -0.30 29.03 -29.13
N VAL A 129 0.18 29.02 -27.89
CA VAL A 129 -0.60 28.58 -26.71
C VAL A 129 -1.75 29.58 -26.46
N PRO A 130 -3.03 29.19 -26.56
CA PRO A 130 -4.17 30.08 -26.31
C PRO A 130 -4.23 30.57 -24.86
N ALA A 131 -4.98 31.66 -24.63
CA ALA A 131 -5.17 32.17 -23.28
C ALA A 131 -6.58 32.71 -22.97
N ILE A 132 -6.93 32.68 -21.68
CA ILE A 132 -7.97 33.52 -21.09
C ILE A 132 -7.32 34.48 -20.10
N LEU A 133 -7.74 35.75 -20.12
CA LEU A 133 -7.32 36.76 -19.13
C LEU A 133 -8.54 37.24 -18.35
N ILE A 134 -8.47 37.15 -17.02
CA ILE A 134 -9.56 37.52 -16.12
C ILE A 134 -9.15 38.73 -15.25
N HIS A 135 -10.00 39.75 -15.27
CA HIS A 135 -10.01 40.91 -14.37
C HIS A 135 -8.62 41.53 -14.07
N CYS A 136 -7.96 41.15 -12.97
CA CYS A 136 -6.69 41.75 -12.54
C CYS A 136 -5.48 41.39 -13.42
N ALA A 137 -5.59 40.34 -14.26
CA ALA A 137 -4.54 39.97 -15.20
C ALA A 137 -4.20 41.13 -16.18
N MET A 138 -5.17 42.00 -16.48
CA MET A 138 -5.02 43.22 -17.28
C MET A 138 -4.19 44.32 -16.58
N HIS A 139 -3.83 44.12 -15.31
CA HIS A 139 -3.04 45.04 -14.50
C HIS A 139 -1.66 44.50 -14.10
N CYS A 140 -1.35 43.24 -14.41
CA CYS A 140 -0.03 42.62 -14.20
C CYS A 140 1.09 43.26 -15.03
N TYR A 141 2.34 42.96 -14.65
CA TYR A 141 3.51 43.01 -15.54
C TYR A 141 3.78 44.37 -16.20
N ARG A 142 3.69 45.46 -15.42
CA ARG A 142 3.80 46.85 -15.87
C ARG A 142 5.26 47.28 -16.13
N VAL A 143 5.96 46.58 -17.01
CA VAL A 143 7.40 46.75 -17.34
C VAL A 143 7.78 48.10 -17.98
N GLY A 144 6.80 48.94 -18.34
CA GLY A 144 7.04 50.27 -18.93
C GLY A 144 6.90 50.34 -20.45
N ASP A 145 6.51 49.24 -21.10
CA ASP A 145 6.13 49.20 -22.52
C ASP A 145 4.81 48.42 -22.73
N ASP A 146 4.33 48.36 -23.97
CA ASP A 146 3.05 47.77 -24.33
C ASP A 146 3.07 46.22 -24.40
N ARG A 147 4.18 45.51 -24.12
CA ARG A 147 4.33 44.07 -24.46
C ARG A 147 3.25 43.16 -23.85
N TRP A 148 2.81 43.47 -22.63
CA TRP A 148 1.74 42.75 -21.93
C TRP A 148 0.36 43.22 -22.40
N PHE A 149 0.19 44.53 -22.63
CA PHE A 149 -1.07 45.09 -23.14
C PHE A 149 -1.38 44.67 -24.59
N GLU A 150 -0.37 44.40 -25.43
CA GLU A 150 -0.54 43.76 -26.74
C GLU A 150 -1.12 42.34 -26.62
N PHE A 151 -0.72 41.58 -25.60
CA PHE A 151 -1.24 40.24 -25.31
C PHE A 151 -2.66 40.32 -24.73
N CYS A 152 -2.92 41.27 -23.82
CA CYS A 152 -4.26 41.57 -23.36
C CYS A 152 -5.18 42.06 -24.48
N GLY A 153 -4.67 42.79 -25.47
CA GLY A 153 -5.45 43.42 -26.54
C GLY A 153 -6.05 44.78 -26.17
N ILE A 154 -5.96 45.19 -24.90
CA ILE A 154 -6.31 46.53 -24.41
C ILE A 154 -5.28 47.03 -23.40
N GLN A 155 -5.21 48.35 -23.23
CA GLN A 155 -4.49 49.01 -22.14
C GLN A 155 -5.51 49.64 -21.18
N SER A 156 -5.38 49.31 -19.89
CA SER A 156 -6.15 49.91 -18.80
C SER A 156 -5.20 50.46 -17.74
N PRO A 157 -5.09 51.79 -17.53
CA PRO A 157 -4.24 52.37 -16.49
C PRO A 157 -4.78 52.17 -15.07
N GLY A 158 -6.09 51.90 -14.91
CA GLY A 158 -6.75 51.73 -13.62
C GLY A 158 -8.26 51.47 -13.77
N HIS A 159 -8.99 51.60 -12.66
CA HIS A 159 -10.40 51.26 -12.56
C HIS A 159 -11.19 52.28 -11.73
N GLY A 160 -12.52 52.19 -11.79
CA GLY A 160 -13.45 52.96 -10.97
C GLY A 160 -13.66 52.39 -9.56
N PRO A 161 -14.62 52.95 -8.79
CA PRO A 161 -15.01 52.43 -7.47
C PRO A 161 -15.70 51.07 -7.57
N HIS A 162 -16.06 50.47 -6.43
CA HIS A 162 -16.87 49.26 -6.36
C HIS A 162 -18.36 49.58 -6.46
N TYR A 163 -19.06 49.10 -7.50
CA TYR A 163 -20.51 49.31 -7.69
C TYR A 163 -21.12 48.22 -8.58
N SER A 164 -22.46 48.15 -8.61
CA SER A 164 -23.20 47.35 -9.59
C SER A 164 -23.31 48.12 -10.91
N TYR A 165 -23.03 47.46 -12.04
CA TYR A 165 -23.15 48.05 -13.37
C TYR A 165 -23.78 47.07 -14.36
N THR A 166 -24.34 47.60 -15.44
CA THR A 166 -24.91 46.80 -16.53
C THR A 166 -23.94 46.76 -17.71
N ILE A 167 -23.77 45.57 -18.27
CA ILE A 167 -23.01 45.32 -19.49
C ILE A 167 -24.00 45.22 -20.65
N ASP A 168 -23.80 46.03 -21.69
CA ASP A 168 -24.49 45.93 -22.98
C ASP A 168 -23.71 44.95 -23.89
N ASN A 169 -24.42 43.97 -24.47
CA ASN A 169 -23.86 43.02 -25.44
C ASN A 169 -23.73 43.69 -26.82
N LEU A 170 -22.52 43.74 -27.37
CA LEU A 170 -22.23 44.38 -28.66
C LEU A 170 -22.23 43.39 -29.84
N GLN A 171 -22.16 42.09 -29.55
CA GLN A 171 -21.97 41.02 -30.55
C GLN A 171 -22.85 39.80 -30.20
N PRO A 172 -24.19 39.93 -30.16
CA PRO A 172 -25.09 38.85 -29.73
C PRO A 172 -25.02 37.60 -30.62
N GLU A 173 -24.67 37.75 -31.90
CA GLU A 173 -24.49 36.64 -32.85
C GLU A 173 -23.13 35.92 -32.72
N ASN A 174 -22.24 36.38 -31.82
CA ASN A 174 -20.96 35.72 -31.59
C ASN A 174 -21.17 34.46 -30.72
N PRO A 175 -20.64 33.27 -31.10
CA PRO A 175 -20.82 32.03 -30.32
C PRO A 175 -20.34 32.08 -28.86
N ILE A 176 -19.46 33.03 -28.50
CA ILE A 176 -19.06 33.31 -27.11
C ILE A 176 -20.20 33.96 -26.31
N MET A 177 -20.97 34.84 -26.95
CA MET A 177 -22.02 35.65 -26.33
C MET A 177 -23.41 34.98 -26.38
N ALA A 178 -23.52 33.78 -26.97
CA ALA A 178 -24.76 33.01 -26.98
C ALA A 178 -25.17 32.65 -25.53
N GLY A 179 -26.40 33.01 -25.16
CA GLY A 179 -26.92 32.88 -23.78
C GLY A 179 -26.66 34.09 -22.87
N PHE A 180 -25.79 35.04 -23.25
CA PHE A 180 -25.49 36.23 -22.45
C PHE A 180 -26.66 37.22 -22.32
N GLY A 181 -27.62 37.15 -23.25
CA GLY A 181 -28.72 38.11 -23.38
C GLY A 181 -28.28 39.44 -24.00
N GLU A 182 -29.22 40.40 -24.09
CA GLU A 182 -28.92 41.78 -24.52
C GLU A 182 -28.08 42.52 -23.46
N ARG A 183 -28.32 42.20 -22.18
CA ARG A 183 -27.71 42.84 -21.02
C ARG A 183 -27.47 41.87 -19.88
N PHE A 184 -26.34 42.04 -19.20
CA PHE A 184 -26.03 41.36 -17.94
C PHE A 184 -25.79 42.39 -16.84
N VAL A 185 -26.42 42.21 -15.67
CA VAL A 185 -26.22 43.07 -14.50
C VAL A 185 -25.15 42.44 -13.61
N VAL A 186 -24.00 43.10 -13.50
CA VAL A 186 -22.96 42.73 -12.54
C VAL A 186 -23.43 43.19 -11.16
N PRO A 187 -23.71 42.27 -10.20
CA PRO A 187 -24.28 42.63 -8.90
C PRO A 187 -23.30 43.45 -8.07
N LYS A 188 -22.00 43.18 -8.21
CA LYS A 188 -20.91 43.89 -7.54
C LYS A 188 -19.65 43.75 -8.38
N GLY A 189 -19.05 44.87 -8.76
CA GLY A 189 -17.92 44.87 -9.66
C GLY A 189 -17.08 46.13 -9.53
N GLU A 190 -16.02 46.14 -10.32
CA GLU A 190 -15.07 47.24 -10.45
C GLU A 190 -14.86 47.44 -11.95
N LEU A 191 -15.25 48.60 -12.49
CA LEU A 191 -15.21 48.83 -13.94
C LEU A 191 -13.86 49.44 -14.35
N TYR A 192 -13.17 48.76 -15.26
CA TYR A 192 -11.85 49.18 -15.75
C TYR A 192 -11.96 50.35 -16.73
N HIS A 193 -10.95 51.19 -16.77
CA HIS A 193 -10.88 52.34 -17.66
C HIS A 193 -10.08 52.00 -18.91
N THR A 194 -10.75 51.71 -20.04
CA THR A 194 -10.08 51.41 -21.31
C THR A 194 -9.41 52.67 -21.86
N ALA A 195 -8.08 52.71 -21.92
CA ALA A 195 -7.32 53.82 -22.50
C ALA A 195 -6.97 53.60 -23.98
N LYS A 196 -6.78 52.33 -24.38
CA LYS A 196 -6.44 51.92 -25.75
C LYS A 196 -7.00 50.53 -26.01
N VAL A 197 -7.60 50.34 -27.18
CA VAL A 197 -7.90 49.02 -27.76
C VAL A 197 -6.94 48.83 -28.93
N PHE A 198 -6.27 47.69 -29.01
CA PHE A 198 -5.32 47.40 -30.09
C PHE A 198 -6.06 46.85 -31.32
N ASP A 199 -5.53 47.07 -32.52
CA ASP A 199 -6.16 46.63 -33.79
C ASP A 199 -6.36 45.10 -33.89
N THR A 200 -5.67 44.33 -33.06
CA THR A 200 -5.81 42.87 -32.94
C THR A 200 -6.98 42.43 -32.06
N ALA A 201 -7.63 43.36 -31.34
CA ALA A 201 -8.72 43.10 -30.41
C ALA A 201 -10.10 43.44 -30.98
N THR A 202 -11.08 42.57 -30.73
CA THR A 202 -12.48 42.71 -31.16
C THR A 202 -13.39 42.78 -29.93
N PRO A 203 -13.95 43.96 -29.60
CA PRO A 203 -14.90 44.11 -28.49
C PRO A 203 -16.18 43.28 -28.68
N LEU A 204 -16.59 42.57 -27.63
CA LEU A 204 -17.83 41.80 -27.57
C LEU A 204 -18.89 42.42 -26.66
N ALA A 205 -18.47 43.09 -25.58
CA ALA A 205 -19.38 43.76 -24.64
C ALA A 205 -18.75 45.01 -24.00
N SER A 206 -19.60 45.94 -23.57
CA SER A 206 -19.17 47.18 -22.90
C SER A 206 -20.09 47.57 -21.75
N ALA A 207 -19.54 48.27 -20.75
CA ALA A 207 -20.32 48.90 -19.67
C ALA A 207 -19.98 50.40 -19.60
N ARG A 208 -20.89 51.20 -19.04
CA ARG A 208 -20.74 52.67 -18.97
C ARG A 208 -20.26 53.09 -17.59
N ARG A 209 -19.32 54.04 -17.52
CA ARG A 209 -18.88 54.59 -16.23
C ARG A 209 -19.99 55.38 -15.54
N GLN A 210 -20.01 55.31 -14.21
CA GLN A 210 -20.99 56.01 -13.38
C GLN A 210 -20.87 57.54 -13.42
N ASP A 211 -19.67 58.08 -13.65
CA ASP A 211 -19.35 59.51 -13.56
C ASP A 211 -19.62 60.29 -14.84
N ASN A 212 -19.28 59.72 -16.01
CA ASN A 212 -19.35 60.39 -17.30
C ASN A 212 -20.13 59.63 -18.40
N ASN A 213 -20.66 58.44 -18.07
CA ASN A 213 -21.43 57.56 -18.97
C ASN A 213 -20.64 57.05 -20.22
N GLU A 214 -19.31 57.16 -20.20
CA GLU A 214 -18.40 56.74 -21.26
C GLU A 214 -18.33 55.21 -21.35
N PRO A 215 -18.49 54.60 -22.55
CA PRO A 215 -18.43 53.16 -22.71
C PRO A 215 -17.01 52.63 -22.55
N GLN A 216 -16.83 51.63 -21.71
CA GLN A 216 -15.58 50.90 -21.49
C GLN A 216 -15.73 49.48 -22.02
N VAL A 217 -14.75 48.99 -22.77
CA VAL A 217 -14.73 47.61 -23.27
C VAL A 217 -14.44 46.69 -22.09
N CYS A 218 -15.35 45.75 -21.81
CA CYS A 218 -15.24 44.85 -20.66
C CYS A 218 -15.17 43.37 -21.02
N VAL A 219 -15.53 42.98 -22.26
CA VAL A 219 -15.36 41.63 -22.81
C VAL A 219 -14.90 41.74 -24.26
N TRP A 220 -13.85 41.01 -24.66
CA TRP A 220 -13.30 41.04 -26.03
C TRP A 220 -12.51 39.75 -26.37
N THR A 221 -12.23 39.56 -27.65
CA THR A 221 -11.21 38.62 -28.12
C THR A 221 -9.99 39.36 -28.66
N ASN A 222 -8.81 38.75 -28.63
CA ASN A 222 -7.57 39.29 -29.20
C ASN A 222 -6.86 38.22 -30.05
N ASN A 223 -6.32 38.63 -31.19
CA ASN A 223 -5.46 37.80 -32.05
C ASN A 223 -3.99 38.17 -31.81
N TYR A 224 -3.40 37.61 -30.76
CA TYR A 224 -2.02 37.87 -30.39
C TYR A 224 -1.06 37.07 -31.29
N ARG A 225 -0.67 37.67 -32.42
CA ARG A 225 0.32 37.11 -33.38
C ARG A 225 -0.09 35.74 -33.97
N GLY A 226 -1.39 35.49 -34.14
CA GLY A 226 -1.96 34.22 -34.59
C GLY A 226 -2.59 33.40 -33.48
N THR A 227 -2.27 33.71 -32.22
CA THR A 227 -2.81 33.05 -31.03
C THR A 227 -4.14 33.66 -30.61
N LYS A 228 -5.13 32.81 -30.36
CA LYS A 228 -6.43 33.24 -29.83
C LYS A 228 -6.35 33.53 -28.34
N VAL A 229 -6.78 34.71 -27.94
CA VAL A 229 -6.93 35.12 -26.55
C VAL A 229 -8.37 35.61 -26.34
N PHE A 230 -9.01 35.16 -25.27
CA PHE A 230 -10.29 35.69 -24.80
C PHE A 230 -10.07 36.45 -23.49
N ALA A 231 -10.70 37.60 -23.30
CA ALA A 231 -10.41 38.42 -22.13
C ALA A 231 -11.61 39.21 -21.63
N THR A 232 -11.64 39.41 -20.31
CA THR A 232 -12.70 40.15 -19.63
C THR A 232 -12.14 40.95 -18.45
N THR A 233 -12.57 42.20 -18.28
CA THR A 233 -12.31 42.98 -17.06
C THR A 233 -13.38 42.75 -15.99
N VAL A 234 -14.34 41.86 -16.23
CA VAL A 234 -15.37 41.46 -15.26
C VAL A 234 -14.84 40.29 -14.44
N GLY A 235 -15.08 40.28 -13.13
CA GLY A 235 -14.69 39.17 -12.26
C GLY A 235 -14.06 39.53 -10.91
N HIS A 236 -14.00 40.80 -10.50
CA HIS A 236 -13.40 41.20 -9.20
C HIS A 236 -13.89 40.36 -8.01
N TYR A 237 -15.19 40.05 -7.99
CA TYR A 237 -15.91 39.48 -6.86
C TYR A 237 -16.35 38.03 -7.13
N SER A 238 -16.19 37.17 -6.13
CA SER A 238 -16.61 35.77 -6.13
C SER A 238 -18.10 35.61 -6.46
N GLU A 239 -18.94 36.53 -5.95
CA GLU A 239 -20.37 36.59 -6.23
C GLU A 239 -20.67 36.75 -7.74
N THR A 240 -19.92 37.62 -8.42
CA THR A 240 -20.05 37.85 -9.87
C THR A 240 -19.47 36.69 -10.68
N MET A 241 -18.37 36.08 -10.22
CA MET A 241 -17.78 34.91 -10.88
C MET A 241 -18.69 33.68 -10.84
N ALA A 242 -19.52 33.54 -9.81
CA ALA A 242 -20.44 32.41 -9.64
C ALA A 242 -21.81 32.61 -10.33
N GLU A 243 -22.01 33.70 -11.08
CA GLU A 243 -23.21 33.88 -11.90
C GLU A 243 -23.16 32.95 -13.14
N PRO A 244 -24.20 32.15 -13.42
CA PRO A 244 -24.24 31.23 -14.57
C PRO A 244 -23.94 31.93 -15.90
N VAL A 245 -24.47 33.13 -16.12
CA VAL A 245 -24.23 33.93 -17.33
C VAL A 245 -22.74 34.27 -17.53
N TYR A 246 -22.01 34.48 -16.43
CA TYR A 246 -20.57 34.76 -16.47
C TYR A 246 -19.77 33.50 -16.75
N LEU A 247 -20.10 32.38 -16.11
CA LEU A 247 -19.47 31.06 -16.33
C LEU A 247 -19.75 30.50 -17.74
N ASP A 248 -20.96 30.71 -18.26
CA ASP A 248 -21.35 30.38 -19.63
C ASP A 248 -20.44 31.11 -20.63
N MET A 249 -20.32 32.44 -20.48
CA MET A 249 -19.47 33.29 -21.32
C MET A 249 -17.99 32.90 -21.23
N LEU A 250 -17.45 32.69 -20.02
CA LEU A 250 -16.07 32.23 -19.83
C LEU A 250 -15.82 30.88 -20.51
N THR A 251 -16.74 29.92 -20.34
CA THR A 251 -16.61 28.58 -20.92
C THR A 251 -16.65 28.63 -22.45
N ARG A 252 -17.57 29.41 -23.03
CA ARG A 252 -17.65 29.57 -24.49
C ARG A 252 -16.42 30.29 -25.05
N GLY A 253 -15.86 31.25 -24.29
CA GLY A 253 -14.57 31.88 -24.58
C GLY A 253 -13.40 30.88 -24.58
N LEU A 254 -13.35 29.98 -23.59
CA LEU A 254 -12.37 28.90 -23.48
C LEU A 254 -12.44 27.93 -24.68
N LEU A 255 -13.66 27.50 -25.04
CA LEU A 255 -13.90 26.65 -26.19
C LEU A 255 -13.45 27.34 -27.50
N TRP A 256 -13.85 28.60 -27.71
CA TRP A 256 -13.43 29.37 -28.88
C TRP A 256 -11.91 29.53 -28.98
N ALA A 257 -11.24 29.82 -27.85
CA ALA A 257 -9.80 30.05 -27.78
C ALA A 257 -9.01 28.76 -28.08
N THR A 258 -9.45 27.61 -27.54
CA THR A 258 -8.91 26.28 -27.88
C THR A 258 -9.27 25.79 -29.29
N GLY A 259 -10.07 26.55 -30.04
CA GLY A 259 -10.48 26.20 -31.40
C GLY A 259 -11.65 25.20 -31.49
N ARG A 260 -12.25 24.83 -30.34
CA ARG A 260 -13.45 24.00 -30.29
C ARG A 260 -14.69 24.86 -30.56
N SER A 261 -15.69 24.29 -31.23
CA SER A 261 -16.96 25.00 -31.46
C SER A 261 -17.74 25.09 -30.14
N PRO A 262 -18.10 26.30 -29.66
CA PRO A 262 -18.92 26.45 -28.46
C PRO A 262 -20.26 25.70 -28.58
N ASP A 263 -20.91 25.76 -29.74
CA ASP A 263 -22.24 25.17 -29.96
C ASP A 263 -22.26 23.63 -29.94
N GLN A 264 -21.08 22.98 -29.98
CA GLN A 264 -20.95 21.52 -29.95
C GLN A 264 -20.36 20.99 -28.64
N HIS A 265 -19.57 21.80 -27.92
CA HIS A 265 -18.78 21.37 -26.76
C HIS A 265 -19.19 22.05 -25.45
N PHE A 266 -20.12 23.00 -25.50
CA PHE A 266 -20.76 23.60 -24.34
C PHE A 266 -22.02 22.81 -23.96
N ALA A 267 -22.12 22.42 -22.70
CA ALA A 267 -23.35 22.01 -22.06
C ALA A 267 -23.75 23.04 -21.00
N PRO A 268 -25.03 23.42 -20.86
CA PRO A 268 -25.47 24.19 -19.70
C PRO A 268 -25.38 23.31 -18.44
N ALA A 269 -24.93 23.90 -17.33
CA ALA A 269 -24.93 23.24 -16.03
C ALA A 269 -26.38 23.00 -15.53
N THR A 270 -26.58 21.98 -14.68
CA THR A 270 -27.87 21.79 -14.00
C THR A 270 -28.07 22.81 -12.88
N PRO A 271 -29.32 23.09 -12.45
CA PRO A 271 -29.59 23.98 -11.33
C PRO A 271 -28.84 23.59 -10.04
N GLU A 272 -28.67 22.30 -9.80
CA GLU A 272 -27.95 21.74 -8.66
C GLU A 272 -26.45 22.04 -8.74
N GLN A 273 -25.85 21.89 -9.93
CA GLN A 273 -24.43 22.23 -10.16
C GLN A 273 -24.18 23.74 -9.98
N ASP A 274 -25.05 24.59 -10.53
CA ASP A 274 -24.92 26.05 -10.33
C ASP A 274 -25.18 26.45 -8.86
N GLN A 275 -26.06 25.76 -8.14
CA GLN A 275 -26.23 25.96 -6.70
C GLN A 275 -24.98 25.55 -5.91
N GLN A 276 -24.34 24.42 -6.26
CA GLN A 276 -23.07 23.98 -5.66
C GLN A 276 -21.95 24.99 -5.90
N VAL A 277 -21.81 25.52 -7.12
CA VAL A 277 -20.82 26.54 -7.46
C VAL A 277 -21.08 27.85 -6.70
N ARG A 278 -22.34 28.29 -6.59
CA ARG A 278 -22.70 29.47 -5.78
C ARG A 278 -22.42 29.28 -4.28
N ALA A 279 -22.56 28.07 -3.74
CA ALA A 279 -22.24 27.81 -2.33
C ALA A 279 -20.75 28.05 -1.99
N LEU A 280 -19.84 27.97 -2.97
CA LEU A 280 -18.40 28.26 -2.80
C LEU A 280 -18.12 29.72 -2.45
N ILE A 281 -19.05 30.66 -2.70
CA ILE A 281 -18.95 32.06 -2.25
C ILE A 281 -18.81 32.13 -0.73
N THR A 282 -19.51 31.27 0.01
CA THR A 282 -19.57 31.31 1.49
C THR A 282 -18.95 30.09 2.17
N ALA A 283 -18.53 29.07 1.41
CA ALA A 283 -17.92 27.85 1.94
C ALA A 283 -16.70 28.14 2.85
N PRO A 284 -16.44 27.32 3.89
CA PRO A 284 -15.19 27.41 4.65
C PRO A 284 -13.97 27.24 3.75
N LEU A 285 -12.99 28.14 3.87
CA LEU A 285 -11.69 27.98 3.22
C LEU A 285 -10.72 27.41 4.25
N ASN A 286 -10.31 26.16 4.06
CA ASN A 286 -9.37 25.41 4.91
C ASN A 286 -9.82 25.24 6.38
N ASP A 287 -10.84 24.41 6.59
CA ASP A 287 -10.97 23.62 7.81
C ASP A 287 -11.58 22.24 7.47
N ASN A 288 -11.20 21.19 8.19
CA ASN A 288 -11.79 19.85 8.07
C ASN A 288 -13.16 19.77 8.80
N SER A 289 -13.86 20.89 8.97
CA SER A 289 -15.18 20.94 9.55
C SER A 289 -16.23 20.51 8.51
N PRO A 290 -17.10 19.54 8.83
CA PRO A 290 -18.09 19.05 7.88
C PRO A 290 -19.07 20.16 7.47
N VAL A 291 -19.45 20.19 6.19
CA VAL A 291 -20.54 21.03 5.70
C VAL A 291 -21.85 20.47 6.26
N LEU A 292 -22.35 21.08 7.34
CA LEU A 292 -23.60 20.68 7.97
C LEU A 292 -24.78 20.92 7.02
N THR A 293 -25.58 19.89 6.79
CA THR A 293 -26.74 19.93 5.88
C THR A 293 -27.80 20.93 6.37
N GLN A 294 -28.29 21.78 5.46
CA GLN A 294 -29.49 22.61 5.72
C GLN A 294 -30.74 21.73 5.78
N GLY A 295 -31.50 21.83 6.88
CA GLY A 295 -32.77 21.10 7.09
C GLY A 295 -32.58 19.75 7.80
N CYS A 296 -32.29 19.77 9.11
CA CYS A 296 -32.09 18.55 9.90
C CYS A 296 -33.37 18.02 10.56
N CYS A 297 -34.26 18.91 11.00
CA CYS A 297 -35.11 18.62 12.15
C CYS A 297 -36.43 19.41 12.07
N GLY A 298 -37.49 18.83 11.49
CA GLY A 298 -38.77 19.54 11.30
C GLY A 298 -40.03 18.69 11.51
N GLU A 299 -40.08 17.50 10.92
CA GLU A 299 -41.22 16.60 11.08
C GLU A 299 -41.10 15.82 12.40
N GLY A 300 -42.13 15.89 13.26
CA GLY A 300 -42.17 15.19 14.56
C GLY A 300 -41.45 15.89 15.73
N ASN A 301 -40.65 16.93 15.48
CA ASN A 301 -40.03 17.74 16.54
C ASN A 301 -41.07 18.69 17.19
N LEU A 302 -41.35 18.50 18.48
CA LEU A 302 -42.34 19.27 19.24
C LEU A 302 -41.94 20.75 19.45
N VAL A 303 -40.64 21.04 19.48
CA VAL A 303 -40.09 22.39 19.69
C VAL A 303 -39.78 23.15 18.39
N PHE A 304 -39.91 22.52 17.21
CA PHE A 304 -39.66 23.16 15.92
C PHE A 304 -40.57 24.38 15.68
N ASN A 305 -39.95 25.50 15.26
CA ASN A 305 -40.56 26.82 15.08
C ASN A 305 -41.38 27.32 16.28
N ARG A 306 -41.10 26.82 17.50
CA ARG A 306 -41.71 27.32 18.73
C ARG A 306 -41.03 28.58 19.22
N LYS A 307 -41.70 29.29 20.14
CA LYS A 307 -41.18 30.53 20.69
C LYS A 307 -40.02 30.24 21.65
N ALA A 308 -38.80 30.44 21.16
CA ALA A 308 -37.58 30.41 21.96
C ALA A 308 -37.18 31.81 22.46
N THR A 309 -36.64 31.88 23.68
CA THR A 309 -36.11 33.08 24.33
C THR A 309 -34.90 32.72 25.17
N ALA A 310 -33.85 33.55 25.19
CA ALA A 310 -32.65 33.32 26.00
C ALA A 310 -32.41 34.43 27.04
N SER A 311 -31.56 34.15 28.04
CA SER A 311 -31.07 35.15 28.99
C SER A 311 -30.13 36.18 28.35
N SER A 312 -29.38 35.77 27.32
CA SER A 312 -28.51 36.64 26.53
C SER A 312 -28.27 36.06 25.13
N GLU A 313 -27.84 36.91 24.18
CA GLU A 313 -27.66 36.56 22.77
C GLU A 313 -26.48 37.30 22.12
N GLU A 314 -25.70 36.62 21.26
CA GLU A 314 -24.61 37.21 20.46
C GLU A 314 -25.18 37.97 19.24
N THR A 315 -25.70 39.17 19.50
CA THR A 315 -26.39 40.00 18.50
C THR A 315 -25.49 40.45 17.34
N SER A 316 -24.18 40.57 17.54
CA SER A 316 -23.21 41.00 16.52
C SER A 316 -23.04 40.01 15.35
N LYS A 317 -23.49 38.76 15.51
CA LYS A 317 -23.46 37.70 14.49
C LYS A 317 -24.84 37.12 14.17
N ASN A 318 -25.92 37.75 14.63
CA ASN A 318 -27.31 37.30 14.47
C ASN A 318 -27.62 35.92 15.09
N ASN A 319 -26.93 35.52 16.17
CA ASN A 319 -27.08 34.21 16.82
C ASN A 319 -28.20 34.21 17.89
N PHE A 320 -29.43 34.47 17.46
CA PHE A 320 -30.61 34.65 18.31
C PHE A 320 -31.25 33.33 18.77
N ALA A 321 -32.06 33.34 19.84
CA ALA A 321 -32.72 32.15 20.39
C ALA A 321 -33.60 31.36 19.40
N PRO A 322 -34.37 31.98 18.47
CA PRO A 322 -35.16 31.24 17.48
C PRO A 322 -34.34 30.34 16.56
N ASN A 323 -33.05 30.64 16.36
CA ASN A 323 -32.14 29.84 15.53
C ASN A 323 -31.80 28.47 16.14
N ALA A 324 -32.20 28.19 17.39
CA ALA A 324 -32.00 26.88 18.02
C ALA A 324 -33.23 25.96 17.90
N VAL A 325 -34.24 26.37 17.12
CA VAL A 325 -35.50 25.65 16.88
C VAL A 325 -35.99 25.80 15.42
N ASP A 326 -35.14 26.26 14.50
CA ASP A 326 -35.52 26.62 13.12
C ASP A 326 -35.37 25.47 12.11
N GLY A 327 -34.89 24.30 12.57
CA GLY A 327 -34.64 23.09 11.79
C GLY A 327 -33.30 23.08 11.04
N ARG A 328 -32.36 23.98 11.36
CA ARG A 328 -31.14 24.19 10.58
C ARG A 328 -29.87 24.12 11.45
N LEU A 329 -28.89 23.33 11.00
CA LEU A 329 -27.60 23.21 11.70
C LEU A 329 -26.55 24.23 11.26
N ASP A 330 -26.84 25.05 10.23
CA ASP A 330 -25.97 26.13 9.79
C ASP A 330 -26.20 27.44 10.58
N THR A 331 -27.40 27.66 11.11
CA THR A 331 -27.72 28.70 12.10
C THR A 331 -27.40 28.23 13.54
N ARG A 332 -27.57 29.11 14.54
CA ARG A 332 -27.44 28.80 15.98
C ARG A 332 -27.96 29.91 16.89
N TRP A 333 -28.34 29.55 18.11
CA TRP A 333 -28.30 30.46 19.27
C TRP A 333 -26.89 30.48 19.86
N CYS A 334 -26.46 31.62 20.38
CA CYS A 334 -25.22 31.78 21.14
C CYS A 334 -25.44 32.84 22.24
N ALA A 335 -25.07 32.55 23.48
CA ALA A 335 -25.10 33.50 24.59
C ALA A 335 -24.19 34.72 24.33
N ALA A 336 -24.41 35.84 25.04
CA ALA A 336 -23.60 37.05 24.86
C ALA A 336 -22.20 36.99 25.52
N GLY A 337 -21.86 35.89 26.20
CA GLY A 337 -20.59 35.75 26.90
C GLY A 337 -20.39 34.38 27.57
N PRO A 338 -19.26 34.19 28.28
CA PRO A 338 -18.86 32.90 28.88
C PRO A 338 -19.50 32.64 30.25
N ALA A 339 -20.58 33.35 30.62
CA ALA A 339 -21.22 33.19 31.91
C ALA A 339 -21.81 31.77 32.09
N ALA A 340 -21.72 31.25 33.31
CA ALA A 340 -22.55 30.13 33.72
C ALA A 340 -23.98 30.61 34.02
N ASP A 341 -24.92 29.67 34.04
CA ASP A 341 -26.36 29.90 34.25
C ASP A 341 -27.07 30.68 33.13
N GLU A 342 -26.45 30.80 31.95
CA GLU A 342 -27.13 31.24 30.73
C GLU A 342 -28.20 30.21 30.32
N THR A 343 -29.37 30.66 29.90
CA THR A 343 -30.54 29.82 29.64
C THR A 343 -31.12 30.04 28.25
N LEU A 344 -31.54 28.95 27.61
CA LEU A 344 -32.43 28.93 26.46
C LEU A 344 -33.76 28.31 26.92
N THR A 345 -34.86 29.03 26.76
CA THR A 345 -36.21 28.61 27.17
C THR A 345 -37.16 28.61 25.98
N ILE A 346 -37.92 27.53 25.81
CA ILE A 346 -38.83 27.28 24.67
C ILE A 346 -40.24 27.06 25.20
N ASP A 347 -41.22 27.79 24.67
CA ASP A 347 -42.66 27.59 24.91
C ASP A 347 -43.27 26.72 23.79
N MET A 348 -43.65 25.48 24.09
CA MET A 348 -44.37 24.61 23.14
C MET A 348 -45.86 25.00 22.97
N GLU A 349 -46.30 26.07 23.64
CA GLU A 349 -47.64 26.70 23.63
C GLU A 349 -48.74 25.83 24.29
N THR A 350 -48.67 24.52 24.09
CA THR A 350 -49.56 23.50 24.62
C THR A 350 -48.77 22.48 25.44
N PRO A 351 -49.33 21.94 26.54
CA PRO A 351 -48.67 20.85 27.27
C PRO A 351 -48.57 19.58 26.43
N GLN A 352 -47.39 18.99 26.39
CA GLN A 352 -47.03 17.78 25.65
C GLN A 352 -46.40 16.73 26.60
N SER A 353 -46.35 15.48 26.15
CA SER A 353 -45.51 14.44 26.76
C SER A 353 -44.20 14.35 25.99
N ILE A 354 -43.07 14.40 26.69
CA ILE A 354 -41.73 14.24 26.13
C ILE A 354 -41.17 12.89 26.54
N ARG A 355 -40.54 12.20 25.60
CA ARG A 355 -39.88 10.89 25.76
C ARG A 355 -38.42 10.89 25.36
N ASN A 356 -38.04 11.69 24.37
CA ASN A 356 -36.64 11.90 24.03
C ASN A 356 -36.38 13.39 23.77
N ILE A 357 -35.18 13.83 24.13
CA ILE A 357 -34.66 15.17 23.84
C ILE A 357 -33.29 15.00 23.18
N ARG A 358 -32.98 15.79 22.16
CA ARG A 358 -31.67 15.84 21.51
C ARG A 358 -31.23 17.30 21.36
N VAL A 359 -29.98 17.59 21.73
CA VAL A 359 -29.41 18.95 21.66
C VAL A 359 -28.16 18.91 20.81
N HIS A 360 -28.17 19.72 19.74
CA HIS A 360 -27.04 19.91 18.85
C HIS A 360 -26.27 21.14 19.32
N TRP A 361 -25.14 20.95 19.97
CA TRP A 361 -24.24 22.00 20.43
C TRP A 361 -23.35 22.53 19.29
N GLU A 362 -22.81 23.73 19.46
CA GLU A 362 -22.00 24.40 18.44
C GLU A 362 -20.69 23.67 18.10
N GLN A 363 -20.04 23.06 19.09
CA GLN A 363 -18.70 22.46 18.94
C GLN A 363 -18.75 20.94 19.11
N PRO A 364 -18.45 20.14 18.06
CA PRO A 364 -18.54 18.67 18.13
C PRO A 364 -17.61 18.03 19.15
N GLN A 365 -16.49 18.69 19.50
CA GLN A 365 -15.41 18.16 20.35
C GLN A 365 -15.33 18.80 21.74
N THR A 366 -16.40 19.47 22.18
CA THR A 366 -16.45 20.18 23.47
C THR A 366 -17.40 19.47 24.43
N ALA A 367 -16.96 19.25 25.66
CA ALA A 367 -17.82 18.78 26.73
C ALA A 367 -18.60 19.96 27.32
N TYR A 368 -19.84 20.13 26.87
CA TYR A 368 -20.79 21.09 27.44
C TYR A 368 -21.37 20.54 28.75
N ARG A 369 -21.29 21.33 29.82
CA ARG A 369 -21.98 21.07 31.08
C ARG A 369 -23.27 21.89 31.08
N TYR A 370 -24.40 21.25 31.36
CA TYR A 370 -25.70 21.89 31.27
C TYR A 370 -26.76 21.12 32.08
N ARG A 371 -27.97 21.68 32.19
CA ARG A 371 -29.16 21.02 32.72
C ARG A 371 -30.33 21.21 31.78
N ILE A 372 -31.18 20.21 31.66
CA ILE A 372 -32.48 20.32 30.99
C ILE A 372 -33.56 20.27 32.06
N ALA A 373 -34.45 21.24 32.06
CA ALA A 373 -35.59 21.32 32.96
C ALA A 373 -36.90 21.56 32.18
N ALA A 374 -38.01 21.10 32.74
CA ALA A 374 -39.34 21.22 32.20
C ALA A 374 -40.30 21.86 33.19
N SER A 375 -41.34 22.52 32.67
CA SER A 375 -42.39 23.15 33.49
C SER A 375 -43.76 23.12 32.79
N PRO A 376 -44.87 22.90 33.52
CA PRO A 376 -46.22 23.03 32.98
C PRO A 376 -46.66 24.49 32.82
N ASP A 377 -46.12 25.42 33.62
CA ASP A 377 -46.61 26.80 33.79
C ASP A 377 -45.55 27.88 33.53
N GLY A 378 -44.26 27.52 33.52
CA GLY A 378 -43.12 28.42 33.35
C GLY A 378 -42.51 28.90 34.67
N THR A 379 -43.13 28.58 35.81
CA THR A 379 -42.70 28.98 37.16
C THR A 379 -42.17 27.81 37.99
N ASP A 380 -42.84 26.66 37.97
CA ASP A 380 -42.43 25.47 38.72
C ASP A 380 -41.65 24.51 37.80
N TRP A 381 -40.35 24.34 38.07
CA TRP A 381 -39.42 23.63 37.19
C TRP A 381 -38.94 22.31 37.79
N SER A 382 -38.98 21.24 37.00
CA SER A 382 -38.41 19.93 37.31
C SER A 382 -37.25 19.60 36.38
N THR A 383 -36.13 19.10 36.92
CA THR A 383 -34.99 18.66 36.10
C THR A 383 -35.33 17.37 35.37
N LEU A 384 -35.14 17.35 34.05
CA LEU A 384 -35.29 16.16 33.20
C LEU A 384 -33.95 15.45 32.97
N ALA A 385 -32.87 16.20 32.82
CA ALA A 385 -31.50 15.68 32.69
C ALA A 385 -30.51 16.63 33.38
N ASP A 386 -29.54 16.07 34.12
CA ASP A 386 -28.46 16.83 34.75
C ASP A 386 -27.10 16.40 34.20
N HIS A 387 -26.49 17.28 33.40
CA HIS A 387 -25.18 17.12 32.78
C HIS A 387 -24.17 18.09 33.38
N ALA A 388 -24.37 18.54 34.64
CA ALA A 388 -23.48 19.47 35.32
C ALA A 388 -22.03 18.95 35.50
N GLU A 389 -21.82 17.63 35.49
CA GLU A 389 -20.49 17.01 35.56
C GLU A 389 -20.01 16.42 34.21
N ASN A 390 -20.70 16.71 33.10
CA ASN A 390 -20.39 16.10 31.80
C ASN A 390 -18.93 16.35 31.36
N ARG A 391 -18.25 15.25 30.98
CA ARG A 391 -16.88 15.23 30.43
C ARG A 391 -16.82 14.69 29.00
N SER A 392 -17.96 14.24 28.45
CA SER A 392 -18.05 13.68 27.09
C SER A 392 -17.93 14.79 26.05
N ARG A 393 -16.94 14.66 25.15
CA ARG A 393 -16.68 15.60 24.05
C ARG A 393 -17.53 15.24 22.84
N ASN A 394 -18.83 15.50 22.96
CA ASN A 394 -19.79 15.21 21.91
C ASN A 394 -20.72 16.41 21.74
N GLY A 395 -20.69 17.03 20.57
CA GLY A 395 -21.60 18.12 20.22
C GLY A 395 -23.05 17.68 20.01
N LEU A 396 -23.35 16.39 20.08
CA LEU A 396 -24.71 15.89 20.06
C LEU A 396 -25.03 15.18 21.39
N SER A 397 -25.90 15.76 22.21
CA SER A 397 -26.44 15.06 23.37
C SER A 397 -27.84 14.52 23.11
N THR A 398 -28.18 13.40 23.76
CA THR A 398 -29.49 12.75 23.62
C THR A 398 -29.88 12.16 24.97
N ASP A 399 -31.06 12.54 25.44
CA ASP A 399 -31.61 12.19 26.75
C ASP A 399 -32.97 11.49 26.57
N ALA A 400 -33.04 10.23 26.97
CA ALA A 400 -34.32 9.54 27.15
C ALA A 400 -34.94 10.00 28.47
N VAL A 401 -36.13 10.62 28.38
CA VAL A 401 -36.82 11.26 29.51
C VAL A 401 -38.23 10.70 29.69
N LYS A 402 -38.83 10.93 30.86
CA LYS A 402 -40.25 10.60 31.07
C LYS A 402 -40.96 11.79 31.72
N ALA A 403 -41.30 12.76 30.88
CA ALA A 403 -41.99 13.98 31.30
C ALA A 403 -43.39 14.03 30.66
N ASP A 404 -44.41 14.27 31.47
CA ASP A 404 -45.80 14.42 31.04
C ASP A 404 -46.29 15.81 31.45
N ASN A 405 -47.20 16.40 30.66
CA ASN A 405 -47.74 17.75 30.89
C ASN A 405 -46.65 18.86 30.89
N VAL A 406 -45.67 18.77 29.99
CA VAL A 406 -44.64 19.80 29.81
C VAL A 406 -45.11 20.83 28.79
N ARG A 407 -45.13 22.11 29.14
CA ARG A 407 -45.32 23.20 28.18
C ARG A 407 -44.01 23.92 27.86
N TRP A 408 -43.20 24.14 28.88
CA TRP A 408 -41.94 24.87 28.79
C TRP A 408 -40.75 23.94 28.94
N LEU A 409 -39.76 24.09 28.06
CA LEU A 409 -38.47 23.42 28.16
C LEU A 409 -37.38 24.47 28.36
N ARG A 410 -36.43 24.24 29.27
CA ARG A 410 -35.30 25.13 29.52
C ARG A 410 -33.99 24.36 29.56
N ILE A 411 -33.02 24.81 28.79
CA ILE A 411 -31.64 24.34 28.82
C ILE A 411 -30.81 25.42 29.52
N THR A 412 -30.16 25.07 30.64
CA THR A 412 -29.26 25.94 31.40
C THR A 412 -27.83 25.52 31.15
N PHE A 413 -27.01 26.40 30.56
CA PHE A 413 -25.58 26.18 30.34
C PHE A 413 -24.77 26.45 31.62
N LEU A 414 -23.86 25.55 31.96
CA LEU A 414 -23.05 25.56 33.20
C LEU A 414 -21.53 25.61 32.90
N GLY A 415 -21.16 25.94 31.67
CA GLY A 415 -19.77 26.00 31.20
C GLY A 415 -19.40 24.86 30.25
N SER A 416 -18.23 24.99 29.62
CA SER A 416 -17.71 24.05 28.63
C SER A 416 -16.29 23.59 29.01
N SER A 417 -15.74 22.60 28.30
CA SER A 417 -14.32 22.22 28.40
C SER A 417 -13.39 23.10 27.56
N SER A 418 -13.90 23.77 26.52
CA SER A 418 -13.12 24.65 25.64
C SER A 418 -13.06 26.10 26.12
N GLY A 419 -13.86 26.48 27.13
CA GLY A 419 -14.09 27.87 27.51
C GLY A 419 -15.06 28.61 26.58
N GLY A 420 -15.57 27.95 25.54
CA GLY A 420 -16.63 28.45 24.66
C GLY A 420 -17.96 28.70 25.40
N TRP A 421 -18.77 29.60 24.84
CA TRP A 421 -20.03 30.06 25.41
C TRP A 421 -21.15 29.02 25.21
N GLY A 422 -22.29 29.22 25.90
CA GLY A 422 -23.50 28.43 25.62
C GLY A 422 -23.98 28.70 24.20
N SER A 423 -23.86 27.72 23.31
CA SER A 423 -24.29 27.87 21.91
C SER A 423 -24.81 26.54 21.37
N ILE A 424 -26.02 26.62 20.79
CA ILE A 424 -26.84 25.48 20.38
C ILE A 424 -27.26 25.72 18.92
N ARG A 425 -26.95 24.76 18.05
CA ARG A 425 -27.42 24.68 16.67
C ARG A 425 -28.92 24.40 16.61
N GLU A 426 -29.39 23.38 17.35
CA GLU A 426 -30.77 22.91 17.28
C GLU A 426 -31.17 22.18 18.56
N VAL A 427 -32.46 22.22 18.91
CA VAL A 427 -33.07 21.42 19.97
C VAL A 427 -34.23 20.60 19.38
N GLU A 428 -34.25 19.31 19.69
CA GLU A 428 -35.34 18.41 19.35
C GLU A 428 -35.96 17.81 20.61
N ALA A 429 -37.29 17.71 20.63
CA ALA A 429 -38.04 17.00 21.65
C ALA A 429 -39.18 16.21 21.01
N THR A 430 -39.38 14.95 21.39
CA THR A 430 -40.42 14.09 20.79
C THR A 430 -41.22 13.31 21.84
N ALA A 431 -42.44 12.93 21.46
CA ALA A 431 -43.33 12.08 22.27
C ALA A 431 -43.10 10.57 22.08
N GLY A 432 -42.22 10.19 21.14
CA GLY A 432 -41.85 8.81 20.81
C GLY A 432 -40.33 8.73 20.62
N ASP A 433 -39.87 7.97 19.61
CA ASP A 433 -38.44 7.94 19.23
C ASP A 433 -37.98 9.27 18.60
N LEU A 434 -36.68 9.45 18.45
CA LEU A 434 -36.10 10.58 17.73
C LEU A 434 -36.03 10.29 16.22
N PRO A 435 -36.22 11.31 15.34
CA PRO A 435 -35.95 11.16 13.92
C PRO A 435 -34.50 10.71 13.67
N PRO A 436 -34.25 9.88 12.63
CA PRO A 436 -32.88 9.58 12.22
C PRO A 436 -32.15 10.88 11.83
N LEU A 437 -30.86 10.96 12.14
CA LEU A 437 -30.03 12.10 11.75
C LEU A 437 -29.83 12.11 10.22
N PRO A 438 -29.71 13.28 9.58
CA PRO A 438 -29.33 13.35 8.17
C PRO A 438 -27.93 12.75 7.93
N PRO A 439 -27.66 12.20 6.72
CA PRO A 439 -26.33 11.70 6.37
C PRO A 439 -25.26 12.77 6.59
N GLY A 440 -24.19 12.42 7.30
CA GLY A 440 -23.09 13.32 7.66
C GLY A 440 -23.16 13.93 9.07
N ILE A 441 -24.24 13.70 9.83
CA ILE A 441 -24.35 14.11 11.24
C ILE A 441 -24.38 12.86 12.12
N SER A 442 -23.26 12.58 12.80
CA SER A 442 -23.13 11.54 13.82
C SER A 442 -22.93 12.16 15.21
N ALA A 443 -23.27 11.41 16.26
CA ALA A 443 -22.67 11.64 17.57
C ALA A 443 -21.15 11.52 17.43
N GLY A 444 -20.42 12.55 17.89
CA GLY A 444 -19.12 12.93 17.34
C GLY A 444 -18.11 11.80 17.16
N THR A 445 -17.97 11.32 15.92
CA THR A 445 -16.72 10.71 15.44
C THR A 445 -15.76 11.82 15.05
N GLU A 446 -14.50 11.74 15.50
CA GLU A 446 -13.43 12.59 14.96
C GLU A 446 -13.37 12.44 13.44
N ALA A 447 -13.00 13.51 12.72
CA ALA A 447 -12.71 13.40 11.28
C ALA A 447 -11.60 12.35 11.09
N SER A 448 -11.93 11.23 10.42
CA SER A 448 -11.11 10.02 10.49
C SER A 448 -9.74 10.16 9.84
N ALA A 449 -9.56 11.11 8.91
CA ALA A 449 -8.31 11.39 8.23
C ALA A 449 -8.04 12.89 8.12
N SER A 450 -6.79 13.29 8.32
CA SER A 450 -6.28 14.66 8.17
C SER A 450 -4.90 14.66 7.54
N ALA A 451 -4.52 15.75 6.86
CA ALA A 451 -3.15 15.91 6.37
C ALA A 451 -2.12 15.86 7.52
N ALA A 452 -2.52 16.18 8.76
CA ALA A 452 -1.69 16.05 9.96
C ALA A 452 -1.34 14.60 10.34
N ASP A 453 -2.09 13.60 9.83
CA ASP A 453 -1.75 12.17 9.98
C ASP A 453 -0.54 11.77 9.13
N VAL A 454 -0.14 12.60 8.16
CA VAL A 454 0.88 12.30 7.15
C VAL A 454 2.07 13.23 7.34
N LYS A 455 3.22 12.69 7.80
CA LYS A 455 4.47 13.45 7.91
C LYS A 455 5.44 13.01 6.80
N SER A 456 5.56 13.85 5.79
CA SER A 456 6.52 13.73 4.68
C SER A 456 7.90 14.29 5.04
N PRO A 457 8.94 14.01 4.24
CA PRO A 457 10.24 14.65 4.41
C PRO A 457 10.15 16.17 4.18
N ALA A 458 11.16 16.92 4.63
CA ALA A 458 11.24 18.35 4.34
C ALA A 458 11.31 18.62 2.82
N GLY A 459 10.57 19.63 2.34
CA GLY A 459 10.43 19.94 0.91
C GLY A 459 9.33 19.15 0.20
N PHE A 460 8.46 18.45 0.94
CA PHE A 460 7.30 17.73 0.38
C PHE A 460 5.99 18.18 1.03
N ARG A 461 4.96 18.35 0.21
CA ARG A 461 3.57 18.60 0.59
C ARG A 461 2.78 17.29 0.61
N SER A 462 1.89 17.15 1.61
CA SER A 462 0.90 16.09 1.71
C SER A 462 -0.52 16.66 1.65
N VAL A 463 -1.42 15.99 0.95
CA VAL A 463 -2.86 16.29 0.91
C VAL A 463 -3.63 14.98 1.10
N VAL A 464 -4.76 15.01 1.83
CA VAL A 464 -5.71 13.89 1.81
C VAL A 464 -6.47 13.97 0.49
N PHE A 465 -6.14 13.06 -0.43
CA PHE A 465 -6.68 13.00 -1.77
C PHE A 465 -8.09 12.45 -1.79
N ALA A 466 -8.35 11.36 -1.07
CA ALA A 466 -9.68 10.76 -0.93
C ALA A 466 -9.85 10.17 0.48
N ALA A 467 -11.08 10.13 0.99
CA ALA A 467 -11.42 9.70 2.34
C ALA A 467 -12.86 9.15 2.40
N PRO A 468 -13.31 8.61 3.55
CA PRO A 468 -14.71 8.25 3.78
C PRO A 468 -15.64 9.48 3.70
N PRO A 469 -16.89 9.31 3.21
CA PRO A 469 -17.52 8.04 2.82
C PRO A 469 -17.20 7.53 1.40
N GLU A 470 -16.58 8.32 0.54
CA GLU A 470 -16.36 7.96 -0.87
C GLU A 470 -15.33 6.83 -1.05
N VAL A 471 -14.25 6.87 -0.26
CA VAL A 471 -13.21 5.84 -0.21
C VAL A 471 -13.03 5.34 1.22
N THR A 472 -13.46 4.11 1.46
CA THR A 472 -13.33 3.40 2.73
C THR A 472 -12.44 2.16 2.55
N TYR A 473 -11.86 1.61 3.63
CA TYR A 473 -11.06 0.37 3.60
C TYR A 473 -10.13 0.18 2.38
N PRO A 474 -9.24 1.15 2.04
CA PRO A 474 -8.41 1.06 0.85
C PRO A 474 -7.26 0.06 1.06
N VAL A 475 -7.24 -1.01 0.29
CA VAL A 475 -6.29 -2.14 0.42
C VAL A 475 -5.27 -2.23 -0.70
N CYS A 476 -5.57 -1.68 -1.88
CA CYS A 476 -4.64 -1.51 -3.00
C CYS A 476 -5.05 -0.30 -3.87
N LEU A 477 -4.13 0.24 -4.67
CA LEU A 477 -4.45 1.29 -5.65
C LEU A 477 -3.59 1.21 -6.92
N THR A 478 -4.08 1.81 -8.01
CA THR A 478 -3.27 2.10 -9.21
C THR A 478 -3.72 3.40 -9.87
N THR A 479 -2.87 3.97 -10.72
CA THR A 479 -3.11 5.23 -11.43
C THR A 479 -3.22 5.04 -12.94
N SER A 480 -4.05 5.85 -13.57
CA SER A 480 -3.91 6.12 -15.01
C SER A 480 -2.75 7.11 -15.25
N PRO A 481 -2.17 7.23 -16.46
CA PRO A 481 -1.12 8.20 -16.72
C PRO A 481 -1.59 9.64 -16.50
N ALA A 482 -2.85 9.95 -16.83
CA ALA A 482 -3.47 11.24 -16.56
C ALA A 482 -3.79 11.48 -15.07
N GLY A 483 -3.65 10.45 -14.24
CA GLY A 483 -3.69 10.55 -12.79
C GLY A 483 -5.09 10.55 -12.16
N GLU A 484 -6.05 9.93 -12.85
CA GLU A 484 -7.17 9.26 -12.19
C GLU A 484 -6.62 8.11 -11.32
N VAL A 485 -7.15 7.94 -10.11
CA VAL A 485 -6.71 6.90 -9.17
C VAL A 485 -7.82 5.87 -8.99
N PHE A 486 -7.49 4.59 -9.18
CA PHE A 486 -8.36 3.46 -8.95
C PHE A 486 -8.00 2.83 -7.61
N VAL A 487 -8.93 2.82 -6.67
CA VAL A 487 -8.72 2.35 -5.29
C VAL A 487 -9.54 1.08 -5.05
N GLY A 488 -8.85 -0.01 -4.71
CA GLY A 488 -9.47 -1.24 -4.23
C GLY A 488 -9.96 -1.04 -2.79
N VAL A 489 -11.28 -1.01 -2.65
CA VAL A 489 -12.01 -0.93 -1.38
C VAL A 489 -12.41 -2.35 -0.98
N ASP A 490 -11.98 -2.81 0.19
CA ASP A 490 -12.38 -4.11 0.74
C ASP A 490 -12.90 -3.94 2.16
N GLU A 491 -14.20 -3.64 2.29
CA GLU A 491 -14.87 -3.56 3.59
C GLU A 491 -14.79 -4.87 4.40
N GLN A 492 -14.52 -6.01 3.76
CA GLN A 492 -14.31 -7.27 4.48
C GLN A 492 -13.00 -7.27 5.27
N GLY A 493 -12.04 -6.43 4.89
CA GLY A 493 -10.72 -6.36 5.50
C GLY A 493 -9.90 -7.63 5.30
N SER A 494 -9.17 -8.04 6.33
CA SER A 494 -8.26 -9.18 6.27
C SER A 494 -8.99 -10.51 6.50
N LEU A 495 -9.95 -10.54 7.42
CA LEU A 495 -10.58 -11.76 7.97
C LEU A 495 -12.11 -11.84 7.75
N GLY A 496 -12.75 -10.78 7.24
CA GLY A 496 -14.17 -10.77 6.91
C GLY A 496 -14.52 -11.64 5.70
N LYS A 497 -15.82 -11.94 5.57
CA LYS A 497 -16.37 -12.95 4.64
C LYS A 497 -17.74 -12.59 4.08
N ASP A 498 -18.23 -11.38 4.36
CA ASP A 498 -19.56 -10.91 3.97
C ASP A 498 -19.52 -10.53 2.48
N PRO A 499 -20.20 -11.27 1.58
CA PRO A 499 -20.09 -11.03 0.14
C PRO A 499 -20.75 -9.72 -0.29
N GLY A 500 -20.27 -9.15 -1.41
CA GLY A 500 -20.76 -7.91 -2.01
C GLY A 500 -20.23 -6.63 -1.35
N ARG A 501 -19.13 -6.75 -0.58
CA ARG A 501 -18.49 -5.67 0.20
C ARG A 501 -17.22 -5.10 -0.45
N GLY A 502 -16.64 -5.78 -1.43
CA GLY A 502 -15.52 -5.25 -2.20
C GLY A 502 -15.96 -4.46 -3.45
N LYS A 503 -15.19 -3.42 -3.78
CA LYS A 503 -15.35 -2.63 -5.02
C LYS A 503 -14.04 -1.95 -5.42
N VAL A 504 -13.94 -1.49 -6.66
CA VAL A 504 -12.91 -0.51 -7.08
C VAL A 504 -13.61 0.82 -7.32
N VAL A 505 -13.14 1.86 -6.65
CA VAL A 505 -13.60 3.25 -6.84
C VAL A 505 -12.62 3.98 -7.74
N ARG A 506 -13.12 4.65 -8.77
CA ARG A 506 -12.36 5.61 -9.58
C ARG A 506 -12.51 6.98 -8.93
N CYS A 507 -11.37 7.61 -8.63
CA CYS A 507 -11.24 8.89 -7.94
C CYS A 507 -10.56 9.89 -8.88
N ILE A 508 -11.17 11.07 -9.07
CA ILE A 508 -10.70 12.08 -10.00
C ILE A 508 -10.67 13.43 -9.30
N ASP A 509 -9.50 14.07 -9.36
CA ASP A 509 -9.27 15.48 -9.06
C ASP A 509 -9.54 16.27 -10.36
N THR A 510 -10.73 16.85 -10.47
CA THR A 510 -11.18 17.58 -11.66
C THR A 510 -10.79 19.05 -11.61
N ASP A 511 -10.63 19.62 -10.42
CA ASP A 511 -10.30 21.03 -10.22
C ASP A 511 -8.82 21.33 -9.99
N GLY A 512 -7.97 20.30 -9.81
CA GLY A 512 -6.52 20.40 -9.72
C GLY A 512 -6.00 20.85 -8.36
N ASP A 513 -6.80 20.80 -7.27
CA ASP A 513 -6.39 21.25 -5.94
C ASP A 513 -5.56 20.21 -5.14
N GLY A 514 -5.50 18.98 -5.64
CA GLY A 514 -4.86 17.82 -5.03
C GLY A 514 -5.80 16.89 -4.25
N ARG A 515 -7.12 17.06 -4.41
CA ARG A 515 -8.18 16.22 -3.82
C ARG A 515 -9.11 15.70 -4.90
N ALA A 516 -9.58 14.46 -4.75
CA ALA A 516 -10.63 13.95 -5.60
C ALA A 516 -11.98 14.58 -5.20
N ASP A 517 -12.67 15.16 -6.18
CA ASP A 517 -14.02 15.72 -6.06
C ASP A 517 -15.07 14.90 -6.83
N ARG A 518 -14.62 14.05 -7.78
CA ARG A 518 -15.47 13.15 -8.55
C ARG A 518 -15.11 11.69 -8.30
N PHE A 519 -16.13 10.91 -7.99
CA PHE A 519 -16.04 9.49 -7.66
C PHE A 519 -17.07 8.68 -8.42
N ASN A 520 -16.72 7.46 -8.83
CA ASN A 520 -17.68 6.45 -9.26
C ASN A 520 -17.16 5.04 -8.95
N ASP A 521 -18.07 4.08 -8.78
CA ASP A 521 -17.69 2.66 -8.71
C ASP A 521 -17.28 2.21 -10.12
N PHE A 522 -16.01 1.83 -10.31
CA PHE A 522 -15.53 1.32 -11.60
C PHE A 522 -15.97 -0.13 -11.83
N ALA A 523 -15.84 -0.96 -10.79
CA ALA A 523 -16.23 -2.37 -10.79
C ALA A 523 -16.56 -2.85 -9.36
N ARG A 524 -17.30 -3.96 -9.25
CA ARG A 524 -17.65 -4.62 -7.98
C ARG A 524 -17.24 -6.08 -7.98
N MET A 525 -16.48 -6.46 -6.96
CA MET A 525 -15.94 -7.80 -6.68
C MET A 525 -15.37 -7.77 -5.27
N ASP A 526 -15.52 -8.87 -4.54
CA ASP A 526 -14.96 -9.00 -3.19
C ASP A 526 -13.44 -9.16 -3.24
N HIS A 527 -12.74 -8.70 -2.19
CA HIS A 527 -11.29 -8.82 -2.05
C HIS A 527 -10.45 -8.28 -3.24
N PRO A 528 -10.60 -7.02 -3.71
CA PRO A 528 -9.62 -6.44 -4.63
C PRO A 528 -8.24 -6.32 -3.95
N ARG A 529 -7.23 -7.08 -4.40
CA ARG A 529 -5.88 -7.14 -3.76
C ARG A 529 -4.74 -6.54 -4.56
N GLY A 530 -4.93 -6.34 -5.86
CA GLY A 530 -3.93 -5.72 -6.72
C GLY A 530 -4.55 -5.24 -8.03
N LEU A 531 -4.07 -4.10 -8.53
CA LEU A 531 -4.63 -3.41 -9.69
C LEU A 531 -3.53 -3.05 -10.71
N VAL A 532 -3.85 -3.14 -12.01
CA VAL A 532 -3.05 -2.56 -13.10
C VAL A 532 -4.00 -1.90 -14.09
N TRP A 533 -3.78 -0.63 -14.41
CA TRP A 533 -4.52 0.09 -15.45
C TRP A 533 -3.73 0.14 -16.77
N ASP A 534 -4.39 -0.09 -17.90
CA ASP A 534 -3.85 0.17 -19.25
C ASP A 534 -4.98 0.40 -20.27
N ASN A 535 -5.16 1.66 -20.69
CA ASN A 535 -6.04 2.08 -21.80
C ASN A 535 -7.50 1.63 -21.65
N GLY A 536 -8.20 2.14 -20.63
CA GLY A 536 -9.62 1.83 -20.35
C GLY A 536 -9.85 0.41 -19.81
N SER A 537 -8.81 -0.42 -19.72
CA SER A 537 -8.85 -1.73 -19.10
C SER A 537 -8.16 -1.71 -17.74
N LEU A 538 -8.79 -2.33 -16.74
CA LEU A 538 -8.26 -2.53 -15.39
C LEU A 538 -8.16 -4.03 -15.11
N TRP A 539 -6.95 -4.51 -14.87
CA TRP A 539 -6.71 -5.85 -14.35
C TRP A 539 -6.84 -5.79 -12.83
N VAL A 540 -7.63 -6.70 -12.27
CA VAL A 540 -7.90 -6.80 -10.84
C VAL A 540 -7.58 -8.22 -10.42
N LEU A 541 -6.66 -8.40 -9.47
CA LEU A 541 -6.56 -9.66 -8.73
C LEU A 541 -7.55 -9.60 -7.57
N HIS A 542 -8.49 -10.55 -7.55
CA HIS A 542 -9.47 -10.73 -6.50
C HIS A 542 -9.59 -12.23 -6.21
N PRO A 543 -8.88 -12.76 -5.19
CA PRO A 543 -8.73 -14.20 -5.01
C PRO A 543 -10.09 -14.89 -4.83
N PRO A 544 -10.36 -16.00 -5.53
CA PRO A 544 -9.40 -16.86 -6.24
C PRO A 544 -9.24 -16.57 -7.75
N LEU A 545 -9.49 -15.33 -8.21
CA LEU A 545 -9.52 -14.94 -9.62
C LEU A 545 -8.51 -13.83 -9.98
N LEU A 546 -8.03 -13.86 -11.22
CA LEU A 546 -7.53 -12.66 -11.91
C LEU A 546 -8.53 -12.32 -13.02
N SER A 547 -9.03 -11.09 -13.06
CA SER A 547 -9.93 -10.61 -14.12
C SER A 547 -9.42 -9.33 -14.76
N VAL A 548 -9.87 -9.06 -15.99
CA VAL A 548 -9.80 -7.74 -16.62
C VAL A 548 -11.20 -7.19 -16.79
N PHE A 549 -11.36 -5.92 -16.43
CA PHE A 549 -12.58 -5.13 -16.56
C PHE A 549 -12.33 -4.02 -17.58
N ARG A 550 -13.30 -3.72 -18.44
CA ARG A 550 -13.13 -2.73 -19.53
C ARG A 550 -14.25 -1.71 -19.53
N ASP A 551 -13.85 -0.45 -19.46
CA ASP A 551 -14.69 0.69 -19.85
C ASP A 551 -14.57 0.84 -21.38
N LEU A 552 -15.66 0.55 -22.09
CA LEU A 552 -15.74 0.57 -23.55
C LEU A 552 -16.32 1.89 -24.08
N ASN A 553 -16.98 2.65 -23.20
CA ASN A 553 -17.75 3.85 -23.55
C ASN A 553 -17.07 5.17 -23.06
N ASN A 554 -16.10 5.06 -22.14
CA ASN A 554 -15.35 6.10 -21.42
C ASN A 554 -16.14 6.92 -20.39
N ASP A 555 -17.22 6.37 -19.81
CA ASP A 555 -17.97 7.01 -18.72
C ASP A 555 -17.27 6.91 -17.36
N GLY A 556 -16.34 5.97 -17.21
CA GLY A 556 -15.63 5.66 -15.97
C GLY A 556 -15.98 4.35 -15.30
N THR A 557 -16.90 3.57 -15.83
CA THR A 557 -17.39 2.30 -15.26
C THR A 557 -17.15 1.16 -16.24
N ALA A 558 -16.88 -0.05 -15.74
CA ALA A 558 -16.65 -1.20 -16.61
C ALA A 558 -17.96 -1.73 -17.23
N ASP A 559 -18.03 -1.71 -18.57
CA ASP A 559 -19.09 -2.35 -19.36
C ASP A 559 -18.90 -3.88 -19.47
N GLU A 560 -17.65 -4.35 -19.48
CA GLU A 560 -17.27 -5.74 -19.71
C GLU A 560 -16.35 -6.26 -18.59
N SER A 561 -16.46 -7.54 -18.24
CA SER A 561 -15.46 -8.25 -17.43
C SER A 561 -15.11 -9.62 -18.03
N GLN A 562 -13.86 -10.05 -17.85
CA GLN A 562 -13.35 -11.32 -18.33
C GLN A 562 -12.36 -11.92 -17.32
N VAL A 563 -12.62 -13.15 -16.89
CA VAL A 563 -11.68 -13.92 -16.06
C VAL A 563 -10.50 -14.37 -16.92
N LEU A 564 -9.29 -14.17 -16.39
CA LEU A 564 -7.99 -14.50 -17.02
C LEU A 564 -7.28 -15.66 -16.31
N ILE A 565 -7.45 -15.79 -14.99
CA ILE A 565 -7.01 -16.95 -14.22
C ILE A 565 -8.12 -17.35 -13.24
N GLU A 566 -8.47 -18.63 -13.24
CA GLU A 566 -9.33 -19.25 -12.23
C GLU A 566 -8.48 -20.00 -11.19
N GLY A 567 -8.93 -20.10 -9.94
CA GLY A 567 -8.31 -20.96 -8.93
C GLY A 567 -6.92 -20.51 -8.46
N ILE A 568 -6.59 -19.22 -8.58
CA ILE A 568 -5.32 -18.63 -8.12
C ILE A 568 -5.32 -18.32 -6.61
N SER A 569 -5.98 -19.17 -5.82
CA SER A 569 -5.85 -19.22 -4.36
C SER A 569 -6.28 -20.61 -3.86
N THR A 570 -6.56 -20.74 -2.57
CA THR A 570 -7.17 -21.95 -1.98
C THR A 570 -8.50 -21.62 -1.33
N ALA A 571 -9.28 -22.64 -0.97
CA ALA A 571 -10.50 -22.49 -0.17
C ALA A 571 -10.27 -21.91 1.25
N GLU A 572 -9.01 -21.61 1.65
CA GLU A 572 -8.76 -20.83 2.86
C GLU A 572 -9.27 -19.38 2.75
N VAL A 573 -9.46 -18.82 1.53
CA VAL A 573 -10.08 -17.50 1.37
C VAL A 573 -11.49 -17.44 1.97
N GLU A 574 -12.29 -18.50 1.80
CA GLU A 574 -13.62 -18.64 2.41
C GLU A 574 -13.56 -18.78 3.95
N LYS A 575 -12.41 -19.20 4.49
CA LYS A 575 -12.22 -19.49 5.92
C LYS A 575 -11.49 -18.39 6.68
N ARG A 576 -10.69 -17.57 6.01
CA ARG A 576 -9.84 -16.53 6.61
C ARG A 576 -9.87 -15.19 5.86
N GLY A 577 -10.75 -15.00 4.88
CA GLY A 577 -10.76 -13.79 4.06
C GLY A 577 -9.52 -13.71 3.15
N ALA A 578 -9.20 -12.52 2.65
CA ALA A 578 -8.08 -12.32 1.74
C ALA A 578 -6.68 -12.41 2.38
N ASP A 579 -6.59 -12.61 3.70
CA ASP A 579 -5.30 -12.77 4.38
C ASP A 579 -4.48 -13.94 3.81
N HIS A 580 -3.16 -13.76 3.66
CA HIS A 580 -2.23 -14.80 3.16
C HIS A 580 -2.56 -15.41 1.77
N THR A 581 -3.53 -14.85 1.04
CA THR A 581 -3.87 -15.25 -0.34
C THR A 581 -2.88 -14.68 -1.37
N THR A 582 -3.25 -14.63 -2.65
CA THR A 582 -2.52 -13.88 -3.67
C THR A 582 -2.93 -12.41 -3.64
N ASN A 583 -1.95 -11.50 -3.70
CA ASN A 583 -2.14 -10.09 -3.37
C ASN A 583 -1.86 -9.12 -4.53
N GLY A 584 -0.86 -8.24 -4.41
CA GLY A 584 -0.52 -7.22 -5.39
C GLY A 584 -0.12 -7.78 -6.74
N ILE A 585 -0.39 -7.00 -7.79
CA ILE A 585 0.01 -7.30 -9.17
C ILE A 585 0.73 -6.11 -9.78
N ARG A 586 1.75 -6.38 -10.60
CA ARG A 586 2.57 -5.33 -11.22
C ARG A 586 2.91 -5.69 -12.67
N LEU A 587 2.71 -4.75 -13.59
CA LEU A 587 3.04 -4.91 -15.00
C LEU A 587 4.49 -4.46 -15.26
N GLY A 588 5.36 -5.40 -15.66
CA GLY A 588 6.74 -5.08 -16.04
C GLY A 588 6.85 -4.51 -17.47
N ILE A 589 7.96 -3.82 -17.76
CA ILE A 589 8.32 -3.33 -19.11
C ILE A 589 8.68 -4.47 -20.10
N ASP A 590 8.70 -5.73 -19.63
CA ASP A 590 8.69 -6.97 -20.42
C ASP A 590 7.27 -7.43 -20.81
N GLY A 591 6.24 -6.73 -20.31
CA GLY A 591 4.83 -6.96 -20.55
C GLY A 591 4.24 -8.15 -19.83
N TRP A 592 4.87 -8.63 -18.75
CA TRP A 592 4.29 -9.62 -17.85
C TRP A 592 3.57 -8.94 -16.69
N ILE A 593 2.38 -9.44 -16.34
CA ILE A 593 1.76 -9.16 -15.04
C ILE A 593 2.38 -10.15 -14.06
N TYR A 594 3.17 -9.64 -13.13
CA TYR A 594 3.69 -10.37 -11.98
C TYR A 594 2.64 -10.36 -10.86
N ILE A 595 2.58 -11.44 -10.08
CA ILE A 595 1.56 -11.69 -9.06
C ILE A 595 2.26 -12.09 -7.76
N ALA A 596 2.04 -11.33 -6.69
CA ALA A 596 2.48 -11.67 -5.34
C ALA A 596 1.63 -12.82 -4.77
N VAL A 597 2.26 -13.90 -4.32
CA VAL A 597 1.58 -15.10 -3.80
C VAL A 597 1.96 -15.29 -2.32
N GLY A 598 0.97 -15.21 -1.44
CA GLY A 598 1.10 -15.56 -0.03
C GLY A 598 1.09 -17.07 0.21
N ASP A 599 1.39 -17.47 1.45
CA ASP A 599 1.77 -18.85 1.74
C ASP A 599 0.64 -19.86 1.71
N PHE A 600 -0.63 -19.47 1.56
CA PHE A 600 -1.69 -20.41 1.15
C PHE A 600 -1.34 -21.12 -0.15
N GLY A 601 -0.62 -20.44 -1.05
CA GLY A 601 -0.38 -20.87 -2.42
C GLY A 601 -1.70 -21.05 -3.18
N PHE A 602 -1.74 -22.05 -4.05
CA PHE A 602 -2.94 -22.44 -4.81
C PHE A 602 -2.83 -23.89 -5.27
N GLN A 603 -3.96 -24.59 -5.35
CA GLN A 603 -4.01 -26.02 -5.71
C GLN A 603 -4.10 -26.23 -7.23
N LYS A 604 -4.83 -25.35 -7.94
CA LYS A 604 -5.10 -25.50 -9.37
C LYS A 604 -5.46 -24.16 -10.01
N ALA A 605 -4.48 -23.27 -10.14
CA ALA A 605 -4.62 -22.07 -10.95
C ALA A 605 -4.67 -22.46 -12.44
N VAL A 606 -5.64 -21.95 -13.21
CA VAL A 606 -5.83 -22.24 -14.63
C VAL A 606 -5.86 -20.96 -15.44
N GLY A 607 -4.90 -20.79 -16.35
CA GLY A 607 -4.82 -19.66 -17.30
C GLY A 607 -5.68 -19.84 -18.55
N ARG A 608 -5.81 -18.78 -19.35
CA ARG A 608 -6.65 -18.72 -20.58
C ARG A 608 -6.25 -19.68 -21.69
N ASP A 609 -5.00 -20.15 -21.68
CA ASP A 609 -4.48 -21.17 -22.61
C ASP A 609 -4.60 -22.61 -22.07
N GLY A 610 -5.19 -22.79 -20.89
CA GLY A 610 -5.31 -24.08 -20.19
C GLY A 610 -4.08 -24.45 -19.34
N THR A 611 -3.05 -23.61 -19.29
CA THR A 611 -1.90 -23.81 -18.40
C THR A 611 -2.37 -23.93 -16.96
N THR A 612 -2.04 -25.05 -16.31
CA THR A 612 -2.43 -25.33 -14.93
C THR A 612 -1.20 -25.35 -14.02
N LEU A 613 -1.25 -24.63 -12.91
CA LEU A 613 -0.20 -24.62 -11.86
C LEU A 613 -0.81 -24.91 -10.47
N GLY A 614 -0.02 -25.50 -9.58
CA GLY A 614 -0.39 -25.69 -8.17
C GLY A 614 0.85 -25.91 -7.29
N ARG A 615 0.93 -25.23 -6.14
CA ARG A 615 2.08 -25.30 -5.21
C ARG A 615 1.77 -24.73 -3.82
N ARG A 616 2.34 -25.33 -2.75
CA ARG A 616 2.29 -24.85 -1.36
C ARG A 616 3.34 -23.75 -1.11
N GLY A 617 3.05 -22.82 -0.21
CA GLY A 617 3.94 -21.71 0.15
C GLY A 617 3.76 -20.48 -0.73
N GLY A 618 4.51 -19.42 -0.45
CA GLY A 618 4.45 -18.15 -1.18
C GLY A 618 5.55 -18.00 -2.22
N GLY A 619 5.40 -17.00 -3.09
CA GLY A 619 6.31 -16.76 -4.20
C GLY A 619 5.80 -15.73 -5.19
N VAL A 620 6.36 -15.74 -6.41
CA VAL A 620 5.91 -14.88 -7.50
C VAL A 620 5.54 -15.74 -8.70
N VAL A 621 4.32 -15.55 -9.19
CA VAL A 621 3.83 -16.07 -10.48
C VAL A 621 3.84 -14.91 -11.48
N ARG A 622 3.94 -15.19 -12.77
CA ARG A 622 3.67 -14.19 -13.81
C ARG A 622 2.83 -14.75 -14.95
N VAL A 623 2.03 -13.88 -15.57
CA VAL A 623 1.11 -14.20 -16.67
C VAL A 623 1.15 -13.09 -17.73
N ARG A 624 0.84 -13.40 -18.99
CA ARG A 624 0.64 -12.36 -20.01
C ARG A 624 -0.70 -11.63 -19.76
N PRO A 625 -0.88 -10.36 -20.19
CA PRO A 625 -2.11 -9.59 -19.95
C PRO A 625 -3.39 -10.20 -20.57
N ASP A 626 -3.26 -11.16 -21.48
CA ASP A 626 -4.36 -11.93 -22.07
C ASP A 626 -4.68 -13.23 -21.31
N GLY A 627 -4.02 -13.49 -20.18
CA GLY A 627 -4.18 -14.67 -19.33
C GLY A 627 -3.36 -15.89 -19.77
N THR A 628 -2.47 -15.76 -20.77
CA THR A 628 -1.67 -16.88 -21.31
C THR A 628 -0.26 -16.98 -20.68
N GLU A 629 0.39 -18.12 -20.91
CA GLU A 629 1.78 -18.45 -20.55
C GLU A 629 2.10 -18.32 -19.04
N MET A 630 1.11 -18.56 -18.18
CA MET A 630 1.28 -18.48 -16.72
C MET A 630 2.45 -19.36 -16.24
N GLU A 631 3.45 -18.78 -15.57
CA GLU A 631 4.61 -19.51 -15.05
C GLU A 631 5.04 -19.04 -13.64
N PHE A 632 5.68 -19.94 -12.89
CA PHE A 632 6.41 -19.56 -11.69
C PHE A 632 7.63 -18.69 -12.06
N PHE A 633 7.76 -17.53 -11.42
CA PHE A 633 8.94 -16.69 -11.51
C PHE A 633 9.95 -17.07 -10.40
N SER A 634 9.52 -17.07 -9.14
CA SER A 634 10.32 -17.47 -7.97
C SER A 634 9.44 -18.13 -6.92
N TRP A 635 10.01 -18.79 -5.91
CA TRP A 635 9.22 -19.40 -4.83
C TRP A 635 9.92 -19.41 -3.48
N GLY A 636 9.18 -19.67 -2.40
CA GLY A 636 9.72 -19.85 -1.05
C GLY A 636 9.72 -18.59 -0.19
N GLN A 637 8.81 -17.66 -0.47
CA GLN A 637 8.47 -16.54 0.41
C GLN A 637 7.29 -16.92 1.33
N ARG A 638 7.03 -16.13 2.38
CA ARG A 638 5.86 -16.32 3.27
C ARG A 638 4.63 -15.61 2.71
N ASN A 639 4.37 -14.37 3.11
CA ASN A 639 3.18 -13.62 2.76
C ASN A 639 3.60 -12.28 2.17
N ILE A 640 4.04 -12.32 0.91
CA ILE A 640 4.31 -11.10 0.17
C ILE A 640 3.00 -10.47 -0.27
N VAL A 641 2.77 -9.24 0.19
CA VAL A 641 1.55 -8.49 -0.13
C VAL A 641 1.67 -7.77 -1.47
N ASP A 642 2.89 -7.38 -1.89
CA ASP A 642 3.09 -6.75 -3.18
C ASP A 642 4.56 -6.84 -3.66
N ILE A 643 4.79 -6.37 -4.89
CA ILE A 643 6.03 -6.48 -5.65
C ILE A 643 6.33 -5.19 -6.44
N ALA A 644 7.47 -4.57 -6.11
CA ALA A 644 8.02 -3.46 -6.86
C ALA A 644 8.89 -3.96 -8.03
N ILE A 645 8.80 -3.30 -9.19
CA ILE A 645 9.64 -3.61 -10.36
C ILE A 645 10.32 -2.32 -10.82
N ASP A 646 11.65 -2.33 -10.90
CA ASP A 646 12.42 -1.16 -11.37
C ASP A 646 12.50 -1.07 -12.91
N PRO A 647 12.99 0.05 -13.49
CA PRO A 647 13.10 0.23 -14.94
C PRO A 647 14.09 -0.72 -15.64
N TYR A 648 14.85 -1.51 -14.86
CA TYR A 648 15.79 -2.54 -15.30
C TYR A 648 15.24 -3.96 -15.02
N LEU A 649 13.96 -4.07 -14.66
CA LEU A 649 13.28 -5.32 -14.27
C LEU A 649 13.94 -6.04 -13.09
N ASN A 650 14.56 -5.32 -12.16
CA ASN A 650 14.81 -5.87 -10.83
C ASN A 650 13.47 -5.91 -10.08
N VAL A 651 13.12 -7.08 -9.57
CA VAL A 651 11.88 -7.29 -8.82
C VAL A 651 12.23 -7.28 -7.34
N PHE A 652 11.47 -6.56 -6.52
CA PHE A 652 11.68 -6.45 -5.09
C PHE A 652 10.40 -6.72 -4.31
N THR A 653 10.53 -7.25 -3.10
CA THR A 653 9.38 -7.46 -2.21
C THR A 653 9.81 -7.36 -0.74
N ARG A 654 8.88 -6.92 0.11
CA ARG A 654 8.95 -6.95 1.57
C ARG A 654 8.03 -8.06 2.05
N ASP A 655 8.59 -9.10 2.66
CA ASP A 655 7.79 -10.18 3.25
C ASP A 655 7.12 -9.72 4.54
N ASN A 656 5.96 -10.29 4.86
CA ASN A 656 5.17 -9.99 6.05
C ASN A 656 5.45 -11.02 7.17
N THR A 657 5.36 -10.62 8.44
CA THR A 657 5.58 -11.48 9.62
C THR A 657 4.52 -11.23 10.70
N ASN A 658 4.24 -12.24 11.54
CA ASN A 658 3.26 -12.13 12.64
C ASN A 658 3.42 -13.29 13.66
N ASP A 659 3.80 -14.49 13.19
CA ASP A 659 3.42 -15.73 13.89
C ASP A 659 4.50 -16.34 14.81
N GLY A 660 5.67 -15.69 14.87
CA GLY A 660 6.85 -16.19 15.59
C GLY A 660 7.57 -17.33 14.87
N GLY A 661 8.57 -17.93 15.52
CA GLY A 661 9.43 -18.95 14.90
C GLY A 661 10.60 -18.38 14.08
N GLY A 662 10.75 -17.06 14.04
CA GLY A 662 11.92 -16.35 13.53
C GLY A 662 11.83 -15.86 12.09
N TRP A 663 10.87 -16.27 11.26
CA TRP A 663 10.75 -15.69 9.91
C TRP A 663 10.18 -14.26 9.99
N ASP A 664 11.08 -13.30 10.07
CA ASP A 664 10.83 -11.87 10.26
C ASP A 664 10.58 -11.13 8.92
N ILE A 665 10.42 -9.80 8.93
CA ILE A 665 10.32 -9.01 7.70
C ILE A 665 11.63 -9.12 6.93
N ARG A 666 11.57 -9.71 5.74
CA ARG A 666 12.69 -9.82 4.82
C ARG A 666 12.49 -8.95 3.59
N LEU A 667 13.44 -8.07 3.30
CA LEU A 667 13.53 -7.43 1.98
C LEU A 667 14.29 -8.35 1.04
N SER A 668 13.72 -8.63 -0.14
CA SER A 668 14.30 -9.55 -1.11
C SER A 668 14.37 -8.95 -2.50
N HIS A 669 15.54 -9.03 -3.15
CA HIS A 669 15.66 -8.94 -4.60
C HIS A 669 15.22 -10.29 -5.16
N VAL A 670 14.07 -10.29 -5.83
CA VAL A 670 13.40 -11.47 -6.37
C VAL A 670 14.00 -11.82 -7.73
N MET A 671 14.72 -12.94 -7.79
CA MET A 671 15.33 -13.45 -9.02
C MET A 671 14.53 -14.61 -9.59
N GLN A 672 14.44 -14.68 -10.92
CA GLN A 672 13.80 -15.79 -11.60
C GLN A 672 14.51 -17.12 -11.26
N THR A 673 13.73 -18.20 -11.12
CA THR A 673 14.11 -19.54 -10.65
C THR A 673 14.69 -19.65 -9.22
N ALA A 674 14.84 -18.54 -8.49
CA ALA A 674 15.33 -18.59 -7.12
C ALA A 674 14.30 -19.16 -6.13
N ASN A 675 14.78 -19.98 -5.19
CA ASN A 675 14.04 -20.47 -4.02
C ASN A 675 14.47 -19.74 -2.73
N TYR A 676 13.53 -19.12 -2.00
CA TYR A 676 13.77 -18.31 -0.79
C TYR A 676 13.63 -19.07 0.54
N GLY A 677 13.14 -20.32 0.51
CA GLY A 677 13.23 -21.28 1.62
C GLY A 677 11.97 -21.54 2.46
N TYR A 678 10.93 -20.73 2.36
CA TYR A 678 9.66 -20.96 3.05
C TYR A 678 8.85 -22.10 2.38
N PRO A 679 8.05 -22.90 3.11
CA PRO A 679 7.91 -22.92 4.58
C PRO A 679 9.01 -23.72 5.30
N SER A 680 9.72 -24.62 4.62
CA SER A 680 10.33 -25.81 5.25
C SER A 680 11.87 -25.85 5.30
N GLN A 681 12.59 -24.93 4.65
CA GLN A 681 14.06 -24.98 4.54
C GLN A 681 14.78 -24.03 5.50
N TYR A 682 14.07 -23.04 6.07
CA TYR A 682 14.69 -21.86 6.66
C TYR A 682 15.43 -22.06 7.99
N ILE A 683 15.23 -23.16 8.73
CA ILE A 683 16.01 -23.47 9.94
C ILE A 683 17.07 -24.54 9.69
N ASN A 684 16.68 -25.72 9.18
CA ASN A 684 17.60 -26.85 9.05
C ASN A 684 18.44 -26.83 7.76
N PHE A 685 18.12 -25.96 6.80
CA PHE A 685 18.69 -25.93 5.45
C PHE A 685 19.03 -24.49 4.98
N THR A 686 19.42 -23.62 5.91
CA THR A 686 19.73 -22.17 5.71
C THR A 686 20.70 -21.84 4.58
N GLN A 687 21.57 -22.78 4.20
CA GLN A 687 22.58 -22.63 3.15
C GLN A 687 22.07 -23.02 1.74
N GLU A 688 20.84 -23.54 1.65
CA GLU A 688 20.21 -24.02 0.42
C GLU A 688 19.27 -22.99 -0.24
N ILE A 689 19.13 -21.80 0.37
CA ILE A 689 18.11 -20.81 0.05
C ILE A 689 18.73 -19.48 -0.38
N MET A 690 17.97 -18.72 -1.17
CA MET A 690 18.34 -17.38 -1.60
C MET A 690 18.46 -16.45 -0.39
N PRO A 691 19.59 -15.75 -0.20
CA PRO A 691 19.75 -14.78 0.87
C PRO A 691 18.81 -13.57 0.67
N PRO A 692 18.36 -12.92 1.77
CA PRO A 692 17.66 -11.65 1.68
C PRO A 692 18.64 -10.52 1.35
N LEU A 693 18.11 -9.33 1.04
CA LEU A 693 18.88 -8.08 1.08
C LEU A 693 19.03 -7.54 2.51
N ALA A 694 18.00 -7.75 3.33
CA ALA A 694 17.97 -7.39 4.74
C ALA A 694 16.88 -8.17 5.48
N ASP A 695 17.06 -8.31 6.78
CA ASP A 695 16.05 -8.70 7.75
C ASP A 695 15.81 -7.50 8.69
N TYR A 696 14.54 -7.15 8.93
CA TYR A 696 14.15 -5.99 9.72
C TYR A 696 13.43 -6.35 11.03
N GLY A 697 13.30 -7.63 11.39
CA GLY A 697 12.54 -8.06 12.56
C GLY A 697 11.01 -7.97 12.36
N GLY A 698 10.26 -7.84 13.46
CA GLY A 698 8.80 -7.78 13.44
C GLY A 698 8.19 -6.53 12.79
N GLY A 699 7.03 -6.67 12.16
CA GLY A 699 6.23 -5.59 11.55
C GLY A 699 5.12 -6.17 10.66
N SER A 700 4.48 -5.37 9.81
CA SER A 700 3.50 -5.89 8.84
C SER A 700 3.70 -5.27 7.45
N GLY A 701 4.50 -5.93 6.61
CA GLY A 701 4.76 -5.50 5.24
C GLY A 701 3.50 -5.55 4.36
N CYS A 702 3.25 -4.47 3.61
CA CYS A 702 2.11 -4.32 2.71
C CYS A 702 2.60 -3.96 1.28
N GLY A 703 2.02 -2.96 0.61
CA GLY A 703 2.32 -2.57 -0.77
C GLY A 703 3.75 -2.11 -1.03
N ALA A 704 4.20 -2.19 -2.29
CA ALA A 704 5.58 -1.94 -2.70
C ALA A 704 5.67 -1.31 -4.11
N LEU A 705 6.25 -0.10 -4.17
CA LEU A 705 6.40 0.67 -5.40
C LEU A 705 7.89 0.90 -5.70
N TYR A 706 8.33 0.72 -6.95
CA TYR A 706 9.58 1.34 -7.39
C TYR A 706 9.25 2.70 -8.00
N PHE A 707 9.55 3.77 -7.27
CA PHE A 707 9.28 5.12 -7.71
C PHE A 707 10.50 5.68 -8.45
N GLN A 708 10.33 6.05 -9.72
CA GLN A 708 11.33 6.84 -10.45
C GLN A 708 10.65 7.96 -11.24
N ASP A 709 11.02 9.20 -10.92
CA ASP A 709 10.69 10.40 -11.70
C ASP A 709 11.81 11.44 -11.57
N ALA A 710 12.50 11.72 -12.68
CA ALA A 710 13.60 12.69 -12.72
C ALA A 710 13.18 14.17 -12.49
N ARG A 711 11.87 14.46 -12.34
CA ARG A 711 11.35 15.78 -11.92
C ARG A 711 11.38 15.97 -10.40
N TRP A 712 11.44 14.90 -9.61
CA TRP A 712 11.56 14.99 -8.16
C TRP A 712 12.99 15.38 -7.75
N PRO A 713 13.20 15.92 -6.53
CA PRO A 713 14.54 16.17 -6.00
C PRO A 713 15.41 14.91 -6.10
N GLN A 714 16.67 15.05 -6.51
CA GLN A 714 17.55 13.93 -6.85
C GLN A 714 17.67 12.85 -5.76
N SER A 715 17.55 13.24 -4.48
CA SER A 715 17.56 12.32 -3.33
C SER A 715 16.35 11.40 -3.22
N HIS A 716 15.26 11.69 -3.94
CA HIS A 716 13.97 11.00 -3.93
C HIS A 716 13.45 10.73 -5.35
N SER A 717 14.28 10.87 -6.39
CA SER A 717 13.87 10.69 -7.79
C SER A 717 13.97 9.25 -8.31
N ASP A 718 14.54 8.34 -7.51
CA ASP A 718 14.86 6.95 -7.90
C ASP A 718 14.96 6.09 -6.61
N MET A 719 13.86 5.45 -6.20
CA MET A 719 13.78 4.76 -4.90
C MET A 719 12.78 3.61 -4.88
N LEU A 720 13.15 2.51 -4.22
CA LEU A 720 12.21 1.47 -3.81
C LEU A 720 11.47 1.94 -2.55
N LEU A 721 10.13 1.98 -2.60
CA LEU A 721 9.24 2.27 -1.49
C LEU A 721 8.55 0.98 -1.02
N THR A 722 8.45 0.79 0.30
CA THR A 722 7.70 -0.33 0.89
C THR A 722 6.86 0.13 2.07
N CYS A 723 5.57 -0.20 2.06
CA CYS A 723 4.64 0.09 3.15
C CYS A 723 4.81 -0.92 4.29
N ASP A 724 4.78 -0.45 5.54
CA ASP A 724 4.66 -1.27 6.73
C ASP A 724 3.51 -0.76 7.60
N TRP A 725 2.39 -1.49 7.61
CA TRP A 725 1.26 -1.17 8.46
C TRP A 725 1.70 -1.09 9.91
N GLY A 726 2.36 -2.16 10.38
CA GLY A 726 2.63 -2.41 11.79
C GLY A 726 3.46 -1.30 12.44
N ARG A 727 4.33 -0.68 11.64
CA ARG A 727 5.15 0.47 12.04
C ARG A 727 4.53 1.83 11.71
N SER A 728 3.50 1.87 10.85
CA SER A 728 2.90 3.11 10.33
C SER A 728 3.91 3.99 9.59
N GLU A 729 4.71 3.34 8.75
CA GLU A 729 5.79 3.95 7.98
C GLU A 729 5.78 3.42 6.53
N VAL A 730 6.04 4.31 5.57
CA VAL A 730 6.55 3.94 4.26
C VAL A 730 8.05 4.15 4.28
N PHE A 731 8.79 3.10 4.01
CA PHE A 731 10.25 3.13 3.96
C PHE A 731 10.76 3.31 2.53
N SER A 732 11.77 4.14 2.35
CA SER A 732 12.58 4.19 1.13
C SER A 732 13.84 3.35 1.29
N HIS A 733 14.23 2.66 0.22
CA HIS A 733 15.43 1.82 0.19
C HIS A 733 16.40 2.30 -0.88
N ARG A 734 17.63 2.65 -0.46
CA ARG A 734 18.77 2.79 -1.39
C ARG A 734 19.37 1.41 -1.66
N LEU A 735 19.65 1.14 -2.93
CA LEU A 735 20.07 -0.16 -3.44
C LEU A 735 21.38 -0.04 -4.26
N PRO A 736 22.53 0.29 -3.64
CA PRO A 736 23.82 0.18 -4.32
C PRO A 736 24.08 -1.25 -4.80
N ARG A 737 24.59 -1.41 -6.03
CA ARG A 737 24.91 -2.71 -6.62
C ARG A 737 26.04 -3.41 -5.86
N HIS A 738 25.85 -4.69 -5.53
CA HIS A 738 26.85 -5.56 -4.92
C HIS A 738 26.85 -6.93 -5.62
N GLY A 739 27.88 -7.18 -6.42
CA GLY A 739 27.98 -8.41 -7.22
C GLY A 739 26.79 -8.58 -8.16
N ALA A 740 26.10 -9.72 -8.04
CA ALA A 740 24.89 -10.03 -8.82
C ALA A 740 23.62 -9.38 -8.26
N THR A 741 23.67 -8.76 -7.08
CA THR A 741 22.51 -8.21 -6.36
C THR A 741 22.81 -6.79 -5.83
N PHE A 742 22.23 -6.41 -4.70
CA PHE A 742 22.34 -5.09 -4.07
C PHE A 742 22.61 -5.25 -2.57
N ASP A 743 23.17 -4.21 -1.94
CA ASP A 743 23.01 -4.00 -0.50
C ASP A 743 21.77 -3.13 -0.27
N ALA A 744 21.00 -3.38 0.79
CA ALA A 744 19.84 -2.55 1.13
C ALA A 744 20.14 -1.60 2.29
N GLN A 745 19.78 -0.33 2.12
CA GLN A 745 19.77 0.68 3.18
C GLN A 745 18.36 1.26 3.29
N GLN A 746 17.72 1.11 4.45
CA GLN A 746 16.36 1.59 4.69
C GLN A 746 16.39 2.92 5.45
N ASP A 747 15.62 3.90 4.97
CA ASP A 747 15.26 5.11 5.70
C ASP A 747 13.72 5.24 5.74
N THR A 748 13.19 5.96 6.74
CA THR A 748 11.76 6.31 6.76
C THR A 748 11.50 7.45 5.79
N PHE A 749 10.64 7.22 4.79
CA PHE A 749 10.21 8.24 3.83
C PHE A 749 8.95 8.96 4.31
N LEU A 750 7.92 8.21 4.71
CA LEU A 750 6.63 8.76 5.12
C LEU A 750 6.21 8.17 6.46
N ASN A 751 5.85 9.01 7.44
CA ASN A 751 5.04 8.53 8.57
C ASN A 751 3.58 8.70 8.18
N ILE A 752 2.82 7.62 8.17
CA ILE A 752 1.40 7.61 7.82
C ILE A 752 0.77 6.42 8.57
N PRO A 753 -0.38 6.56 9.24
CA PRO A 753 -1.00 5.44 9.95
C PRO A 753 -1.31 4.31 8.99
N ARG A 754 -0.77 3.12 9.26
CA ARG A 754 -1.14 1.85 8.62
C ARG A 754 -1.16 1.90 7.07
N PRO A 755 -0.05 2.21 6.38
CA PRO A 755 -0.05 2.29 4.93
C PRO A 755 -0.32 0.90 4.32
N THR A 756 -1.21 0.85 3.33
CA THR A 756 -1.57 -0.39 2.64
C THR A 756 -0.89 -0.51 1.28
N ASP A 757 -0.83 0.57 0.49
CA ASP A 757 -0.31 0.52 -0.88
C ASP A 757 0.17 1.88 -1.40
N ALA A 758 0.92 1.90 -2.51
CA ALA A 758 1.39 3.10 -3.18
C ALA A 758 1.54 2.95 -4.71
N ASP A 759 1.19 4.01 -5.45
CA ASP A 759 1.40 4.11 -6.90
C ASP A 759 1.63 5.56 -7.33
N ALA A 760 2.18 5.78 -8.53
CA ALA A 760 2.45 7.12 -9.06
C ALA A 760 2.08 7.28 -10.53
N ASP A 761 1.47 8.42 -10.86
CA ASP A 761 1.01 8.73 -12.21
C ASP A 761 2.16 9.19 -13.14
N ALA A 762 1.87 9.29 -14.45
CA ALA A 762 2.86 9.79 -15.41
C ALA A 762 3.13 11.31 -15.27
N SER A 763 2.37 12.02 -14.44
CA SER A 763 2.61 13.43 -14.09
C SER A 763 3.61 13.58 -12.93
N GLY A 764 3.95 12.49 -12.24
CA GLY A 764 4.89 12.47 -11.12
C GLY A 764 4.25 12.72 -9.75
N ARG A 765 2.93 12.49 -9.62
CA ARG A 765 2.22 12.52 -8.34
C ARG A 765 2.26 11.15 -7.69
N LEU A 766 2.68 11.07 -6.43
CA LEU A 766 2.75 9.84 -5.65
C LEU A 766 1.51 9.73 -4.74
N PHE A 767 0.81 8.60 -4.80
CA PHE A 767 -0.35 8.29 -3.98
C PHE A 767 -0.03 7.17 -3.00
N VAL A 768 -0.50 7.28 -1.76
CA VAL A 768 -0.32 6.26 -0.71
C VAL A 768 -1.64 6.04 0.01
N SER A 769 -2.14 4.80 0.03
CA SER A 769 -3.33 4.44 0.80
C SER A 769 -2.99 4.13 2.25
N SER A 770 -3.91 4.50 3.14
CA SER A 770 -3.85 4.27 4.57
C SER A 770 -5.08 3.50 5.00
N TRP A 771 -4.88 2.46 5.82
CA TRP A 771 -5.95 1.78 6.55
C TRP A 771 -5.99 2.20 8.03
N LYS A 772 -5.78 3.51 8.27
CA LYS A 772 -6.12 4.17 9.54
C LYS A 772 -7.53 3.74 9.96
N ASN A 773 -7.75 3.65 11.28
CA ASN A 773 -9.03 3.28 11.89
C ASN A 773 -9.49 1.81 11.73
N GLY A 774 -9.11 1.07 10.68
CA GLY A 774 -9.72 -0.24 10.35
C GLY A 774 -9.48 -1.39 11.34
N GLY A 775 -10.46 -2.28 11.47
CA GLY A 775 -10.28 -3.60 12.11
C GLY A 775 -9.69 -4.66 11.17
N PHE A 776 -9.58 -5.91 11.63
CA PHE A 776 -9.33 -7.05 10.73
C PHE A 776 -10.56 -7.44 9.89
N SER A 777 -11.74 -6.92 10.24
CA SER A 777 -13.02 -7.09 9.55
C SER A 777 -13.73 -5.74 9.44
N PHE A 778 -14.86 -5.68 8.73
CA PHE A 778 -15.77 -4.54 8.83
C PHE A 778 -16.12 -4.25 10.29
N ASP A 779 -16.06 -2.97 10.65
CA ASP A 779 -16.38 -2.46 11.99
C ASP A 779 -17.14 -1.13 11.92
N ARG A 780 -16.77 -0.22 10.99
CA ARG A 780 -17.42 1.09 10.81
C ARG A 780 -17.05 1.76 9.47
N PRO A 781 -17.86 2.70 8.94
CA PRO A 781 -17.59 3.29 7.63
C PRO A 781 -16.42 4.30 7.59
N ASP A 782 -16.01 4.89 8.73
CA ASP A 782 -14.98 5.95 8.82
C ASP A 782 -13.53 5.44 8.77
N VAL A 783 -13.24 4.51 7.86
CA VAL A 783 -11.98 3.74 7.84
C VAL A 783 -11.13 4.02 6.60
N GLY A 784 -9.88 4.40 6.85
CA GLY A 784 -8.83 4.64 5.85
C GLY A 784 -8.89 5.98 5.13
N PHE A 785 -7.95 6.20 4.21
CA PHE A 785 -7.88 7.33 3.27
C PHE A 785 -6.79 7.10 2.20
N VAL A 786 -6.69 7.98 1.21
CA VAL A 786 -5.57 8.06 0.27
C VAL A 786 -4.91 9.42 0.40
N ALA A 787 -3.58 9.45 0.53
CA ALA A 787 -2.76 10.65 0.54
C ALA A 787 -2.12 10.90 -0.84
N LEU A 788 -2.05 12.16 -1.26
CA LEU A 788 -1.23 12.64 -2.36
C LEU A 788 0.04 13.31 -1.79
N ILE A 789 1.21 12.89 -2.29
CA ILE A 789 2.53 13.39 -1.94
C ILE A 789 3.19 14.01 -3.18
N THR A 790 3.66 15.25 -3.06
CA THR A 790 4.43 15.96 -4.11
C THR A 790 5.54 16.80 -3.49
N PRO A 791 6.63 17.11 -4.22
CA PRO A 791 7.55 18.19 -3.83
C PRO A 791 6.81 19.53 -3.61
N GLU A 792 7.32 20.38 -2.72
CA GLU A 792 6.78 21.74 -2.50
C GLU A 792 6.95 22.65 -3.73
N ASP A 793 8.03 22.43 -4.49
CA ASP A 793 8.37 23.10 -5.75
C ASP A 793 7.91 22.33 -7.00
N TYR A 794 7.02 21.33 -6.83
CA TYR A 794 6.49 20.52 -7.92
C TYR A 794 5.87 21.39 -9.02
N ILE A 795 6.44 21.30 -10.22
CA ILE A 795 5.94 21.95 -11.43
C ILE A 795 4.95 20.97 -12.09
N PRO A 796 3.63 21.22 -12.03
CA PRO A 796 2.68 20.26 -12.58
C PRO A 796 2.73 20.35 -14.11
N ARG A 797 2.84 19.19 -14.75
CA ARG A 797 2.71 19.05 -16.20
C ARG A 797 1.78 17.88 -16.48
N PRO A 798 0.77 18.02 -17.34
CA PRO A 798 -0.15 16.95 -17.63
C PRO A 798 0.58 15.84 -18.39
N ALA A 799 0.23 14.59 -18.11
CA ALA A 799 0.76 13.48 -18.86
C ALA A 799 0.51 13.63 -20.38
N PRO A 800 1.43 13.16 -21.23
CA PRO A 800 1.20 13.07 -22.65
C PRO A 800 -0.01 12.18 -22.96
N VAL A 801 -0.86 12.62 -23.89
CA VAL A 801 -1.88 11.74 -24.47
C VAL A 801 -1.16 10.83 -25.47
N PHE A 802 -0.66 9.69 -25.01
CA PHE A 802 0.25 8.82 -25.78
C PHE A 802 -0.32 8.42 -27.14
N SER A 803 -1.64 8.23 -27.24
CA SER A 803 -2.35 7.93 -28.49
C SER A 803 -2.36 9.07 -29.51
N GLU A 804 -2.12 10.33 -29.11
CA GLU A 804 -2.02 11.50 -30.01
C GLU A 804 -0.58 11.83 -30.44
N LEU A 805 0.44 11.25 -29.80
CA LEU A 805 1.84 11.49 -30.18
C LEU A 805 2.13 10.95 -31.59
N THR A 806 3.04 11.58 -32.35
CA THR A 806 3.59 10.94 -33.55
C THR A 806 4.44 9.72 -33.18
N ASP A 807 4.72 8.85 -34.15
CA ASP A 807 5.54 7.65 -33.91
C ASP A 807 6.96 7.99 -33.43
N GLU A 808 7.55 9.06 -33.95
CA GLU A 808 8.86 9.58 -33.49
C GLU A 808 8.79 10.09 -32.05
N GLN A 809 7.75 10.87 -31.72
CA GLN A 809 7.52 11.38 -30.36
C GLN A 809 7.27 10.25 -29.37
N LEU A 810 6.52 9.22 -29.78
CA LEU A 810 6.19 8.09 -28.93
C LEU A 810 7.41 7.19 -28.66
N VAL A 811 8.26 6.94 -29.67
CA VAL A 811 9.55 6.26 -29.46
C VAL A 811 10.46 7.10 -28.56
N ALA A 812 10.47 8.43 -28.69
CA ALA A 812 11.18 9.31 -27.77
C ALA A 812 10.61 9.28 -26.34
N ALA A 813 9.31 9.05 -26.16
CA ALA A 813 8.66 8.91 -24.85
C ALA A 813 9.07 7.65 -24.08
N LEU A 814 9.82 6.71 -24.68
CA LEU A 814 10.55 5.68 -23.90
C LEU A 814 11.63 6.29 -22.97
N ALA A 815 12.01 7.55 -23.19
CA ALA A 815 12.87 8.34 -22.30
C ALA A 815 12.08 9.28 -21.37
N HIS A 816 10.77 9.06 -21.18
CA HIS A 816 9.96 9.84 -20.25
C HIS A 816 10.53 9.80 -18.81
N PRO A 817 10.52 10.92 -18.05
CA PRO A 817 11.15 11.00 -16.73
C PRO A 817 10.50 10.06 -15.71
N ALA A 818 9.16 10.00 -15.65
CA ALA A 818 8.42 9.05 -14.82
C ALA A 818 8.37 7.65 -15.44
N ASP A 819 8.48 6.60 -14.61
CA ASP A 819 8.38 5.21 -15.06
C ASP A 819 7.02 4.84 -15.66
N ALA A 820 5.92 5.23 -15.00
CA ALA A 820 4.56 5.04 -15.52
C ALA A 820 4.41 5.60 -16.95
N GLY A 821 5.00 6.77 -17.23
CA GLY A 821 4.98 7.35 -18.58
C GLY A 821 5.75 6.54 -19.62
N ARG A 822 6.86 5.89 -19.24
CA ARG A 822 7.60 4.97 -20.14
C ARG A 822 6.84 3.69 -20.39
N LEU A 823 6.19 3.14 -19.36
CA LEU A 823 5.35 1.96 -19.49
C LEU A 823 4.20 2.25 -20.46
N HIS A 824 3.42 3.32 -20.25
CA HIS A 824 2.32 3.67 -21.16
C HIS A 824 2.79 4.03 -22.58
N ALA A 825 3.95 4.68 -22.74
CA ALA A 825 4.58 4.86 -24.05
C ALA A 825 4.84 3.51 -24.75
N GLN A 826 5.45 2.54 -24.06
CA GLN A 826 5.61 1.18 -24.60
C GLN A 826 4.26 0.54 -24.96
N ARG A 827 3.26 0.60 -24.07
CA ARG A 827 1.95 -0.04 -24.28
C ARG A 827 1.30 0.47 -25.57
N GLU A 828 1.41 1.76 -25.84
CA GLU A 828 0.93 2.36 -27.09
C GLU A 828 1.79 1.96 -28.31
N ILE A 829 3.13 1.89 -28.20
CA ILE A 829 4.00 1.39 -29.28
C ILE A 829 3.63 -0.05 -29.69
N LEU A 830 3.23 -0.88 -28.72
CA LEU A 830 2.80 -2.25 -28.96
C LEU A 830 1.46 -2.34 -29.71
N ARG A 831 0.56 -1.34 -29.56
CA ARG A 831 -0.69 -1.24 -30.33
C ARG A 831 -0.48 -0.71 -31.75
N ARG A 832 0.52 0.13 -31.97
CA ARG A 832 0.77 0.79 -33.27
C ARG A 832 1.57 -0.06 -34.24
N PRO A 833 1.01 -0.52 -35.38
CA PRO A 833 1.74 -1.36 -36.34
C PRO A 833 2.84 -0.61 -37.12
N SER A 834 2.73 0.71 -37.25
CA SER A 834 3.62 1.57 -38.05
C SER A 834 5.05 1.69 -37.51
N ILE A 835 5.23 1.64 -36.19
CA ILE A 835 6.56 1.70 -35.56
C ILE A 835 7.34 0.42 -35.89
N THR A 836 8.59 0.55 -36.33
CA THR A 836 9.40 -0.57 -36.82
C THR A 836 10.43 -1.05 -35.80
N ALA A 837 10.87 -2.31 -35.92
CA ALA A 837 12.00 -2.84 -35.16
C ALA A 837 13.29 -2.01 -35.35
N ALA A 838 13.50 -1.44 -36.54
CA ALA A 838 14.64 -0.57 -36.82
C ALA A 838 14.63 0.71 -35.97
N ALA A 839 13.47 1.34 -35.79
CA ALA A 839 13.31 2.53 -34.94
C ALA A 839 13.61 2.20 -33.47
N LEU A 840 13.10 1.07 -32.96
CA LEU A 840 13.33 0.64 -31.58
C LEU A 840 14.78 0.20 -31.32
N LEU A 841 15.41 -0.47 -32.29
CA LEU A 841 16.84 -0.78 -32.22
C LEU A 841 17.71 0.49 -32.25
N ALA A 842 17.33 1.50 -33.03
CA ALA A 842 18.01 2.80 -33.03
C ALA A 842 17.89 3.49 -31.66
N ALA A 843 16.69 3.51 -31.06
CA ALA A 843 16.45 4.06 -29.72
C ALA A 843 17.27 3.32 -28.64
N ALA A 844 17.28 1.98 -28.65
CA ALA A 844 18.09 1.18 -27.73
C ALA A 844 19.60 1.46 -27.86
N ARG A 845 20.07 1.71 -29.09
CA ARG A 845 21.49 2.00 -29.39
C ARG A 845 21.87 3.48 -29.27
N HIS A 846 20.94 4.37 -28.93
CA HIS A 846 21.21 5.79 -28.79
C HIS A 846 21.97 6.07 -27.48
N THR A 847 23.30 6.13 -27.55
CA THR A 847 24.18 6.11 -26.37
C THR A 847 24.13 7.36 -25.48
N THR A 848 23.52 8.45 -25.95
CA THR A 848 23.27 9.65 -25.14
C THR A 848 21.89 9.66 -24.47
N SER A 849 21.01 8.68 -24.75
CA SER A 849 19.77 8.49 -24.01
C SER A 849 20.01 7.93 -22.61
N PRO A 850 19.13 8.23 -21.63
CA PRO A 850 19.18 7.61 -20.31
C PRO A 850 19.17 6.08 -20.36
N ALA A 851 19.84 5.43 -19.41
CA ALA A 851 20.01 3.98 -19.41
C ALA A 851 18.67 3.22 -19.39
N TYR A 852 17.72 3.62 -18.54
CA TYR A 852 16.37 3.08 -18.50
C TYR A 852 15.64 3.16 -19.85
N ALA A 853 15.84 4.24 -20.62
CA ALA A 853 15.17 4.45 -21.90
C ALA A 853 15.66 3.45 -22.96
N ARG A 854 16.97 3.18 -22.95
CA ARG A 854 17.62 2.22 -23.83
C ARG A 854 17.18 0.78 -23.52
N VAL A 855 16.97 0.48 -22.25
CA VAL A 855 16.45 -0.82 -21.76
C VAL A 855 14.97 -0.98 -22.11
N ALA A 856 14.15 0.04 -21.88
CA ALA A 856 12.75 0.07 -22.30
C ALA A 856 12.60 -0.13 -23.82
N ALA A 857 13.47 0.48 -24.64
CA ALA A 857 13.49 0.27 -26.09
C ALA A 857 13.86 -1.17 -26.49
N LEU A 858 14.81 -1.82 -25.79
CA LEU A 858 15.14 -3.23 -26.01
C LEU A 858 13.96 -4.16 -25.69
N TRP A 859 13.27 -3.96 -24.57
CA TRP A 859 12.12 -4.78 -24.20
C TRP A 859 10.89 -4.50 -25.08
N THR A 860 10.71 -3.26 -25.52
CA THR A 860 9.69 -2.90 -26.51
C THR A 860 9.95 -3.60 -27.84
N LEU A 861 11.21 -3.62 -28.31
CA LEU A 861 11.63 -4.39 -29.48
C LEU A 861 11.35 -5.89 -29.29
N ARG A 862 11.76 -6.48 -28.16
CA ARG A 862 11.54 -7.90 -27.84
C ARG A 862 10.07 -8.31 -27.89
N GLN A 863 9.17 -7.47 -27.36
CA GLN A 863 7.74 -7.75 -27.34
C GLN A 863 7.07 -7.54 -28.70
N LYS A 864 7.48 -6.49 -29.42
CA LYS A 864 6.85 -6.07 -30.67
C LYS A 864 7.25 -6.91 -31.89
N ASP A 865 8.53 -7.24 -31.98
CA ASP A 865 9.10 -7.95 -33.13
C ASP A 865 10.21 -8.90 -32.67
N TRP A 866 9.85 -10.18 -32.53
CA TRP A 866 10.79 -11.24 -32.17
C TRP A 866 11.88 -11.45 -33.22
N ASP A 867 11.57 -11.29 -34.52
CA ASP A 867 12.52 -11.53 -35.60
C ASP A 867 13.51 -10.36 -35.73
N GLY A 868 13.01 -9.14 -35.54
CA GLY A 868 13.82 -7.94 -35.36
C GLY A 868 14.74 -8.04 -34.14
N PHE A 869 14.22 -8.50 -32.99
CA PHE A 869 15.05 -8.74 -31.79
C PHE A 869 16.14 -9.80 -32.04
N ARG A 870 15.78 -10.96 -32.62
CA ARG A 870 16.74 -12.03 -32.94
C ARG A 870 17.85 -11.55 -33.87
N SER A 871 17.48 -10.81 -34.91
CA SER A 871 18.42 -10.21 -35.87
C SER A 871 19.35 -9.18 -35.20
N ALA A 872 18.84 -8.45 -34.20
CA ALA A 872 19.61 -7.48 -33.42
C ALA A 872 20.47 -8.12 -32.31
N PHE A 873 20.19 -9.36 -31.89
CA PHE A 873 20.68 -9.94 -30.63
C PHE A 873 22.20 -9.83 -30.46
N ALA A 874 22.98 -10.21 -31.47
CA ALA A 874 24.45 -10.11 -31.44
C ALA A 874 24.95 -8.66 -31.27
N THR A 875 24.21 -7.66 -31.77
CA THR A 875 24.52 -6.23 -31.58
C THR A 875 24.15 -5.74 -30.17
N LEU A 876 23.10 -6.29 -29.57
CA LEU A 876 22.69 -5.96 -28.19
C LEU A 876 23.66 -6.60 -27.17
N LEU A 877 24.18 -7.80 -27.47
CA LEU A 877 25.05 -8.59 -26.59
C LEU A 877 26.46 -8.03 -26.41
N ILE A 878 26.92 -7.15 -27.30
CA ILE A 878 28.22 -6.46 -27.19
C ILE A 878 28.13 -5.16 -26.36
N ASP A 879 26.94 -4.60 -26.18
CA ASP A 879 26.76 -3.35 -25.43
C ASP A 879 26.88 -3.61 -23.91
N PRO A 880 27.71 -2.84 -23.16
CA PRO A 880 27.85 -3.03 -21.71
C PRO A 880 26.57 -2.86 -20.90
N LEU A 881 25.65 -1.98 -21.31
CA LEU A 881 24.38 -1.78 -20.63
C LEU A 881 23.36 -2.84 -21.03
N LEU A 882 23.25 -3.11 -22.33
CA LEU A 882 22.13 -3.92 -22.84
C LEU A 882 22.34 -5.43 -22.76
N ARG A 883 23.58 -5.93 -22.60
CA ARG A 883 23.84 -7.38 -22.67
C ARG A 883 23.09 -8.20 -21.61
N GLU A 884 22.90 -7.67 -20.40
CA GLU A 884 22.10 -8.34 -19.35
C GLU A 884 20.65 -8.53 -19.84
N HIS A 885 20.01 -7.44 -20.26
CA HIS A 885 18.63 -7.44 -20.71
C HIS A 885 18.45 -8.21 -22.01
N ALA A 886 19.43 -8.21 -22.91
CA ALA A 886 19.43 -9.04 -24.12
C ALA A 886 19.38 -10.53 -23.76
N VAL A 887 20.24 -11.00 -22.85
CA VAL A 887 20.25 -12.40 -22.39
C VAL A 887 18.91 -12.77 -21.75
N ARG A 888 18.38 -11.92 -20.86
CA ARG A 888 17.07 -12.13 -20.22
C ARG A 888 15.93 -12.21 -21.26
N ALA A 889 15.88 -11.26 -22.18
CA ALA A 889 14.87 -11.17 -23.24
C ALA A 889 14.90 -12.36 -24.22
N ALA A 890 16.08 -12.92 -24.51
CA ALA A 890 16.23 -14.06 -25.42
C ALA A 890 15.54 -15.35 -24.92
N THR A 891 15.37 -15.49 -23.60
CA THR A 891 14.72 -16.66 -22.97
C THR A 891 13.47 -16.31 -22.17
N ASP A 892 12.95 -15.09 -22.31
CA ASP A 892 11.85 -14.60 -21.49
C ASP A 892 10.57 -15.42 -21.68
N ARG A 893 10.16 -15.70 -22.92
CA ARG A 893 8.98 -16.55 -23.21
C ARG A 893 9.41 -17.98 -23.58
N ARG A 894 8.99 -18.97 -22.79
CA ARG A 894 9.29 -20.41 -23.03
C ARG A 894 8.75 -20.92 -24.37
N THR A 895 7.67 -20.33 -24.86
CA THR A 895 7.03 -20.61 -26.15
C THR A 895 7.83 -20.09 -27.36
N GLN A 896 8.83 -19.23 -27.14
CA GLN A 896 9.62 -18.56 -28.17
C GLN A 896 11.13 -18.82 -28.05
N LEU A 897 11.55 -19.94 -27.44
CA LEU A 897 12.96 -20.29 -27.31
C LEU A 897 13.61 -20.60 -28.69
N ASP A 898 14.80 -20.05 -28.92
CA ASP A 898 15.56 -20.27 -30.16
C ASP A 898 16.95 -20.86 -29.87
N LYS A 899 17.19 -22.07 -30.36
CA LYS A 899 18.44 -22.83 -30.17
C LYS A 899 19.66 -22.16 -30.81
N SER A 900 19.48 -21.27 -31.79
CA SER A 900 20.59 -20.51 -32.40
C SER A 900 21.20 -19.49 -31.44
N LEU A 901 20.42 -19.00 -30.46
CA LEU A 901 20.88 -18.03 -29.46
C LEU A 901 21.67 -18.69 -28.31
N PHE A 902 21.62 -20.02 -28.17
CA PHE A 902 22.27 -20.75 -27.10
C PHE A 902 23.77 -20.48 -27.01
N ALA A 903 24.51 -20.56 -28.12
CA ALA A 903 25.96 -20.41 -28.08
C ALA A 903 26.41 -18.97 -27.72
N PRO A 904 25.80 -17.90 -28.28
CA PRO A 904 26.04 -16.54 -27.78
C PRO A 904 25.65 -16.34 -26.31
N ILE A 905 24.53 -16.90 -25.82
CA ILE A 905 24.15 -16.84 -24.40
C ILE A 905 25.20 -17.55 -23.54
N PHE A 906 25.57 -18.79 -23.88
CA PHE A 906 26.56 -19.57 -23.14
C PHE A 906 27.93 -18.85 -23.04
N SER A 907 28.32 -18.07 -24.06
CA SER A 907 29.55 -17.26 -24.03
C SER A 907 29.57 -16.12 -22.99
N LYS A 908 28.46 -15.85 -22.31
CA LYS A 908 28.31 -14.82 -21.28
C LYS A 908 28.43 -15.36 -19.84
N LEU A 909 28.63 -16.66 -19.67
CA LEU A 909 28.67 -17.27 -18.34
C LEU A 909 29.89 -16.81 -17.51
N ASP A 910 30.99 -16.48 -18.20
CA ASP A 910 32.21 -15.88 -17.64
C ASP A 910 32.29 -14.35 -17.88
N ASP A 911 31.18 -13.65 -18.17
CA ASP A 911 31.20 -12.19 -18.40
C ASP A 911 31.63 -11.44 -17.12
N PRO A 912 32.47 -10.38 -17.20
CA PRO A 912 33.02 -9.71 -16.02
C PRO A 912 31.98 -8.98 -15.14
N ASP A 913 30.73 -8.80 -15.59
CA ASP A 913 29.64 -8.30 -14.73
C ASP A 913 28.84 -9.48 -14.13
N PRO A 914 28.86 -9.69 -12.80
CA PRO A 914 28.12 -10.78 -12.15
C PRO A 914 26.59 -10.75 -12.39
N ARG A 915 25.99 -9.60 -12.72
CA ARG A 915 24.57 -9.56 -13.12
C ARG A 915 24.33 -10.21 -14.48
N VAL A 916 25.29 -10.08 -15.40
CA VAL A 916 25.25 -10.74 -16.71
C VAL A 916 25.47 -12.25 -16.53
N GLN A 917 26.33 -12.66 -15.60
CA GLN A 917 26.46 -14.07 -15.20
C GLN A 917 25.14 -14.62 -14.64
N ALA A 918 24.49 -13.91 -13.69
CA ALA A 918 23.20 -14.30 -13.12
C ALA A 918 22.10 -14.43 -14.19
N ALA A 919 21.97 -13.43 -15.06
CA ALA A 919 21.06 -13.48 -16.21
C ALA A 919 21.34 -14.68 -17.13
N THR A 920 22.62 -15.00 -17.36
CA THR A 920 23.05 -16.13 -18.20
C THR A 920 22.74 -17.48 -17.56
N ILE A 921 22.96 -17.63 -16.25
CA ILE A 921 22.61 -18.85 -15.51
C ILE A 921 21.11 -19.14 -15.63
N VAL A 922 20.26 -18.14 -15.38
CA VAL A 922 18.81 -18.25 -15.53
C VAL A 922 18.43 -18.58 -16.98
N ALA A 923 18.99 -17.88 -17.96
CA ALA A 923 18.71 -18.12 -19.37
C ALA A 923 19.09 -19.53 -19.83
N LEU A 924 20.26 -20.04 -19.40
CA LEU A 924 20.71 -21.40 -19.73
C LEU A 924 19.83 -22.48 -19.08
N GLY A 925 19.37 -22.27 -17.83
CA GLY A 925 18.37 -23.14 -17.20
C GLY A 925 17.06 -23.15 -18.00
N ARG A 926 16.54 -21.97 -18.37
CA ARG A 926 15.32 -21.82 -19.18
C ARG A 926 15.44 -22.39 -20.60
N CYS A 927 16.64 -22.46 -21.17
CA CYS A 927 16.88 -23.09 -22.48
C CYS A 927 16.64 -24.61 -22.49
N GLY A 928 16.70 -25.29 -21.33
CA GLY A 928 16.51 -26.74 -21.25
C GLY A 928 17.62 -27.57 -21.90
N ASP A 929 18.81 -27.01 -22.12
CA ASP A 929 19.89 -27.65 -22.89
C ASP A 929 21.05 -28.11 -21.99
N LEU A 930 21.19 -29.43 -21.86
CA LEU A 930 22.22 -30.08 -21.04
C LEU A 930 23.67 -29.70 -21.41
N ARG A 931 23.93 -29.13 -22.60
CA ARG A 931 25.27 -28.60 -22.94
C ARG A 931 25.71 -27.49 -21.98
N ALA A 932 24.78 -26.82 -21.31
CA ALA A 932 25.07 -25.81 -20.30
C ALA A 932 25.64 -26.39 -18.99
N ALA A 933 25.39 -27.67 -18.68
CA ALA A 933 25.59 -28.22 -17.34
C ALA A 933 27.03 -28.07 -16.80
N GLN A 934 28.04 -28.29 -17.63
CA GLN A 934 29.45 -28.19 -17.18
C GLN A 934 29.83 -26.75 -16.83
N GLY A 935 29.34 -25.78 -17.60
CA GLY A 935 29.54 -24.35 -17.32
C GLY A 935 28.76 -23.91 -16.08
N LEU A 936 27.49 -24.30 -15.97
CA LEU A 936 26.66 -23.99 -14.80
C LEU A 936 27.28 -24.53 -13.51
N LEU A 937 27.87 -25.72 -13.55
CA LEU A 937 28.58 -26.29 -12.41
C LEU A 937 29.83 -25.47 -12.04
N GLN A 938 30.56 -24.92 -13.01
CA GLN A 938 31.67 -24.00 -12.75
C GLN A 938 31.17 -22.67 -12.16
N ALA A 939 30.11 -22.10 -12.71
CA ALA A 939 29.46 -20.88 -12.21
C ALA A 939 28.84 -21.02 -10.80
N ALA A 940 28.67 -22.26 -10.31
CA ALA A 940 28.24 -22.51 -8.95
C ALA A 940 29.35 -22.26 -7.90
N GLN A 941 30.61 -22.13 -8.31
CA GLN A 941 31.72 -21.83 -7.39
C GLN A 941 31.61 -20.42 -6.81
N ARG A 942 31.78 -20.30 -5.49
CA ARG A 942 31.92 -18.99 -4.83
C ARG A 942 33.30 -18.40 -5.09
N THR A 943 33.32 -17.13 -5.50
CA THR A 943 34.53 -16.30 -5.54
C THR A 943 34.84 -15.65 -4.18
N GLU A 944 33.80 -15.42 -3.37
CA GLU A 944 33.88 -14.77 -2.06
C GLU A 944 33.76 -15.78 -0.90
N ALA A 945 34.54 -15.54 0.17
CA ALA A 945 34.47 -16.32 1.39
C ALA A 945 33.07 -16.25 2.02
N ALA A 946 32.59 -17.37 2.55
CA ALA A 946 31.30 -17.41 3.23
C ALA A 946 31.35 -16.62 4.56
N PRO A 947 30.29 -15.87 4.92
CA PRO A 947 30.19 -15.22 6.23
C PRO A 947 30.34 -16.19 7.41
N ALA A 948 30.91 -15.70 8.50
CA ALA A 948 31.11 -16.48 9.72
C ALA A 948 29.78 -16.75 10.45
N GLY A 949 29.55 -18.00 10.85
CA GLY A 949 28.32 -18.43 11.53
C GLY A 949 27.23 -18.87 10.54
N HIS A 950 26.79 -20.14 10.65
CA HIS A 950 25.90 -20.76 9.66
C HIS A 950 24.44 -20.94 10.12
N ALA A 951 24.15 -20.83 11.42
CA ALA A 951 22.81 -20.99 11.97
C ALA A 951 21.80 -19.93 11.45
N ASP A 952 22.32 -18.76 11.05
CA ASP A 952 21.53 -17.54 10.82
C ASP A 952 21.55 -17.09 9.35
N ALA A 953 22.10 -17.91 8.45
CA ALA A 953 22.35 -17.51 7.06
C ALA A 953 21.09 -17.38 6.17
N TRP A 954 19.90 -17.43 6.77
CA TRP A 954 18.61 -17.13 6.15
C TRP A 954 18.14 -15.69 6.43
N ARG A 955 18.59 -15.07 7.53
CA ARG A 955 18.38 -13.64 7.85
C ARG A 955 19.52 -12.73 7.35
N ASN A 956 20.73 -13.27 7.27
CA ASN A 956 21.90 -12.49 6.87
C ASN A 956 22.03 -12.35 5.33
N PRO A 957 22.35 -11.14 4.82
CA PRO A 957 22.70 -10.95 3.41
C PRO A 957 23.99 -11.71 3.02
N ASP A 958 24.02 -12.27 1.80
CA ASP A 958 25.17 -13.01 1.27
C ASP A 958 25.24 -12.90 -0.27
N PRO A 959 25.67 -11.74 -0.83
CA PRO A 959 25.72 -11.52 -2.27
C PRO A 959 26.55 -12.58 -3.02
N GLY A 960 27.64 -13.07 -2.41
CA GLY A 960 28.47 -14.15 -2.94
C GLY A 960 27.78 -15.51 -3.08
N ARG A 961 26.60 -15.74 -2.47
CA ARG A 961 25.80 -16.97 -2.65
C ARG A 961 24.84 -16.93 -3.83
N VAL A 962 24.57 -15.77 -4.41
CA VAL A 962 23.54 -15.58 -5.44
C VAL A 962 23.79 -16.45 -6.67
N LEU A 963 24.99 -16.37 -7.25
CA LEU A 963 25.36 -17.16 -8.43
C LEU A 963 25.36 -18.66 -8.14
N GLN A 964 25.91 -19.05 -6.97
CA GLN A 964 25.88 -20.43 -6.49
C GLN A 964 24.45 -20.99 -6.43
N HIS A 965 23.51 -20.23 -5.86
CA HIS A 965 22.12 -20.65 -5.71
C HIS A 965 21.46 -20.83 -7.08
N LEU A 966 21.50 -19.80 -7.93
CA LEU A 966 20.92 -19.86 -9.27
C LEU A 966 21.48 -21.01 -10.10
N ALA A 967 22.80 -21.25 -10.03
CA ALA A 967 23.46 -22.33 -10.75
C ALA A 967 23.02 -23.72 -10.26
N VAL A 968 22.88 -23.91 -8.94
CA VAL A 968 22.38 -25.16 -8.35
C VAL A 968 20.90 -25.40 -8.71
N GLN A 969 20.05 -24.37 -8.72
CA GLN A 969 18.66 -24.51 -9.20
C GLN A 969 18.66 -24.87 -10.70
N ALA A 970 19.43 -24.17 -11.54
CA ALA A 970 19.51 -24.44 -12.98
C ALA A 970 20.01 -25.87 -13.30
N LEU A 971 20.99 -26.40 -12.55
CA LEU A 971 21.46 -27.78 -12.68
C LEU A 971 20.39 -28.81 -12.28
N ALA A 972 19.59 -28.50 -11.26
CA ALA A 972 18.48 -29.35 -10.84
C ALA A 972 17.34 -29.32 -11.87
N ASP A 973 16.95 -28.15 -12.36
CA ASP A 973 15.92 -27.98 -13.39
C ASP A 973 16.32 -28.65 -14.72
N LEU A 974 17.60 -28.56 -15.12
CA LEU A 974 18.16 -29.27 -16.27
C LEU A 974 18.32 -30.78 -16.05
N GLN A 975 18.14 -31.28 -14.82
CA GLN A 975 18.35 -32.69 -14.45
C GLN A 975 19.78 -33.18 -14.82
N ALA A 976 20.81 -32.39 -14.50
CA ALA A 976 22.19 -32.57 -14.95
C ALA A 976 22.98 -33.74 -14.28
N VAL A 977 22.37 -34.92 -14.19
CA VAL A 977 22.84 -36.10 -13.43
C VAL A 977 24.29 -36.47 -13.77
N ASP A 978 24.60 -36.77 -15.03
CA ASP A 978 25.92 -37.29 -15.42
C ASP A 978 27.05 -36.28 -15.15
N THR A 979 26.82 -34.99 -15.43
CA THR A 979 27.80 -33.92 -15.18
C THR A 979 28.09 -33.76 -13.70
N CYS A 980 27.05 -33.73 -12.85
CA CYS A 980 27.23 -33.63 -11.41
C CYS A 980 27.90 -34.89 -10.84
N LEU A 981 27.52 -36.09 -11.30
CA LEU A 981 28.18 -37.34 -10.89
C LEU A 981 29.66 -37.37 -11.30
N ALA A 982 30.02 -36.88 -12.49
CA ALA A 982 31.40 -36.81 -12.94
C ALA A 982 32.26 -35.93 -12.00
N ALA A 983 31.70 -34.84 -11.47
CA ALA A 983 32.39 -33.89 -10.60
C ALA A 983 32.62 -34.36 -9.14
N ILE A 984 31.97 -35.44 -8.69
CA ILE A 984 32.24 -36.08 -7.38
C ILE A 984 33.68 -36.61 -7.39
N GLY A 985 34.52 -36.08 -6.49
CA GLY A 985 35.98 -36.25 -6.44
C GLY A 985 36.80 -35.03 -6.88
N THR A 986 36.15 -33.94 -7.31
CA THR A 986 36.79 -32.69 -7.77
C THR A 986 36.48 -31.52 -6.83
N PRO A 987 37.12 -30.33 -6.97
CA PRO A 987 36.73 -29.12 -6.23
C PRO A 987 35.28 -28.66 -6.42
N LEU A 988 34.54 -29.21 -7.40
CA LEU A 988 33.13 -28.91 -7.68
C LEU A 988 32.14 -29.84 -6.93
N GLU A 989 32.65 -30.82 -6.19
CA GLU A 989 31.87 -31.88 -5.52
C GLU A 989 30.68 -31.36 -4.68
N GLN A 990 30.91 -30.34 -3.85
CA GLN A 990 29.86 -29.79 -2.98
C GLN A 990 28.68 -29.20 -3.78
N HIS A 991 28.95 -28.51 -4.89
CA HIS A 991 27.93 -27.91 -5.76
C HIS A 991 27.19 -29.00 -6.55
N ALA A 992 27.93 -30.01 -7.02
CA ALA A 992 27.35 -31.17 -7.70
C ALA A 992 26.41 -31.96 -6.78
N LEU A 993 26.78 -32.20 -5.53
CA LEU A 993 25.93 -32.89 -4.55
C LEU A 993 24.71 -32.04 -4.16
N ALA A 994 24.86 -30.70 -4.05
CA ALA A 994 23.75 -29.79 -3.83
C ALA A 994 22.71 -29.81 -4.97
N ALA A 995 23.14 -30.03 -6.21
CA ALA A 995 22.22 -30.28 -7.34
C ALA A 995 21.63 -31.70 -7.29
N LEU A 996 22.47 -32.74 -7.17
CA LEU A 996 22.01 -34.15 -7.19
C LEU A 996 20.98 -34.47 -6.11
N GLN A 997 21.10 -33.89 -4.91
CA GLN A 997 20.12 -34.09 -3.82
C GLN A 997 18.71 -33.51 -4.12
N ARG A 998 18.52 -32.85 -5.28
CA ARG A 998 17.24 -32.33 -5.78
C ARG A 998 16.72 -33.10 -7.01
N ILE A 999 17.48 -34.05 -7.55
CA ILE A 999 17.18 -34.73 -8.82
C ILE A 999 16.68 -36.16 -8.56
N HIS A 1000 15.37 -36.31 -8.37
CA HIS A 1000 14.69 -37.59 -8.13
C HIS A 1000 14.59 -38.45 -9.41
N GLN A 1001 15.74 -38.97 -9.85
CA GLN A 1001 15.84 -39.96 -10.93
C GLN A 1001 16.58 -41.23 -10.48
N PRO A 1002 16.23 -42.43 -10.99
CA PRO A 1002 16.96 -43.67 -10.69
C PRO A 1002 18.46 -43.57 -11.01
N ALA A 1003 18.82 -42.89 -12.11
CA ALA A 1003 20.21 -42.67 -12.53
C ALA A 1003 21.03 -41.89 -11.49
N THR A 1004 20.42 -40.93 -10.78
CA THR A 1004 21.03 -40.20 -9.66
C THR A 1004 21.42 -41.17 -8.56
N VAL A 1005 20.49 -42.03 -8.16
CA VAL A 1005 20.66 -43.01 -7.07
C VAL A 1005 21.70 -44.08 -7.45
N ASP A 1006 21.66 -44.60 -8.68
CA ASP A 1006 22.67 -45.51 -9.23
C ASP A 1006 24.07 -44.89 -9.27
N GLY A 1007 24.16 -43.60 -9.62
CA GLY A 1007 25.40 -42.85 -9.63
C GLY A 1007 25.99 -42.65 -8.24
N LEU A 1008 25.16 -42.22 -7.28
CA LEU A 1008 25.56 -42.01 -5.89
C LEU A 1008 26.00 -43.33 -5.23
N PHE A 1009 25.28 -44.44 -5.44
CA PHE A 1009 25.70 -45.75 -4.95
C PHE A 1009 27.02 -46.23 -5.56
N ARG A 1010 27.23 -46.06 -6.88
CA ARG A 1010 28.53 -46.39 -7.52
C ARG A 1010 29.67 -45.56 -6.94
N LYS A 1011 29.47 -44.25 -6.75
CA LYS A 1011 30.48 -43.37 -6.12
C LYS A 1011 30.77 -43.79 -4.69
N LEU A 1012 29.73 -44.07 -3.90
CA LEU A 1012 29.84 -44.55 -2.52
C LEU A 1012 30.56 -45.90 -2.40
N GLY A 1013 30.38 -46.81 -3.35
CA GLY A 1013 31.14 -48.07 -3.42
C GLY A 1013 32.61 -47.89 -3.82
N SER A 1014 32.96 -46.76 -4.45
CA SER A 1014 34.31 -46.47 -4.95
C SER A 1014 35.18 -45.58 -4.05
N THR A 1015 34.60 -44.93 -3.03
CA THR A 1015 35.31 -43.97 -2.16
C THR A 1015 35.34 -44.38 -0.70
N TRP A 1016 36.51 -44.25 -0.07
CA TRP A 1016 36.76 -44.49 1.34
C TRP A 1016 37.05 -43.22 2.16
N ASP A 1017 37.07 -42.05 1.50
CA ASP A 1017 37.18 -40.76 2.19
C ASP A 1017 35.95 -40.51 3.09
N PRO A 1018 36.11 -40.35 4.42
CA PRO A 1018 34.98 -40.25 5.35
C PRO A 1018 34.04 -39.09 5.04
N ARG A 1019 34.60 -37.90 4.73
CA ARG A 1019 33.82 -36.70 4.43
C ARG A 1019 32.95 -36.91 3.19
N ARG A 1020 33.53 -37.36 2.08
CA ARG A 1020 32.77 -37.64 0.84
C ARG A 1020 31.70 -38.70 1.06
N ARG A 1021 31.97 -39.73 1.86
CA ARG A 1021 30.95 -40.76 2.21
C ARG A 1021 29.77 -40.14 2.96
N SER A 1022 30.02 -39.24 3.91
CA SER A 1022 28.99 -38.48 4.63
C SER A 1022 28.13 -37.61 3.70
N GLU A 1023 28.77 -36.87 2.79
CA GLU A 1023 28.07 -36.01 1.81
C GLU A 1023 27.26 -36.86 0.80
N LEU A 1024 27.77 -38.01 0.35
CA LEU A 1024 27.05 -38.97 -0.50
C LEU A 1024 25.84 -39.60 0.21
N TRP A 1025 25.98 -40.00 1.48
CA TRP A 1025 24.87 -40.48 2.28
C TRP A 1025 23.82 -39.39 2.53
N THR A 1026 24.25 -38.15 2.74
CA THR A 1026 23.36 -36.98 2.85
C THR A 1026 22.53 -36.81 1.57
N ALA A 1027 23.16 -36.86 0.39
CA ALA A 1027 22.43 -36.77 -0.87
C ALA A 1027 21.45 -37.94 -1.08
N LEU A 1028 21.85 -39.18 -0.77
CA LEU A 1028 20.96 -40.36 -0.85
C LEU A 1028 19.77 -40.26 0.11
N ILE A 1029 20.00 -39.88 1.37
CA ILE A 1029 18.94 -39.76 2.39
C ILE A 1029 18.02 -38.57 2.07
N ARG A 1030 18.55 -37.45 1.56
CA ARG A 1030 17.74 -36.33 1.06
C ARG A 1030 16.80 -36.77 -0.07
N LEU A 1031 17.27 -37.64 -0.97
CA LEU A 1031 16.46 -38.21 -2.04
C LEU A 1031 15.45 -39.26 -1.56
N TYR A 1032 15.43 -39.70 -0.30
CA TYR A 1032 14.43 -40.70 0.15
C TYR A 1032 12.98 -40.20 0.03
N HIS A 1033 12.75 -38.91 0.27
CA HIS A 1033 11.47 -38.24 0.07
C HIS A 1033 11.54 -37.24 -1.09
N ARG A 1034 10.38 -36.91 -1.65
CA ARG A 1034 10.14 -35.72 -2.47
C ARG A 1034 8.97 -34.91 -1.88
N GLU A 1035 8.85 -33.65 -2.27
CA GLU A 1035 7.65 -32.86 -1.99
C GLU A 1035 6.44 -33.49 -2.71
N GLY A 1036 5.33 -33.66 -2.00
CA GLY A 1036 4.07 -34.12 -2.57
C GLY A 1036 3.35 -33.04 -3.38
N GLU A 1037 2.55 -33.46 -4.37
CA GLU A 1037 1.71 -32.54 -5.15
C GLU A 1037 0.69 -31.81 -4.24
N PHE A 1038 0.30 -30.59 -4.61
CA PHE A 1038 -0.71 -29.82 -3.88
C PHE A 1038 -2.04 -29.83 -4.63
N THR A 1039 -2.96 -30.63 -4.12
CA THR A 1039 -4.27 -30.93 -4.72
C THR A 1039 -5.40 -30.61 -3.75
N ALA A 1040 -6.64 -30.61 -4.23
CA ALA A 1040 -7.84 -30.44 -3.38
C ALA A 1040 -7.92 -31.49 -2.25
N ASP A 1041 -7.50 -32.73 -2.53
CA ASP A 1041 -7.48 -33.85 -1.57
C ASP A 1041 -6.27 -33.85 -0.63
N SER A 1042 -5.38 -32.85 -0.73
CA SER A 1042 -4.24 -32.73 0.18
C SER A 1042 -4.71 -32.50 1.63
N PRO A 1043 -4.05 -33.11 2.64
CA PRO A 1043 -4.33 -32.79 4.03
C PRO A 1043 -4.24 -31.30 4.33
N GLN A 1044 -4.95 -30.84 5.37
CA GLN A 1044 -4.77 -29.48 5.86
C GLN A 1044 -3.30 -29.26 6.23
N TRP A 1045 -2.65 -28.37 5.49
CA TRP A 1045 -1.22 -28.18 5.54
C TRP A 1045 -0.82 -26.83 6.15
N TRP A 1046 -1.66 -25.81 5.95
CA TRP A 1046 -1.38 -24.46 6.36
C TRP A 1046 -1.68 -24.25 7.85
N GLY A 1047 -0.81 -23.48 8.49
CA GLY A 1047 -0.98 -22.90 9.81
C GLY A 1047 -0.09 -21.67 9.93
N THR A 1048 -0.32 -20.86 10.96
CA THR A 1048 0.41 -19.60 11.17
C THR A 1048 1.92 -19.81 11.33
N ARG A 1049 2.34 -20.86 12.05
CA ARG A 1049 3.77 -21.11 12.28
C ARG A 1049 4.43 -21.89 11.12
N PRO A 1050 5.63 -21.50 10.70
CA PRO A 1050 6.36 -22.17 9.62
C PRO A 1050 6.85 -23.57 10.02
N ASP A 1051 7.09 -24.42 9.02
CA ASP A 1051 7.65 -25.76 9.23
C ASP A 1051 9.16 -25.69 9.52
N THR A 1052 9.53 -25.91 10.77
CA THR A 1052 10.94 -25.92 11.20
C THR A 1052 11.66 -27.24 10.90
N SER A 1053 10.94 -28.28 10.44
CA SER A 1053 11.49 -29.63 10.31
C SER A 1053 12.22 -29.83 8.98
N GLY A 1054 11.54 -29.63 7.84
CA GLY A 1054 12.15 -29.73 6.50
C GLY A 1054 12.66 -31.13 6.10
N PRO A 1055 13.32 -31.26 4.94
CA PRO A 1055 13.49 -30.26 3.88
C PRO A 1055 12.31 -30.18 2.89
N TYR A 1056 11.35 -31.09 3.03
CA TYR A 1056 10.07 -31.13 2.32
C TYR A 1056 8.95 -31.00 3.35
N TYR A 1057 7.88 -30.33 2.97
CA TYR A 1057 6.69 -30.22 3.81
C TYR A 1057 5.91 -31.54 3.74
N ASP A 1058 5.33 -31.86 2.58
CA ASP A 1058 4.64 -33.13 2.35
C ASP A 1058 5.66 -34.17 1.87
N ARG A 1059 6.03 -35.09 2.75
CA ARG A 1059 7.11 -36.07 2.55
C ARG A 1059 6.57 -37.32 1.88
N GLN A 1060 6.62 -37.35 0.56
CA GLN A 1060 6.17 -38.51 -0.20
C GLN A 1060 7.33 -39.40 -0.62
N LYS A 1061 7.13 -40.73 -0.53
CA LYS A 1061 7.99 -41.71 -1.19
C LYS A 1061 7.86 -41.61 -2.71
N TRP A 1062 8.85 -42.14 -3.41
CA TRP A 1062 8.87 -42.34 -4.86
C TRP A 1062 9.59 -43.66 -5.19
N ALA A 1063 9.80 -43.94 -6.48
CA ALA A 1063 10.25 -45.25 -6.97
C ALA A 1063 11.53 -45.79 -6.32
N GLU A 1064 12.45 -44.93 -5.88
CA GLU A 1064 13.75 -45.33 -5.32
C GLU A 1064 13.82 -45.35 -3.79
N SER A 1065 12.79 -44.85 -3.09
CA SER A 1065 12.80 -44.67 -1.63
C SER A 1065 13.16 -45.97 -0.89
N ASP A 1066 12.54 -47.09 -1.25
CA ASP A 1066 12.77 -48.36 -0.55
C ASP A 1066 14.17 -48.95 -0.84
N ARG A 1067 14.75 -48.67 -2.00
CA ARG A 1067 16.13 -49.06 -2.34
C ARG A 1067 17.14 -48.25 -1.53
N ILE A 1068 16.90 -46.95 -1.36
CA ILE A 1068 17.66 -46.07 -0.47
C ILE A 1068 17.56 -46.57 0.98
N ALA A 1069 16.35 -46.87 1.48
CA ALA A 1069 16.15 -47.40 2.82
C ALA A 1069 16.91 -48.71 3.08
N ALA A 1070 16.86 -49.66 2.14
CA ALA A 1070 17.59 -50.92 2.26
C ALA A 1070 19.10 -50.70 2.42
N ALA A 1071 19.69 -49.85 1.57
CA ALA A 1071 21.12 -49.53 1.63
C ALA A 1071 21.52 -48.83 2.94
N VAL A 1072 20.70 -47.89 3.45
CA VAL A 1072 20.96 -47.23 4.73
C VAL A 1072 20.84 -48.20 5.90
N LYS A 1073 19.85 -49.13 5.89
CA LYS A 1073 19.72 -50.18 6.91
C LYS A 1073 20.96 -51.08 6.96
N THR A 1074 21.47 -51.53 5.81
CA THR A 1074 22.72 -52.31 5.74
C THR A 1074 23.91 -51.49 6.27
N ALA A 1075 24.03 -50.22 5.88
CA ALA A 1075 25.12 -49.36 6.35
C ALA A 1075 25.08 -49.05 7.86
N LEU A 1076 23.89 -49.07 8.48
CA LEU A 1076 23.70 -48.98 9.93
C LEU A 1076 24.02 -50.30 10.66
N GLN A 1077 23.81 -51.45 10.01
CA GLN A 1077 24.15 -52.76 10.55
C GLN A 1077 25.66 -53.01 10.53
N ASP A 1078 26.30 -52.74 9.39
CA ASP A 1078 27.72 -53.03 9.13
C ASP A 1078 28.67 -51.91 9.61
N GLY A 1079 28.15 -50.71 9.87
CA GLY A 1079 28.93 -49.53 10.26
C GLY A 1079 29.51 -49.59 11.67
N ASN A 1080 30.56 -48.80 11.90
CA ASN A 1080 31.05 -48.53 13.27
C ASN A 1080 30.15 -47.50 13.98
N GLU A 1081 30.32 -47.32 15.30
CA GLU A 1081 29.47 -46.42 16.09
C GLU A 1081 29.48 -44.96 15.61
N ALA A 1082 30.61 -44.45 15.10
CA ALA A 1082 30.67 -43.10 14.55
C ALA A 1082 29.85 -42.97 13.26
N GLN A 1083 29.94 -43.96 12.35
CA GLN A 1083 29.14 -44.02 11.12
C GLN A 1083 27.65 -44.19 11.44
N LYS A 1084 27.29 -44.98 12.46
CA LYS A 1084 25.90 -45.14 12.91
C LYS A 1084 25.33 -43.81 13.42
N ALA A 1085 26.05 -43.13 14.31
CA ALA A 1085 25.63 -41.84 14.86
C ALA A 1085 25.50 -40.77 13.77
N GLU A 1086 26.41 -40.74 12.79
CA GLU A 1086 26.35 -39.85 11.63
C GLU A 1086 25.12 -40.14 10.75
N LEU A 1087 24.90 -41.40 10.35
CA LEU A 1087 23.73 -41.78 9.56
C LEU A 1087 22.41 -41.49 10.30
N GLN A 1088 22.34 -41.75 11.60
CA GLN A 1088 21.19 -41.39 12.43
C GLN A 1088 20.96 -39.87 12.50
N ALA A 1089 22.03 -39.06 12.58
CA ALA A 1089 21.92 -37.61 12.55
C ALA A 1089 21.42 -37.09 11.19
N ILE A 1090 21.90 -37.67 10.08
CA ILE A 1090 21.44 -37.34 8.72
C ILE A 1090 19.96 -37.74 8.54
N LEU A 1091 19.57 -38.96 8.95
CA LEU A 1091 18.18 -39.44 8.94
C LEU A 1091 17.25 -38.51 9.74
N LYS A 1092 17.66 -38.14 10.97
CA LYS A 1092 16.91 -37.21 11.82
C LYS A 1092 16.75 -35.83 11.17
N ARG A 1093 17.83 -35.26 10.64
CA ARG A 1093 17.80 -33.94 9.95
C ARG A 1093 16.90 -33.93 8.72
N HIS A 1094 16.77 -35.07 8.04
CA HIS A 1094 15.93 -35.21 6.84
C HIS A 1094 14.53 -35.77 7.13
N VAL A 1095 14.21 -36.05 8.40
CA VAL A 1095 12.94 -36.65 8.85
C VAL A 1095 12.63 -37.94 8.08
N VAL A 1096 13.62 -38.84 8.04
CA VAL A 1096 13.54 -40.15 7.38
C VAL A 1096 13.48 -41.26 8.43
N ASN A 1097 12.29 -41.81 8.64
CA ASN A 1097 12.05 -42.88 9.59
C ASN A 1097 12.09 -44.24 8.85
N LEU A 1098 12.96 -45.14 9.29
CA LEU A 1098 13.20 -46.44 8.66
C LEU A 1098 12.80 -47.58 9.60
N GLU A 1099 11.79 -48.36 9.20
CA GLU A 1099 11.28 -49.50 9.98
C GLU A 1099 12.39 -50.48 10.40
N GLY A 1100 12.45 -50.84 11.68
CA GLY A 1100 13.45 -51.76 12.23
C GLY A 1100 14.81 -51.13 12.55
N VAL A 1101 15.05 -49.86 12.22
CA VAL A 1101 16.13 -49.07 12.81
C VAL A 1101 15.59 -48.54 14.14
N SER A 1102 16.05 -49.11 15.26
CA SER A 1102 15.51 -48.77 16.58
C SER A 1102 15.66 -47.29 16.90
N ASP A 1103 14.55 -46.65 17.28
CA ASP A 1103 14.55 -45.29 17.81
C ASP A 1103 15.36 -45.20 19.12
N GLN A 1104 16.65 -44.89 19.00
CA GLN A 1104 17.38 -44.14 20.03
C GLN A 1104 17.09 -42.63 19.90
N ALA A 1105 15.84 -42.30 19.56
CA ALA A 1105 15.34 -40.95 19.61
C ALA A 1105 15.17 -40.55 21.08
N ALA A 1106 16.11 -39.77 21.59
CA ALA A 1106 15.85 -38.93 22.74
C ALA A 1106 14.59 -38.10 22.43
N ALA A 1107 13.53 -38.31 23.22
CA ALA A 1107 12.27 -37.61 23.06
C ALA A 1107 12.51 -36.10 23.23
N MET A 1108 12.50 -35.38 22.10
CA MET A 1108 12.07 -33.99 22.11
C MET A 1108 10.61 -34.02 22.51
N VAL A 1109 10.33 -33.59 23.75
CA VAL A 1109 8.98 -33.42 24.25
C VAL A 1109 8.33 -32.34 23.37
N ALA A 1110 7.44 -32.75 22.48
CA ALA A 1110 6.44 -31.84 21.94
C ALA A 1110 5.56 -31.38 23.10
N ASP A 1111 5.22 -30.10 23.17
CA ASP A 1111 4.39 -29.53 24.22
C ASP A 1111 3.01 -30.23 24.27
N LYS A 1112 2.91 -31.20 25.16
CA LYS A 1112 1.65 -31.68 25.71
C LYS A 1112 1.47 -31.08 27.09
N PRO A 1113 0.25 -30.69 27.48
CA PRO A 1113 -0.07 -30.39 28.87
C PRO A 1113 0.41 -31.52 29.80
N ILE A 1114 0.72 -31.21 31.06
CA ILE A 1114 1.08 -32.24 32.06
C ILE A 1114 -0.16 -33.11 32.30
N GLU A 1115 -0.26 -34.23 31.59
CA GLU A 1115 -1.22 -35.28 31.88
C GLU A 1115 -0.83 -35.95 33.19
N LEU A 1116 -1.59 -35.67 34.26
CA LEU A 1116 -1.42 -36.35 35.54
C LEU A 1116 -1.68 -37.86 35.34
N PRO A 1117 -0.70 -38.73 35.66
CA PRO A 1117 -0.89 -40.16 35.46
C PRO A 1117 -1.95 -40.68 36.44
N LYS A 1118 -3.00 -41.30 35.87
CA LYS A 1118 -4.14 -41.79 36.63
C LYS A 1118 -3.72 -42.90 37.60
N ALA A 1119 -4.02 -42.72 38.87
CA ALA A 1119 -3.98 -43.80 39.85
C ALA A 1119 -5.12 -44.80 39.57
N ASP A 1120 -4.87 -46.09 39.79
CA ASP A 1120 -5.92 -47.10 39.78
C ASP A 1120 -6.74 -46.98 41.10
N PRO A 1121 -8.04 -46.64 41.06
CA PRO A 1121 -8.85 -46.56 42.29
C PRO A 1121 -9.05 -47.93 42.97
N GLY A 1122 -8.70 -49.04 42.31
CA GLY A 1122 -8.76 -50.40 42.85
C GLY A 1122 -7.53 -50.84 43.65
N ASP A 1123 -6.38 -50.15 43.55
CA ASP A 1123 -5.16 -50.52 44.31
C ASP A 1123 -5.06 -49.75 45.63
N PRO A 1124 -5.25 -50.40 46.80
CA PRO A 1124 -5.22 -49.76 48.11
C PRO A 1124 -3.81 -49.34 48.57
N ASN A 1125 -2.76 -49.55 47.75
CA ASN A 1125 -1.39 -49.19 48.08
C ASN A 1125 -0.88 -47.93 47.37
N LEU A 1126 -1.67 -47.34 46.46
CA LEU A 1126 -1.31 -46.08 45.80
C LEU A 1126 -1.56 -44.87 46.72
N ILE A 1127 -0.71 -43.85 46.60
CA ILE A 1127 -0.75 -42.62 47.39
C ILE A 1127 -2.12 -41.92 47.28
N ALA A 1128 -2.73 -41.90 46.09
CA ALA A 1128 -4.06 -41.30 45.89
C ALA A 1128 -5.17 -41.98 46.70
N ASN A 1129 -5.00 -43.25 47.08
CA ASN A 1129 -5.99 -44.07 47.78
C ASN A 1129 -5.68 -44.24 49.28
N LEU A 1130 -4.63 -43.58 49.79
CA LEU A 1130 -4.17 -43.67 51.18
C LEU A 1130 -4.35 -42.35 51.93
N PRO A 1131 -4.79 -42.36 53.21
CA PRO A 1131 -4.73 -41.18 54.06
C PRO A 1131 -3.30 -40.67 54.18
N TRP A 1132 -3.14 -39.34 54.30
CA TRP A 1132 -1.84 -38.67 54.39
C TRP A 1132 -0.92 -39.27 55.47
N GLU A 1133 -1.48 -39.58 56.64
CA GLU A 1133 -0.76 -40.18 57.77
C GLU A 1133 -0.19 -41.56 57.40
N GLN A 1134 -0.91 -42.32 56.57
CA GLN A 1134 -0.45 -43.62 56.06
C GLN A 1134 0.58 -43.46 54.95
N VAL A 1135 0.44 -42.47 54.05
CA VAL A 1135 1.46 -42.16 53.03
C VAL A 1135 2.78 -41.81 53.71
N LEU A 1136 2.77 -40.89 54.66
CA LEU A 1136 3.96 -40.46 55.40
C LEU A 1136 4.58 -41.63 56.18
N ALA A 1137 3.81 -42.32 57.01
CA ALA A 1137 4.31 -43.42 57.83
C ALA A 1137 4.87 -44.60 57.00
N ARG A 1138 4.19 -44.99 55.90
CA ARG A 1138 4.65 -46.07 55.02
C ARG A 1138 5.88 -45.67 54.20
N THR A 1139 5.98 -44.42 53.77
CA THR A 1139 7.15 -43.93 52.99
C THR A 1139 8.40 -43.84 53.86
N ILE A 1140 8.25 -43.44 55.14
CA ILE A 1140 9.36 -43.48 56.12
C ILE A 1140 9.74 -44.93 56.44
N ALA A 1141 8.76 -45.81 56.67
CA ALA A 1141 9.00 -47.22 56.97
C ALA A 1141 9.63 -48.03 55.82
N ALA A 1142 9.45 -47.57 54.56
CA ALA A 1142 10.12 -48.11 53.37
C ALA A 1142 11.65 -47.87 53.35
N GLY A 1143 12.17 -47.05 54.26
CA GLY A 1143 13.61 -46.85 54.44
C GLY A 1143 14.23 -45.98 53.35
N ALA A 1144 15.48 -46.28 52.98
CA ALA A 1144 16.30 -45.44 52.10
C ALA A 1144 15.76 -45.35 50.67
N GLY A 1145 15.21 -46.43 50.12
CA GLY A 1145 14.77 -46.53 48.72
C GLY A 1145 15.91 -46.81 47.73
N ASP A 1146 15.56 -46.96 46.45
CA ASP A 1146 16.47 -47.24 45.32
C ASP A 1146 16.63 -46.01 44.40
N PRO A 1147 17.82 -45.36 44.34
CA PRO A 1147 18.02 -44.13 43.59
C PRO A 1147 17.99 -44.31 42.06
N GLU A 1148 18.28 -45.49 41.52
CA GLU A 1148 18.18 -45.70 40.07
C GLU A 1148 16.71 -45.84 39.64
N LYS A 1149 15.88 -46.48 40.47
CA LYS A 1149 14.41 -46.45 40.29
C LYS A 1149 13.87 -45.03 40.46
N GLY A 1150 14.31 -44.31 41.50
CA GLY A 1150 13.93 -42.92 41.73
C GLY A 1150 14.22 -41.99 40.55
N ARG A 1151 15.38 -42.16 39.90
CA ARG A 1151 15.75 -41.42 38.68
C ARG A 1151 14.80 -41.64 37.51
N LEU A 1152 14.28 -42.85 37.36
CA LEU A 1152 13.26 -43.19 36.36
C LEU A 1152 11.91 -42.58 36.74
N LEU A 1153 11.51 -42.68 38.01
CA LEU A 1153 10.26 -42.11 38.53
C LEU A 1153 10.23 -40.58 38.38
N PHE A 1154 11.32 -39.87 38.65
CA PHE A 1154 11.42 -38.42 38.45
C PHE A 1154 11.16 -37.97 37.00
N ARG A 1155 11.52 -38.82 36.02
CA ARG A 1155 11.21 -38.58 34.60
C ARG A 1155 9.78 -38.99 34.25
N GLN A 1156 9.30 -40.13 34.75
CA GLN A 1156 7.95 -40.63 34.51
C GLN A 1156 6.87 -39.70 35.07
N GLN A 1157 7.11 -39.10 36.23
CA GLN A 1157 6.20 -38.13 36.86
C GLN A 1157 6.38 -36.69 36.34
N ALA A 1158 7.07 -36.52 35.20
CA ALA A 1158 7.33 -35.24 34.56
C ALA A 1158 7.99 -34.16 35.45
N CYS A 1159 8.55 -34.51 36.61
CA CYS A 1159 9.19 -33.56 37.52
C CYS A 1159 10.36 -32.81 36.85
N ILE A 1160 11.03 -33.48 35.90
CA ILE A 1160 12.06 -32.90 35.01
C ILE A 1160 11.57 -31.73 34.17
N ASN A 1161 10.27 -31.60 33.90
CA ASN A 1161 9.72 -30.48 33.14
C ASN A 1161 9.75 -29.19 33.96
N CYS A 1162 9.47 -29.27 35.28
CA CYS A 1162 9.37 -28.10 36.15
C CYS A 1162 10.61 -27.86 37.03
N HIS A 1163 11.44 -28.87 37.30
CA HIS A 1163 12.60 -28.73 38.21
C HIS A 1163 13.95 -28.84 37.51
N SER A 1164 14.87 -27.95 37.90
CA SER A 1164 16.29 -28.04 37.58
C SER A 1164 16.97 -28.92 38.64
N PHE A 1165 17.73 -29.93 38.22
CA PHE A 1165 18.31 -30.97 39.10
C PHE A 1165 19.83 -31.15 38.90
N ALA A 1166 20.45 -30.32 38.06
CA ALA A 1166 21.90 -30.26 37.89
C ALA A 1166 22.38 -28.81 37.76
N ASN A 1167 23.63 -28.56 38.14
CA ASN A 1167 24.26 -27.25 37.99
C ASN A 1167 24.45 -26.90 36.49
N GLY A 1168 24.16 -25.66 36.10
CA GLY A 1168 24.21 -25.19 34.71
C GLY A 1168 22.95 -25.43 33.87
N GLN A 1169 21.92 -26.10 34.39
CA GLN A 1169 20.60 -26.12 33.75
C GLN A 1169 19.92 -24.74 33.85
N GLN A 1170 19.12 -24.36 32.85
CA GLN A 1170 18.31 -23.14 32.96
C GLN A 1170 17.34 -23.26 34.17
N PRO A 1171 17.24 -22.22 35.04
CA PRO A 1171 16.43 -22.31 36.25
C PRO A 1171 14.93 -22.25 35.89
N ARG A 1172 14.25 -23.38 36.03
CA ARG A 1172 12.79 -23.48 35.91
C ARG A 1172 12.18 -23.13 37.27
N GLY A 1173 11.54 -24.09 37.95
CA GLY A 1173 11.15 -24.00 39.36
C GLY A 1173 12.32 -24.24 40.34
N PRO A 1174 12.03 -24.62 41.60
CA PRO A 1174 13.05 -24.82 42.63
C PRO A 1174 14.17 -25.76 42.18
N HIS A 1175 15.41 -25.29 42.28
CA HIS A 1175 16.60 -26.08 41.98
C HIS A 1175 16.80 -27.16 43.06
N LEU A 1176 16.97 -28.41 42.64
CA LEU A 1176 16.94 -29.60 43.51
C LEU A 1176 18.31 -30.15 43.91
N VAL A 1177 19.41 -29.57 43.42
CA VAL A 1177 20.74 -29.91 43.97
C VAL A 1177 20.80 -29.49 45.43
N ASP A 1178 21.37 -30.34 46.29
CA ASP A 1178 21.43 -30.10 47.74
C ASP A 1178 20.07 -29.86 48.41
N ILE A 1179 18.98 -30.39 47.85
CA ILE A 1179 17.63 -30.22 48.41
C ILE A 1179 17.51 -30.79 49.84
N THR A 1180 18.25 -31.86 50.12
CA THR A 1180 18.33 -32.55 51.42
C THR A 1180 19.13 -31.80 52.48
N LYS A 1181 19.93 -30.80 52.09
CA LYS A 1181 20.53 -29.85 53.04
C LYS A 1181 19.53 -28.78 53.50
N ARG A 1182 18.39 -28.63 52.80
CA ARG A 1182 17.38 -27.59 53.03
C ARG A 1182 16.09 -28.12 53.66
N TYR A 1183 15.74 -29.38 53.43
CA TYR A 1183 14.51 -30.01 53.92
C TYR A 1183 14.78 -31.43 54.45
N LYS A 1184 14.10 -31.80 55.53
CA LYS A 1184 14.10 -33.19 56.03
C LYS A 1184 13.24 -34.09 55.12
N ARG A 1185 13.46 -35.41 55.20
CA ARG A 1185 12.74 -36.40 54.37
C ARG A 1185 11.21 -36.30 54.54
N GLU A 1186 10.74 -36.00 55.74
CA GLU A 1186 9.31 -35.78 56.03
C GLU A 1186 8.76 -34.51 55.36
N GLU A 1187 9.55 -33.42 55.37
CA GLU A 1187 9.18 -32.15 54.72
C GLU A 1187 9.19 -32.27 53.19
N LEU A 1188 10.08 -33.11 52.63
CA LEU A 1188 10.08 -33.46 51.21
C LEU A 1188 8.85 -34.29 50.82
N ILE A 1189 8.46 -35.27 51.63
CA ILE A 1189 7.22 -36.04 51.43
C ILE A 1189 6.00 -35.09 51.44
N GLU A 1190 5.92 -34.16 52.40
CA GLU A 1190 4.84 -33.18 52.47
C GLU A 1190 4.83 -32.24 51.25
N SER A 1191 5.99 -31.73 50.83
CA SER A 1191 6.13 -30.83 49.69
C SER A 1191 5.77 -31.48 48.35
N ILE A 1192 6.01 -32.80 48.19
CA ILE A 1192 5.72 -33.53 46.94
C ILE A 1192 4.26 -34.02 46.90
N VAL A 1193 3.71 -34.46 48.03
CA VAL A 1193 2.34 -35.02 48.09
C VAL A 1193 1.29 -33.93 48.28
N GLN A 1194 1.61 -32.84 48.99
CA GLN A 1194 0.70 -31.72 49.29
C GLN A 1194 1.33 -30.36 48.89
N PRO A 1195 1.64 -30.13 47.60
CA PRO A 1195 2.48 -29.01 47.13
C PRO A 1195 1.95 -27.59 47.45
N SER A 1196 0.65 -27.41 47.67
CA SER A 1196 0.06 -26.12 48.07
C SER A 1196 0.08 -25.87 49.59
N ARG A 1197 0.45 -26.85 50.40
CA ARG A 1197 0.46 -26.73 51.87
C ARG A 1197 1.59 -25.86 52.40
N ARG A 1198 2.70 -25.80 51.66
CA ARG A 1198 3.87 -24.95 51.95
C ARG A 1198 4.62 -24.65 50.66
N ILE A 1199 4.31 -23.51 50.03
CA ILE A 1199 5.01 -23.05 48.82
C ILE A 1199 6.44 -22.62 49.20
N ALA A 1200 7.42 -22.96 48.36
CA ALA A 1200 8.82 -22.60 48.59
C ALA A 1200 9.05 -21.09 48.48
N GLN A 1201 9.84 -20.53 49.39
CA GLN A 1201 10.16 -19.09 49.41
C GLN A 1201 10.79 -18.66 48.07
N GLY A 1202 10.22 -17.62 47.44
CA GLY A 1202 10.63 -17.15 46.11
C GLY A 1202 9.95 -17.84 44.92
N PHE A 1203 9.02 -18.79 45.18
CA PHE A 1203 8.22 -19.48 44.15
C PHE A 1203 6.71 -19.29 44.39
N ASP A 1204 6.34 -18.21 45.07
CA ASP A 1204 4.96 -17.77 45.20
C ASP A 1204 4.35 -17.52 43.82
N THR A 1205 3.20 -18.13 43.57
CA THR A 1205 2.50 -17.98 42.30
C THR A 1205 1.69 -16.69 42.31
N TRP A 1206 1.88 -15.86 41.30
CA TRP A 1206 1.17 -14.61 41.05
C TRP A 1206 0.40 -14.71 39.74
N ALA A 1207 -0.83 -14.22 39.74
CA ALA A 1207 -1.54 -13.83 38.53
C ALA A 1207 -1.44 -12.30 38.42
N ILE A 1208 -0.93 -11.80 37.30
CA ILE A 1208 -0.73 -10.38 37.01
C ILE A 1208 -1.62 -10.05 35.80
N ALA A 1209 -2.63 -9.22 36.02
CA ALA A 1209 -3.46 -8.66 34.96
C ALA A 1209 -2.81 -7.37 34.46
N MET A 1210 -2.63 -7.26 33.15
CA MET A 1210 -2.15 -6.06 32.46
C MET A 1210 -3.35 -5.24 31.97
N GLN A 1211 -3.21 -3.91 31.88
CA GLN A 1211 -4.23 -3.00 31.34
C GLN A 1211 -4.60 -3.30 29.86
N SER A 1212 -3.79 -4.12 29.18
CA SER A 1212 -4.08 -4.71 27.86
C SER A 1212 -5.07 -5.89 27.89
N GLY A 1213 -5.58 -6.26 29.07
CA GLY A 1213 -6.45 -7.41 29.30
C GLY A 1213 -5.73 -8.77 29.35
N GLN A 1214 -4.40 -8.80 29.21
CA GLN A 1214 -3.63 -10.05 29.33
C GLN A 1214 -3.40 -10.41 30.81
N VAL A 1215 -3.62 -11.68 31.16
CA VAL A 1215 -3.28 -12.22 32.48
C VAL A 1215 -2.07 -13.16 32.36
N HIS A 1216 -1.00 -12.84 33.07
CA HIS A 1216 0.20 -13.66 33.15
C HIS A 1216 0.27 -14.38 34.50
N THR A 1217 0.55 -15.68 34.50
CA THR A 1217 0.64 -16.48 35.73
C THR A 1217 2.01 -17.15 35.85
N GLY A 1218 2.67 -16.96 36.98
CA GLY A 1218 4.04 -17.43 37.21
C GLY A 1218 4.57 -17.01 38.58
N PHE A 1219 5.87 -17.09 38.81
CA PHE A 1219 6.52 -16.59 40.03
C PHE A 1219 7.49 -15.45 39.68
N ILE A 1220 7.53 -14.42 40.53
CA ILE A 1220 8.37 -13.24 40.29
C ILE A 1220 9.82 -13.60 40.60
N VAL A 1221 10.70 -13.48 39.60
CA VAL A 1221 12.13 -13.83 39.70
C VAL A 1221 13.05 -12.61 39.81
N LEU A 1222 12.55 -11.43 39.42
CA LEU A 1222 13.19 -10.13 39.61
C LEU A 1222 12.10 -9.06 39.65
N GLU A 1223 12.27 -8.04 40.48
CA GLU A 1223 11.39 -6.87 40.53
C GLU A 1223 12.27 -5.62 40.63
N SER A 1224 12.07 -4.69 39.70
CA SER A 1224 12.78 -3.41 39.63
C SER A 1224 11.81 -2.25 39.90
N ALA A 1225 12.22 -1.01 39.62
CA ALA A 1225 11.34 0.17 39.67
C ALA A 1225 10.59 0.43 38.35
N GLU A 1226 10.85 -0.37 37.31
CA GLU A 1226 10.27 -0.21 35.96
C GLU A 1226 9.57 -1.51 35.50
N THR A 1227 10.03 -2.67 35.99
CA THR A 1227 9.60 -4.00 35.52
C THR A 1227 9.44 -5.04 36.62
N VAL A 1228 8.47 -5.93 36.45
CA VAL A 1228 8.33 -7.21 37.17
C VAL A 1228 8.68 -8.34 36.22
N THR A 1229 9.78 -9.05 36.45
CA THR A 1229 10.13 -10.25 35.70
C THR A 1229 9.36 -11.44 36.26
N LEU A 1230 8.34 -11.89 35.55
CA LEU A 1230 7.55 -13.07 35.88
C LEU A 1230 8.08 -14.29 35.12
N ARG A 1231 8.37 -15.40 35.81
CA ARG A 1231 8.70 -16.68 35.18
C ARG A 1231 7.49 -17.60 35.18
N ASP A 1232 7.05 -18.01 34.00
CA ASP A 1232 5.91 -18.91 33.83
C ASP A 1232 6.30 -20.39 34.07
N THR A 1233 5.30 -21.27 34.03
CA THR A 1233 5.46 -22.70 34.34
C THR A 1233 6.34 -23.47 33.35
N THR A 1234 6.63 -22.88 32.18
CA THR A 1234 7.54 -23.42 31.16
C THR A 1234 9.02 -23.06 31.43
N GLY A 1235 9.26 -22.15 32.38
CA GLY A 1235 10.57 -21.62 32.73
C GLY A 1235 10.96 -20.36 31.95
N ILE A 1236 10.10 -19.87 31.05
CA ILE A 1236 10.31 -18.61 30.32
C ILE A 1236 10.11 -17.43 31.28
N ALA A 1237 11.12 -16.58 31.41
CA ALA A 1237 11.00 -15.29 32.07
C ALA A 1237 10.47 -14.24 31.09
N ARG A 1238 9.55 -13.40 31.54
CA ARG A 1238 9.00 -12.25 30.81
C ARG A 1238 9.05 -11.02 31.69
N ASP A 1239 9.54 -9.91 31.15
CA ASP A 1239 9.50 -8.62 31.82
C ASP A 1239 8.14 -7.96 31.55
N LEU A 1240 7.41 -7.64 32.61
CA LEU A 1240 6.15 -6.91 32.58
C LEU A 1240 6.41 -5.49 33.09
N ILE A 1241 6.01 -4.47 32.33
CA ILE A 1241 6.20 -3.06 32.72
C ILE A 1241 5.27 -2.75 33.90
N GLN A 1242 5.82 -2.20 35.00
CA GLN A 1242 5.05 -1.98 36.23
C GLN A 1242 3.85 -1.05 36.04
N ASP A 1243 4.00 0.01 35.25
CA ASP A 1243 2.94 0.98 34.97
C ASP A 1243 1.80 0.43 34.09
N GLU A 1244 2.02 -0.71 33.41
CA GLU A 1244 1.01 -1.41 32.59
C GLU A 1244 0.27 -2.51 33.37
N ILE A 1245 0.65 -2.80 34.62
CA ILE A 1245 -0.04 -3.76 35.48
C ILE A 1245 -1.33 -3.10 36.00
N GLU A 1246 -2.46 -3.76 35.77
CA GLU A 1246 -3.78 -3.36 36.28
C GLU A 1246 -4.02 -3.92 37.69
N ASP A 1247 -3.73 -5.21 37.91
CA ASP A 1247 -3.85 -5.87 39.22
C ASP A 1247 -2.85 -7.03 39.36
N ARG A 1248 -2.48 -7.39 40.60
CA ARG A 1248 -1.64 -8.55 40.90
C ARG A 1248 -2.11 -9.31 42.13
N VAL A 1249 -2.48 -10.58 41.92
CA VAL A 1249 -3.05 -11.45 42.95
C VAL A 1249 -2.14 -12.65 43.21
N ARG A 1250 -1.59 -12.74 44.43
CA ARG A 1250 -0.87 -13.93 44.91
C ARG A 1250 -1.88 -15.08 45.09
N GLN A 1251 -1.57 -16.22 44.50
CA GLN A 1251 -2.38 -17.43 44.54
C GLN A 1251 -2.07 -18.26 45.78
N GLU A 1252 -3.09 -18.85 46.39
CA GLU A 1252 -2.95 -19.79 47.51
C GLU A 1252 -2.58 -21.22 47.06
N ILE A 1253 -2.59 -21.49 45.75
CA ILE A 1253 -2.35 -22.79 45.14
C ILE A 1253 -0.98 -22.78 44.44
N SER A 1254 -0.20 -23.84 44.64
CA SER A 1254 1.10 -24.02 43.99
C SER A 1254 0.96 -24.35 42.50
N VAL A 1255 1.89 -23.84 41.68
CA VAL A 1255 2.10 -24.26 40.29
C VAL A 1255 2.45 -25.75 40.16
N MET A 1256 3.02 -26.38 41.21
CA MET A 1256 3.26 -27.83 41.21
C MET A 1256 1.92 -28.57 41.36
N PRO A 1257 1.49 -29.38 40.36
CA PRO A 1257 0.17 -30.00 40.39
C PRO A 1257 -0.03 -30.96 41.57
N ALA A 1258 -1.16 -30.82 42.28
CA ALA A 1258 -1.58 -31.80 43.26
C ALA A 1258 -1.86 -33.15 42.60
N GLY A 1259 -1.48 -34.26 43.26
CA GLY A 1259 -1.69 -35.61 42.73
C GLY A 1259 -0.62 -36.10 41.73
N VAL A 1260 0.44 -35.34 41.46
CA VAL A 1260 1.55 -35.73 40.55
C VAL A 1260 2.32 -36.99 40.97
N VAL A 1261 2.19 -37.45 42.23
CA VAL A 1261 2.69 -38.76 42.69
C VAL A 1261 1.57 -39.73 43.11
N GLY A 1262 0.30 -39.42 42.79
CA GLY A 1262 -0.86 -40.16 43.26
C GLY A 1262 -0.91 -41.62 42.80
N ASN A 1263 -0.34 -41.91 41.62
CA ASN A 1263 -0.21 -43.27 41.07
C ASN A 1263 1.03 -44.04 41.55
N LEU A 1264 1.80 -43.49 42.50
CA LEU A 1264 2.93 -44.19 43.11
C LEU A 1264 2.51 -44.88 44.41
N THR A 1265 3.20 -45.96 44.76
CA THR A 1265 3.17 -46.54 46.10
C THR A 1265 4.13 -45.79 47.05
N PRO A 1266 3.96 -45.90 48.39
CA PRO A 1266 4.93 -45.36 49.36
C PRO A 1266 6.37 -45.85 49.17
N GLN A 1267 6.59 -47.07 48.66
CA GLN A 1267 7.93 -47.56 48.33
C GLN A 1267 8.51 -46.82 47.12
N GLN A 1268 7.72 -46.58 46.08
CA GLN A 1268 8.17 -45.80 44.91
C GLN A 1268 8.42 -44.33 45.26
N LEU A 1269 7.66 -43.75 46.20
CA LEU A 1269 8.00 -42.42 46.72
C LEU A 1269 9.31 -42.44 47.54
N ALA A 1270 9.57 -43.49 48.31
CA ALA A 1270 10.86 -43.66 48.99
C ALA A 1270 12.03 -43.81 47.99
N ASP A 1271 11.82 -44.53 46.88
CA ASP A 1271 12.78 -44.64 45.77
C ASP A 1271 13.03 -43.26 45.10
N LEU A 1272 11.98 -42.48 44.83
CA LEU A 1272 12.08 -41.12 44.29
C LEU A 1272 12.88 -40.19 45.22
N LEU A 1273 12.65 -40.27 46.53
CA LEU A 1273 13.40 -39.53 47.55
C LEU A 1273 14.86 -39.99 47.62
N ALA A 1274 15.14 -41.28 47.48
CA ALA A 1274 16.49 -41.83 47.41
C ALA A 1274 17.30 -41.20 46.27
N TRP A 1275 16.66 -40.95 45.13
CA TRP A 1275 17.31 -40.25 44.01
C TRP A 1275 17.54 -38.77 44.30
N LEU A 1276 16.56 -38.07 44.88
CA LEU A 1276 16.73 -36.67 45.31
C LEU A 1276 17.85 -36.52 46.35
N GLU A 1277 18.09 -37.54 47.18
CA GLU A 1277 19.21 -37.64 48.11
C GLU A 1277 20.58 -37.78 47.43
N THR A 1278 20.65 -38.17 46.15
CA THR A 1278 21.91 -38.22 45.38
C THR A 1278 22.30 -36.89 44.70
N LEU A 1279 21.44 -35.87 44.75
CA LEU A 1279 21.68 -34.60 44.06
C LEU A 1279 22.57 -33.66 44.90
N HIS A 1280 23.84 -33.53 44.51
CA HIS A 1280 24.89 -32.72 45.14
C HIS A 1280 25.64 -31.84 44.13
#